data_AF-A0A1Q7ACH4-F1
#
_entry.id   AF-A0A1Q7ACH4-F1
#
_cell.length_a   1.000
_cell.length_b   1.000
_cell.length_c   1.000
_cell.angle_alpha   90.00
_cell.angle_beta   90.00
_cell.angle_gamma   90.00
#
_symmetry.space_group_name_H-M   'P 1'
#
loop_
_entity.id
_entity.type
_entity.pdbx_description
1 polymer ?
#
loop_
_entity_poly.entity_id
_entity_poly.type
_entity_poly.pdbx_seq_one_letter_code
_entity_poly.pdbx_strand_id
1 'polypeptide(L)'
;MPYLADHGFHDMVVLPGSCYVDMALRLERERSKGVAGLVRNVTFHNPIIVSAEDTIVRVDVGDHGNGRVEYTFYEAGVAEPAAKLDIDRNPAPSPRASTEAFSIEAFQAQSHDLIDSDRFYKTLRENGNQYGPGFQHVASIWRAGHQSLGRLAVAHRDGAVDEPDLHPSLLDSATQLLASCMLEQGKTFILRSIEKIAVTDVRFPDTLWGHAVLLPESERDGKSLVGNVRVFDQSGTPYFDLSGVTFSVLDRADAAGEATAANLVIASNFTAEPVEDSLRFWGDHFGTPIHVEFAPYNQIFQQLLDAGSAFRTRRDAVKVILLGLEAWATGDPRGVMTLTRERADQCFGDRTRCVLPNGLEIVHLNRYETDYVYKEIFEDRCYLKHGIRLPDGATVVDIGANIGLFSLFVMSRCRNPTIYACEPAPAVYELLKANCEAYGSQVRALNVGVSDRPKTATLTFYEKSSVFSGFHADETEDREAIQAVVRNTLSSETSVAGDAVEEYVTELTANRLSRTTHECRLTSVSEMIREYRIDKIDLLKIDAEKSELDIIRGIDDRDWPKIAQIVIEIHDRTEQAVKQIEALLVQKGFRCAVEHERLLEHAGLFNLYGTRGDAPVASGLDQSRQTAGGLQRTVQDFCTALRSFMSQATAPVVLCVCPRTPPAEGDADLKAALDEAEQTLRTAAATIPNVHTIRSASPLQQYPVDEYYDPHSDQAGHIPYTSQGYAAIGTTLVRTIYNLQRPPFKVIVLDCDNTLWKGVCGEDGPQGIEVSAPFRRLQEFMLGRMNAGMLLCLCSKNNEQDVLDVFDQRTDMVLKREHLVARRINWNSKSENVMSLAHELNLGLESFIFIDDNPVDCADVRINCPGVLTLQLPQRSESIPAFLNRVWAFDHAGATEEDRARTRMYQENAERQRFREQTLSLKDFVNGLQLRVEIAEATDDQLARVSQLTFRTNQFNFTTIRRSEQEIRDILQQNDVTCLVVHVVDRFGDYGLVGVVMYETATDRYKVDTLLLSCRVLGKGVEHAVLAHLGQQAAREGKRLVELSHRPTEKNAPVREFIRNIGGPDGDPAGASWTFAADRLANLAYDPDQTAHPGLEAPAPPHPDPRPPRQVWGFGVGDRSEPLQVIGEHLYDIDRVAKAIEAYRLRRQPLDAPVDVAPSSTLQAALLNIWSRVLGRRIGIHDNFFDVGGTSLRAVQVIAAIKRELKQHLSIVSLFECPTVSLLAAKLRAASGGRDGAGSAAAAALRGQRRRNVTRRKAS
;
A
#
# COMPACT_ATOMS: atom_id res chain seq x y z
N MET A 1 33.81 -6.53 -13.18
CA MET A 1 33.82 -7.57 -14.23
C MET A 1 32.45 -7.58 -14.91
N PRO A 2 32.28 -7.00 -16.11
CA PRO A 2 30.96 -6.73 -16.70
C PRO A 2 30.08 -7.97 -16.92
N TYR A 3 30.69 -9.12 -17.21
CA TYR A 3 29.95 -10.37 -17.45
C TYR A 3 29.22 -10.89 -16.19
N LEU A 4 29.59 -10.44 -14.98
CA LEU A 4 28.89 -10.85 -13.75
C LEU A 4 27.45 -10.33 -13.69
N ALA A 5 27.13 -9.25 -14.41
CA ALA A 5 25.76 -8.75 -14.53
C ALA A 5 24.82 -9.74 -15.23
N ASP A 6 25.39 -10.70 -15.98
CA ASP A 6 24.65 -11.75 -16.68
C ASP A 6 24.34 -12.96 -15.78
N HIS A 7 24.69 -12.93 -14.49
CA HIS A 7 24.37 -14.02 -13.55
C HIS A 7 23.36 -13.53 -12.50
N GLY A 8 22.09 -13.87 -12.72
CA GLY A 8 20.95 -13.39 -11.95
C GLY A 8 20.06 -14.48 -11.34
N PHE A 9 19.37 -14.10 -10.28
CA PHE A 9 18.47 -14.96 -9.51
C PHE A 9 17.30 -14.10 -9.00
N HIS A 10 16.06 -14.39 -9.40
CA HIS A 10 14.87 -13.56 -9.09
C HIS A 10 15.10 -12.04 -9.23
N ASP A 11 15.59 -11.59 -10.39
CA ASP A 11 15.91 -10.20 -10.72
C ASP A 11 17.06 -9.56 -9.90
N MET A 12 17.74 -10.34 -9.06
CA MET A 12 18.97 -9.91 -8.36
C MET A 12 20.20 -10.41 -9.11
N VAL A 13 21.22 -9.56 -9.28
CA VAL A 13 22.54 -9.99 -9.77
C VAL A 13 23.31 -10.60 -8.60
N VAL A 14 23.71 -11.86 -8.72
CA VAL A 14 24.37 -12.60 -7.63
C VAL A 14 25.75 -13.04 -8.08
N LEU A 15 26.75 -12.90 -7.21
CA LEU A 15 28.09 -13.39 -7.47
C LEU A 15 28.04 -14.93 -7.60
N PRO A 16 28.36 -15.50 -8.77
CA PRO A 16 28.22 -16.93 -9.01
C PRO A 16 29.16 -17.73 -8.12
N GLY A 17 28.72 -18.93 -7.72
CA GLY A 17 29.54 -19.83 -6.90
C GLY A 17 30.90 -20.14 -7.53
N SER A 18 30.93 -20.25 -8.86
CA SER A 18 32.15 -20.47 -9.64
C SER A 18 33.18 -19.33 -9.54
N CYS A 19 32.77 -18.10 -9.21
CA CYS A 19 33.71 -17.00 -8.99
C CYS A 19 34.57 -17.20 -7.73
N TYR A 20 34.03 -17.76 -6.65
CA TYR A 20 34.83 -18.05 -5.45
C TYR A 20 35.90 -19.09 -5.73
N VAL A 21 35.59 -20.08 -6.59
CA VAL A 21 36.54 -21.10 -7.03
C VAL A 21 37.67 -20.47 -7.85
N ASP A 22 37.36 -19.60 -8.82
CA ASP A 22 38.37 -18.88 -9.61
C ASP A 22 39.25 -17.98 -8.72
N MET A 23 38.66 -17.23 -7.79
CA MET A 23 39.40 -16.40 -6.84
C MET A 23 40.38 -17.23 -6.00
N ALA A 24 39.95 -18.39 -5.47
CA ALA A 24 40.83 -19.26 -4.70
C ALA A 24 41.99 -19.81 -5.55
N LEU A 25 41.70 -20.27 -6.77
CA LEU A 25 42.71 -20.81 -7.68
C LEU A 25 43.75 -19.75 -8.07
N ARG A 26 43.32 -18.52 -8.38
CA ARG A 26 44.22 -17.39 -8.66
C ARG A 26 45.11 -17.05 -7.47
N LEU A 27 44.52 -16.92 -6.27
CA LEU A 27 45.27 -16.64 -5.05
C LEU A 27 46.27 -17.74 -4.72
N GLU A 28 45.93 -19.01 -4.98
CA GLU A 28 46.84 -20.12 -4.77
C GLU A 28 47.96 -20.15 -5.82
N ARG A 29 47.67 -19.88 -7.10
CA ARG A 29 48.67 -19.79 -8.18
C ARG A 29 49.71 -18.71 -7.88
N GLU A 30 49.30 -17.55 -7.37
CA GLU A 30 50.21 -16.49 -6.93
C GLU A 30 51.13 -16.94 -5.77
N ARG A 31 50.61 -17.78 -4.87
CA ARG A 31 51.32 -18.23 -3.66
C ARG A 31 52.26 -19.41 -3.89
N SER A 32 51.84 -20.42 -4.66
CA SER A 32 52.59 -21.67 -4.84
C SER A 32 53.26 -21.84 -6.19
N LYS A 33 53.04 -20.94 -7.16
CA LYS A 33 53.58 -20.97 -8.53
C LYS A 33 53.26 -22.26 -9.32
N GLY A 34 52.35 -23.11 -8.83
CA GLY A 34 51.88 -24.33 -9.48
C GLY A 34 50.38 -24.26 -9.81
N VAL A 35 49.92 -25.13 -10.73
CA VAL A 35 48.50 -25.28 -11.03
C VAL A 35 47.90 -26.24 -10.00
N ALA A 36 47.08 -25.73 -9.09
CA ALA A 36 46.38 -26.57 -8.13
C ALA A 36 45.32 -27.41 -8.84
N GLY A 37 45.53 -28.71 -8.96
CA GLY A 37 44.67 -29.60 -9.76
C GLY A 37 43.39 -30.08 -9.06
N LEU A 38 43.19 -29.77 -7.77
CA LEU A 38 42.11 -30.36 -6.99
C LEU A 38 41.51 -29.40 -5.94
N VAL A 39 40.26 -29.00 -6.15
CA VAL A 39 39.43 -28.24 -5.20
C VAL A 39 38.44 -29.18 -4.53
N ARG A 40 38.24 -29.04 -3.21
CA ARG A 40 37.37 -29.90 -2.40
C ARG A 40 36.52 -29.09 -1.42
N ASN A 41 35.46 -29.72 -0.91
CA ASN A 41 34.60 -29.19 0.14
C ASN A 41 34.10 -27.77 -0.15
N VAL A 42 33.73 -27.50 -1.41
CA VAL A 42 33.20 -26.20 -1.79
C VAL A 42 31.78 -26.09 -1.23
N THR A 43 31.53 -25.09 -0.40
CA THR A 43 30.23 -24.82 0.22
C THR A 43 29.88 -23.35 0.05
N PHE A 44 28.63 -23.09 -0.31
CA PHE A 44 28.06 -21.77 -0.53
C PHE A 44 26.97 -21.54 0.52
N HIS A 45 27.18 -20.54 1.38
CA HIS A 45 26.29 -20.26 2.51
C HIS A 45 25.36 -19.09 2.17
N ASN A 46 25.94 -17.90 2.01
CA ASN A 46 25.22 -16.65 1.76
C ASN A 46 25.62 -16.06 0.39
N PRO A 47 24.70 -15.95 -0.58
CA PRO A 47 25.02 -15.35 -1.88
C PRO A 47 25.30 -13.85 -1.73
N ILE A 48 26.42 -13.39 -2.27
CA ILE A 48 26.75 -11.95 -2.33
C ILE A 48 25.98 -11.35 -3.50
N ILE A 49 25.12 -10.36 -3.21
CA ILE A 49 24.39 -9.61 -4.23
C ILE A 49 25.34 -8.55 -4.80
N VAL A 50 25.59 -8.61 -6.11
CA VAL A 50 26.50 -7.67 -6.78
C VAL A 50 25.72 -6.37 -7.04
N SER A 51 26.14 -5.30 -6.37
CA SER A 51 25.57 -3.97 -6.59
C SER A 51 26.37 -3.17 -7.64
N ALA A 52 25.90 -1.97 -7.97
CA ALA A 52 26.64 -1.05 -8.85
C ALA A 52 27.83 -0.36 -8.15
N GLU A 53 27.96 -0.52 -6.83
CA GLU A 53 29.12 -0.08 -6.05
C GLU A 53 30.16 -1.20 -5.95
N ASP A 54 31.41 -0.86 -5.69
CA ASP A 54 32.49 -1.84 -5.55
C ASP A 54 32.17 -2.80 -4.39
N THR A 55 31.90 -4.07 -4.74
CA THR A 55 31.66 -5.12 -3.76
C THR A 55 33.01 -5.66 -3.29
N ILE A 56 33.35 -5.43 -2.02
CA ILE A 56 34.61 -5.87 -1.44
C ILE A 56 34.43 -7.27 -0.84
N VAL A 57 35.13 -8.24 -1.41
CA VAL A 57 35.21 -9.61 -0.88
C VAL A 57 36.49 -9.77 -0.07
N ARG A 58 36.35 -10.04 1.22
CA ARG A 58 37.47 -10.38 2.10
C ARG A 58 37.69 -11.89 2.06
N VAL A 59 38.93 -12.31 1.87
CA VAL A 59 39.29 -13.74 1.81
C VAL A 59 40.27 -14.06 2.93
N ASP A 60 39.86 -14.95 3.83
CA ASP A 60 40.73 -15.54 4.84
C ASP A 60 41.33 -16.82 4.29
N VAL A 61 42.65 -16.98 4.45
CA VAL A 61 43.37 -18.16 3.99
C VAL A 61 44.05 -18.84 5.16
N GLY A 62 43.60 -20.05 5.48
CA GLY A 62 44.15 -20.89 6.54
C GLY A 62 45.01 -22.02 5.95
N ASP A 63 46.28 -22.07 6.33
CA ASP A 63 47.16 -23.20 6.00
C ASP A 63 47.29 -24.11 7.23
N HIS A 64 46.76 -25.33 7.14
CA HIS A 64 46.76 -26.28 8.25
C HIS A 64 48.00 -27.18 8.30
N GLY A 65 49.00 -26.95 7.43
CA GLY A 65 50.30 -27.66 7.46
C GLY A 65 50.24 -29.11 6.96
N ASN A 66 49.12 -29.57 6.42
CA ASN A 66 48.90 -30.92 5.90
C ASN A 66 48.88 -30.98 4.36
N GLY A 67 49.32 -29.92 3.68
CA GLY A 67 49.26 -29.80 2.21
C GLY A 67 47.90 -29.31 1.67
N ARG A 68 46.92 -29.06 2.55
CA ARG A 68 45.60 -28.50 2.22
C ARG A 68 45.48 -27.08 2.74
N VAL A 69 44.94 -26.21 1.91
CA VAL A 69 44.74 -24.79 2.21
C VAL A 69 43.26 -24.47 2.16
N GLU A 70 42.74 -23.91 3.24
CA GLU A 70 41.35 -23.50 3.36
C GLU A 70 41.19 -22.03 2.97
N TYR A 71 40.19 -21.74 2.15
CA TYR A 71 39.81 -20.40 1.72
C TYR A 71 38.38 -20.12 2.17
N THR A 72 38.21 -19.04 2.95
CA THR A 72 36.90 -18.59 3.41
C THR A 72 36.63 -17.17 2.94
N PHE A 73 35.49 -16.97 2.29
CA PHE A 73 35.11 -15.72 1.63
C PHE A 73 34.03 -15.01 2.44
N TYR A 74 34.16 -13.69 2.60
CA TYR A 74 33.21 -12.84 3.32
C TYR A 74 32.88 -11.60 2.49
N GLU A 75 31.64 -11.14 2.57
CA GLU A 75 31.32 -9.76 2.21
C GLU A 75 31.90 -8.81 3.26
N ALA A 76 32.53 -7.71 2.83
CA ALA A 76 33.10 -6.75 3.76
C ALA A 76 32.04 -6.18 4.72
N GLY A 77 32.28 -6.33 6.02
CA GLY A 77 31.35 -5.89 7.07
C GLY A 77 30.34 -6.96 7.52
N VAL A 78 30.31 -8.14 6.89
CA VAL A 78 29.49 -9.28 7.29
C VAL A 78 30.34 -10.31 8.03
N ALA A 79 29.83 -10.79 9.18
CA ALA A 79 30.55 -11.75 10.03
C ALA A 79 30.44 -13.21 9.52
N GLU A 80 29.35 -13.54 8.83
CA GLU A 80 29.12 -14.88 8.28
C GLU A 80 29.83 -15.07 6.94
N PRO A 81 30.41 -16.27 6.67
CA PRO A 81 31.08 -16.54 5.41
C PRO A 81 30.08 -16.68 4.26
N ALA A 82 30.39 -16.12 3.10
CA ALA A 82 29.64 -16.30 1.86
C ALA A 82 29.93 -17.67 1.24
N ALA A 83 31.19 -18.09 1.23
CA ALA A 83 31.62 -19.37 0.70
C ALA A 83 32.86 -19.89 1.42
N LYS A 84 33.07 -21.21 1.36
CA LYS A 84 34.24 -21.88 1.91
C LYS A 84 34.67 -23.02 0.99
N LEU A 85 35.98 -23.16 0.75
CA LEU A 85 36.53 -24.24 -0.05
C LEU A 85 37.97 -24.56 0.33
N ASP A 86 38.42 -25.76 -0.05
CA ASP A 86 39.79 -26.19 0.18
C ASP A 86 40.52 -26.51 -1.11
N ILE A 87 41.80 -26.18 -1.18
CA ILE A 87 42.71 -26.54 -2.27
C ILE A 87 43.76 -27.52 -1.75
N ASP A 88 43.90 -28.65 -2.44
CA ASP A 88 44.96 -29.63 -2.18
C ASP A 88 46.18 -29.32 -3.06
N ARG A 89 47.32 -28.98 -2.43
CA ARG A 89 48.56 -28.63 -3.12
C ARG A 89 49.33 -29.84 -3.64
N ASN A 90 49.12 -31.01 -3.03
CA ASN A 90 49.80 -32.25 -3.38
C ASN A 90 48.77 -33.37 -3.54
N PRO A 91 47.85 -33.24 -4.51
CA PRO A 91 46.84 -34.26 -4.71
C PRO A 91 47.54 -35.57 -5.04
N ALA A 92 47.20 -36.64 -4.32
CA ALA A 92 47.62 -37.97 -4.71
C ALA A 92 47.23 -38.19 -6.19
N PRO A 93 48.11 -38.76 -7.04
CA PRO A 93 47.80 -38.98 -8.44
C PRO A 93 46.51 -39.79 -8.51
N SER A 94 45.47 -39.18 -9.08
CA SER A 94 44.19 -39.87 -9.24
C SER A 94 44.42 -41.11 -10.10
N PRO A 95 43.83 -42.28 -9.77
CA PRO A 95 43.85 -43.40 -10.70
C PRO A 95 43.32 -42.88 -12.03
N ARG A 96 44.09 -43.03 -13.12
CA ARG A 96 43.67 -42.62 -14.47
C ARG A 96 42.23 -43.12 -14.65
N ALA A 97 41.29 -42.19 -14.79
CA ALA A 97 39.92 -42.52 -15.12
C ALA A 97 39.96 -43.47 -16.33
N SER A 98 39.11 -44.50 -16.32
CA SER A 98 39.05 -45.52 -17.36
C SER A 98 39.18 -44.87 -18.75
N THR A 99 40.18 -45.30 -19.52
CA THR A 99 40.45 -44.89 -20.91
C THR A 99 39.33 -45.26 -21.90
N GLU A 100 38.16 -45.66 -21.43
CA GLU A 100 36.98 -45.78 -22.29
C GLU A 100 36.49 -44.37 -22.61
N ALA A 101 36.84 -43.89 -23.80
CA ALA A 101 36.32 -42.65 -24.35
C ALA A 101 34.80 -42.72 -24.38
N PHE A 102 34.15 -41.74 -23.74
CA PHE A 102 32.69 -41.62 -23.79
C PHE A 102 32.26 -41.36 -25.23
N SER A 103 31.42 -42.24 -25.80
CA SER A 103 30.92 -42.04 -27.17
C SER A 103 29.71 -41.10 -27.15
N ILE A 104 29.93 -39.90 -27.70
CA ILE A 104 28.89 -38.89 -27.92
C ILE A 104 27.79 -39.46 -28.83
N GLU A 105 28.18 -40.14 -29.91
CA GLU A 105 27.26 -40.69 -30.91
C GLU A 105 26.37 -41.77 -30.30
N ALA A 106 26.93 -42.64 -29.46
CA ALA A 106 26.16 -43.67 -28.75
C ALA A 106 25.16 -43.04 -27.79
N PHE A 107 25.54 -41.99 -27.05
CA PHE A 107 24.63 -41.30 -26.13
C PHE A 107 23.53 -40.52 -26.87
N GLN A 108 23.86 -39.85 -27.97
CA GLN A 108 22.88 -39.17 -28.81
C GLN A 108 21.87 -40.16 -29.41
N ALA A 109 22.33 -41.34 -29.85
CA ALA A 109 21.44 -42.39 -30.38
C ALA A 109 20.45 -42.96 -29.36
N GLN A 110 20.79 -42.97 -28.07
CA GLN A 110 19.89 -43.42 -26.98
C GLN A 110 19.08 -42.29 -26.33
N SER A 111 19.35 -41.03 -26.69
CA SER A 111 18.62 -39.88 -26.16
C SER A 111 17.19 -39.82 -26.71
N HIS A 112 16.25 -39.41 -25.89
CA HIS A 112 14.83 -39.32 -26.25
C HIS A 112 14.31 -37.88 -26.35
N ASP A 113 15.10 -36.89 -25.92
CA ASP A 113 14.76 -35.48 -26.01
C ASP A 113 15.99 -34.65 -26.35
N LEU A 114 15.78 -33.63 -27.19
CA LEU A 114 16.77 -32.65 -27.62
C LEU A 114 16.27 -31.26 -27.23
N ILE A 115 17.01 -30.60 -26.37
CA ILE A 115 16.71 -29.26 -25.86
C ILE A 115 17.73 -28.29 -26.46
N ASP A 116 17.25 -27.35 -27.26
CA ASP A 116 18.09 -26.26 -27.77
C ASP A 116 18.38 -25.19 -26.70
N SER A 117 19.39 -24.36 -26.95
CA SER A 117 19.83 -23.31 -26.03
C SER A 117 18.71 -22.33 -25.64
N ASP A 118 17.94 -21.84 -26.61
CA ASP A 118 16.89 -20.84 -26.36
C ASP A 118 15.80 -21.41 -25.45
N ARG A 119 15.35 -22.64 -25.73
CA ARG A 119 14.39 -23.37 -24.90
C ARG A 119 14.96 -23.61 -23.50
N PHE A 120 16.23 -23.99 -23.39
CA PHE A 120 16.88 -24.25 -22.11
C PHE A 120 16.89 -23.00 -21.22
N TYR A 121 17.47 -21.90 -21.70
CA TYR A 121 17.60 -20.67 -20.90
C TYR A 121 16.28 -19.93 -20.70
N LYS A 122 15.34 -20.03 -21.65
CA LYS A 122 13.98 -19.53 -21.45
C LYS A 122 13.31 -20.25 -20.29
N THR A 123 13.40 -21.58 -20.25
CA THR A 123 12.80 -22.39 -19.18
C THR A 123 13.47 -22.10 -17.84
N LEU A 124 14.80 -21.97 -17.80
CA LEU A 124 15.52 -21.57 -16.58
C LEU A 124 15.06 -20.19 -16.07
N ARG A 125 14.89 -19.22 -16.98
CA ARG A 125 14.38 -17.88 -16.66
C ARG A 125 12.96 -17.93 -16.10
N GLU A 126 12.07 -18.72 -16.72
CA GLU A 126 10.69 -18.95 -16.26
C GLU A 126 10.64 -19.63 -14.88
N ASN A 127 11.69 -20.37 -14.53
CA ASN A 127 11.89 -21.03 -13.25
C ASN A 127 12.67 -20.16 -12.24
N GLY A 128 13.00 -18.90 -12.54
CA GLY A 128 13.65 -17.96 -11.61
C GLY A 128 15.19 -17.90 -11.67
N ASN A 129 15.84 -18.74 -12.49
CA ASN A 129 17.28 -18.73 -12.74
C ASN A 129 17.58 -17.89 -13.99
N GLN A 130 18.16 -16.70 -13.82
CA GLN A 130 18.32 -15.71 -14.90
C GLN A 130 19.76 -15.65 -15.39
N TYR A 131 20.03 -16.20 -16.56
CA TYR A 131 21.35 -16.11 -17.21
C TYR A 131 21.29 -15.18 -18.42
N GLY A 132 22.21 -14.22 -18.49
CA GLY A 132 22.49 -13.37 -19.64
C GLY A 132 23.61 -13.95 -20.53
N PRO A 133 23.97 -13.27 -21.64
CA PRO A 133 24.85 -13.83 -22.67
C PRO A 133 26.19 -14.35 -22.15
N GLY A 134 26.77 -13.71 -21.12
CA GLY A 134 28.03 -14.13 -20.50
C GLY A 134 27.99 -15.45 -19.73
N PHE A 135 26.81 -16.00 -19.42
CA PHE A 135 26.62 -17.30 -18.74
C PHE A 135 25.83 -18.31 -19.57
N GLN A 136 25.53 -18.00 -20.84
CA GLN A 136 24.76 -18.86 -21.73
C GLN A 136 25.64 -19.74 -22.64
N HIS A 137 26.51 -20.59 -22.07
CA HIS A 137 27.45 -21.40 -22.87
C HIS A 137 26.89 -22.74 -23.36
N VAL A 138 25.80 -23.23 -22.77
CA VAL A 138 25.12 -24.46 -23.25
C VAL A 138 24.45 -24.23 -24.61
N ALA A 139 24.95 -24.88 -25.65
CA ALA A 139 24.44 -24.74 -27.01
C ALA A 139 23.28 -25.71 -27.33
N SER A 140 23.31 -26.92 -26.77
CA SER A 140 22.30 -27.96 -26.97
C SER A 140 22.45 -29.08 -25.96
N ILE A 141 21.36 -29.73 -25.58
CA ILE A 141 21.33 -30.82 -24.59
C ILE A 141 20.55 -32.02 -25.14
N TRP A 142 21.15 -33.21 -25.05
CA TRP A 142 20.51 -34.50 -25.29
C TRP A 142 20.19 -35.15 -23.95
N ARG A 143 18.93 -35.52 -23.71
CA ARG A 143 18.47 -36.11 -22.44
C ARG A 143 18.18 -37.61 -22.56
N ALA A 144 18.64 -38.39 -21.58
CA ALA A 144 18.40 -39.82 -21.46
C ALA A 144 18.20 -40.22 -19.98
N GLY A 145 16.98 -40.04 -19.46
CA GLY A 145 16.61 -40.40 -18.09
C GLY A 145 17.23 -39.44 -17.08
N HIS A 146 17.96 -39.96 -16.09
CA HIS A 146 18.71 -39.17 -15.09
C HIS A 146 20.06 -38.65 -15.62
N GLN A 147 20.26 -38.67 -16.94
CA GLN A 147 21.50 -38.27 -17.59
C GLN A 147 21.23 -37.26 -18.69
N SER A 148 22.18 -36.36 -18.89
CA SER A 148 22.18 -35.41 -19.99
C SER A 148 23.56 -35.22 -20.58
N LEU A 149 23.63 -35.04 -21.89
CA LEU A 149 24.84 -34.66 -22.61
C LEU A 149 24.64 -33.27 -23.20
N GLY A 150 25.43 -32.30 -22.75
CA GLY A 150 25.38 -30.92 -23.23
C GLY A 150 26.58 -30.57 -24.09
N ARG A 151 26.36 -29.80 -25.16
CA ARG A 151 27.45 -29.16 -25.92
C ARG A 151 27.68 -27.75 -25.35
N LEU A 152 28.92 -27.43 -25.00
CA LEU A 152 29.33 -26.18 -24.37
C LEU A 152 30.21 -25.38 -25.34
N ALA A 153 29.85 -24.11 -25.58
CA ALA A 153 30.65 -23.18 -26.35
C ALA A 153 31.66 -22.46 -25.45
N VAL A 154 32.94 -22.48 -25.81
CA VAL A 154 33.99 -21.78 -25.06
C VAL A 154 34.24 -20.44 -25.72
N ALA A 155 34.02 -19.34 -24.98
CA ALA A 155 34.26 -18.00 -25.49
C ALA A 155 35.72 -17.62 -25.29
N HIS A 156 36.49 -17.52 -26.38
CA HIS A 156 37.85 -16.99 -26.35
C HIS A 156 37.81 -15.45 -26.36
N ARG A 157 38.51 -14.80 -25.42
CA ARG A 157 38.69 -13.34 -25.42
C ARG A 157 40.08 -13.02 -25.94
N ASP A 158 40.17 -12.45 -27.14
CA ASP A 158 41.45 -12.04 -27.71
C ASP A 158 42.17 -11.01 -26.81
N GLY A 159 43.28 -11.42 -26.17
CA GLY A 159 44.34 -10.52 -25.72
C GLY A 159 44.36 -10.03 -24.27
N ALA A 160 43.79 -10.73 -23.29
CA ALA A 160 43.96 -10.38 -21.86
C ALA A 160 45.15 -11.11 -21.21
N VAL A 161 45.98 -10.39 -20.45
CA VAL A 161 47.25 -10.87 -19.85
C VAL A 161 47.04 -11.73 -18.58
N ASP A 162 45.80 -11.84 -18.08
CA ASP A 162 45.42 -12.59 -16.86
C ASP A 162 44.15 -13.44 -17.08
N GLU A 163 44.21 -14.41 -17.99
CA GLU A 163 43.10 -15.36 -18.19
C GLU A 163 42.95 -16.33 -16.99
N PRO A 164 41.72 -16.60 -16.53
CA PRO A 164 41.44 -17.59 -15.49
C PRO A 164 41.82 -19.00 -15.94
N ASP A 165 42.36 -19.81 -15.02
CA ASP A 165 42.68 -21.23 -15.29
C ASP A 165 41.40 -22.05 -15.61
N LEU A 166 40.25 -21.67 -15.04
CA LEU A 166 38.93 -22.19 -15.38
C LEU A 166 37.92 -21.04 -15.32
N HIS A 167 37.41 -20.59 -16.47
CA HIS A 167 36.54 -19.41 -16.50
C HIS A 167 35.24 -19.65 -15.70
N PRO A 168 34.82 -18.73 -14.80
CA PRO A 168 33.64 -18.91 -13.95
C PRO A 168 32.36 -19.24 -14.71
N SER A 169 32.14 -18.62 -15.87
CA SER A 169 30.94 -18.89 -16.67
C SER A 169 30.94 -20.29 -17.30
N LEU A 170 32.10 -20.86 -17.63
CA LEU A 170 32.22 -22.21 -18.18
C LEU A 170 31.96 -23.24 -17.09
N LEU A 171 32.53 -23.04 -15.90
CA LEU A 171 32.27 -23.89 -14.73
C LEU A 171 30.80 -23.85 -14.32
N ASP A 172 30.19 -22.66 -14.30
CA ASP A 172 28.77 -22.49 -13.99
C ASP A 172 27.89 -23.21 -15.03
N SER A 173 28.16 -23.00 -16.32
CA SER A 173 27.44 -23.66 -17.42
C SER A 173 27.55 -25.19 -17.39
N ALA A 174 28.68 -25.74 -16.92
CA ALA A 174 28.81 -27.18 -16.72
C ALA A 174 27.87 -27.67 -15.61
N THR A 175 27.72 -26.93 -14.51
CA THR A 175 26.76 -27.29 -13.45
C THR A 175 25.30 -27.15 -13.89
N GLN A 176 24.99 -26.17 -14.76
CA GLN A 176 23.65 -25.98 -15.31
C GLN A 176 23.15 -27.21 -16.07
N LEU A 177 24.03 -28.06 -16.63
CA LEU A 177 23.63 -29.28 -17.33
C LEU A 177 22.81 -30.23 -16.43
N LEU A 178 23.05 -30.24 -15.12
CA LEU A 178 22.25 -31.02 -14.17
C LEU A 178 20.80 -30.53 -14.07
N ALA A 179 20.54 -29.24 -14.35
CA ALA A 179 19.21 -28.65 -14.39
C ALA A 179 18.34 -29.20 -15.53
N SER A 180 18.96 -29.74 -16.60
CA SER A 180 18.22 -30.28 -17.75
C SER A 180 17.31 -31.46 -17.39
N CYS A 181 17.66 -32.19 -16.34
CA CYS A 181 16.89 -33.33 -15.84
C CYS A 181 15.67 -32.92 -14.98
N MET A 182 15.51 -31.63 -14.67
CA MET A 182 14.43 -31.09 -13.82
C MET A 182 13.67 -29.91 -14.45
N LEU A 183 13.96 -29.53 -15.70
CA LEU A 183 13.38 -28.37 -16.39
C LEU A 183 11.85 -28.31 -16.32
N GLU A 184 11.19 -29.47 -16.39
CA GLU A 184 9.72 -29.60 -16.44
C GLU A 184 9.05 -29.46 -15.06
N GLN A 185 9.81 -29.40 -13.97
CA GLN A 185 9.27 -29.35 -12.61
C GLN A 185 8.89 -27.93 -12.14
N GLY A 186 9.27 -26.89 -12.91
CA GLY A 186 8.88 -25.51 -12.61
C GLY A 186 9.52 -24.93 -11.34
N LYS A 187 10.64 -25.51 -10.88
CA LYS A 187 11.29 -25.17 -9.61
C LYS A 187 12.58 -24.40 -9.82
N THR A 188 12.83 -23.45 -8.92
CA THR A 188 14.08 -22.68 -8.88
C THR A 188 15.15 -23.49 -8.16
N PHE A 189 16.42 -23.37 -8.56
CA PHE A 189 17.51 -24.05 -7.86
C PHE A 189 18.68 -23.14 -7.51
N ILE A 190 19.33 -23.43 -6.40
CA ILE A 190 20.54 -22.74 -5.92
C ILE A 190 21.66 -23.76 -5.69
N LEU A 191 22.85 -23.47 -6.22
CA LEU A 191 24.05 -24.28 -5.99
C LEU A 191 24.49 -24.14 -4.52
N ARG A 192 24.52 -25.25 -3.78
CA ARG A 192 24.88 -25.29 -2.34
C ARG A 192 26.29 -25.77 -2.09
N SER A 193 26.73 -26.78 -2.81
CA SER A 193 28.07 -27.33 -2.62
C SER A 193 28.56 -28.09 -3.84
N ILE A 194 29.89 -28.18 -3.94
CA ILE A 194 30.58 -29.10 -4.85
C ILE A 194 31.61 -29.84 -4.01
N GLU A 195 31.46 -31.16 -3.90
CA GLU A 195 32.36 -31.98 -3.09
C GLU A 195 33.80 -31.95 -3.65
N LYS A 196 33.92 -32.05 -4.98
CA LYS A 196 35.21 -32.16 -5.67
C LYS A 196 35.17 -31.54 -7.06
N ILE A 197 36.18 -30.73 -7.38
CA ILE A 197 36.48 -30.23 -8.72
C ILE A 197 37.90 -30.70 -9.06
N ALA A 198 38.03 -31.56 -10.06
CA ALA A 198 39.32 -32.06 -10.54
C ALA A 198 39.59 -31.49 -11.94
N VAL A 199 40.62 -30.65 -12.07
CA VAL A 199 41.00 -30.04 -13.34
C VAL A 199 42.21 -30.77 -13.90
N THR A 200 42.07 -31.31 -15.11
CA THR A 200 43.09 -32.10 -15.80
C THR A 200 43.88 -31.25 -16.80
N ASP A 201 43.19 -30.41 -17.56
CA ASP A 201 43.79 -29.46 -18.49
C ASP A 201 42.94 -28.18 -18.51
N VAL A 202 43.59 -27.03 -18.74
CA VAL A 202 43.00 -25.69 -18.76
C VAL A 202 42.98 -25.09 -20.18
N ARG A 203 43.53 -25.80 -21.16
CA ARG A 203 43.59 -25.39 -22.57
C ARG A 203 42.38 -25.89 -23.33
N PHE A 204 41.26 -25.24 -23.09
CA PHE A 204 39.98 -25.64 -23.68
C PHE A 204 39.93 -25.36 -25.20
N PRO A 205 39.41 -26.29 -26.01
CA PRO A 205 39.05 -26.03 -27.40
C PRO A 205 37.78 -25.17 -27.48
N ASP A 206 37.46 -24.63 -28.68
CA ASP A 206 36.26 -23.79 -28.91
C ASP A 206 34.94 -24.47 -28.50
N THR A 207 34.91 -25.81 -28.49
CA THR A 207 33.73 -26.61 -28.17
C THR A 207 34.07 -27.77 -27.25
N LEU A 208 33.33 -27.86 -26.16
CA LEU A 208 33.41 -28.95 -25.18
C LEU A 208 32.06 -29.68 -25.10
N TRP A 209 32.11 -30.85 -24.47
CA TRP A 209 30.95 -31.69 -24.17
C TRP A 209 30.92 -31.96 -22.66
N GLY A 210 29.75 -31.81 -22.06
CA GLY A 210 29.51 -32.11 -20.65
C GLY A 210 28.52 -33.26 -20.51
N HIS A 211 28.94 -34.36 -19.89
CA HIS A 211 28.05 -35.45 -19.49
C HIS A 211 27.70 -35.28 -18.02
N ALA A 212 26.41 -35.06 -17.74
CA ALA A 212 25.89 -34.85 -16.39
C ALA A 212 24.98 -36.02 -15.99
N VAL A 213 25.11 -36.47 -14.74
CA VAL A 213 24.41 -37.62 -14.18
C VAL A 213 23.86 -37.25 -12.80
N LEU A 214 22.55 -37.36 -12.60
CA LEU A 214 21.92 -37.25 -11.28
C LEU A 214 22.07 -38.56 -10.50
N LEU A 215 22.40 -38.46 -9.21
CA LEU A 215 22.58 -39.61 -8.32
C LEU A 215 21.24 -40.10 -7.74
N PRO A 216 21.04 -41.43 -7.55
CA PRO A 216 19.76 -42.00 -7.10
C PRO A 216 19.28 -41.54 -5.71
N GLU A 217 20.16 -41.03 -4.85
CA GLU A 217 19.82 -40.54 -3.51
C GLU A 217 19.03 -39.21 -3.54
N SER A 218 18.95 -38.56 -4.70
CA SER A 218 18.25 -37.27 -4.90
C SER A 218 16.72 -37.33 -4.86
N GLU A 219 16.10 -38.53 -4.92
CA GLU A 219 14.64 -38.68 -4.96
C GLU A 219 13.95 -38.80 -3.58
N ARG A 220 14.71 -38.91 -2.47
CA ARG A 220 14.11 -39.23 -1.14
C ARG A 220 13.56 -38.04 -0.35
N ASP A 221 14.08 -36.83 -0.53
CA ASP A 221 13.72 -35.64 0.29
C ASP A 221 13.05 -34.50 -0.51
N GLY A 222 13.04 -34.56 -1.86
CA GLY A 222 12.37 -33.59 -2.74
C GLY A 222 12.88 -32.13 -2.68
N LYS A 223 13.82 -31.83 -1.78
CA LYS A 223 14.36 -30.49 -1.47
C LYS A 223 15.80 -30.25 -1.94
N SER A 224 16.54 -31.30 -2.26
CA SER A 224 17.94 -31.20 -2.71
C SER A 224 18.28 -32.24 -3.77
N LEU A 225 19.07 -31.85 -4.76
CA LEU A 225 19.49 -32.67 -5.88
C LEU A 225 21.01 -32.78 -5.90
N VAL A 226 21.54 -33.99 -6.13
CA VAL A 226 22.98 -34.25 -6.16
C VAL A 226 23.36 -34.93 -7.47
N GLY A 227 24.41 -34.46 -8.11
CA GLY A 227 24.88 -35.02 -9.38
C GLY A 227 26.37 -34.82 -9.64
N ASN A 228 26.83 -35.46 -10.72
CA ASN A 228 28.20 -35.39 -11.20
C ASN A 228 28.21 -34.86 -12.64
N VAL A 229 29.26 -34.13 -13.01
CA VAL A 229 29.45 -33.61 -14.38
C VAL A 229 30.87 -33.90 -14.84
N ARG A 230 31.03 -34.52 -16.00
CA ARG A 230 32.32 -34.71 -16.67
C ARG A 230 32.38 -33.86 -17.93
N VAL A 231 33.43 -33.06 -18.09
CA VAL A 231 33.63 -32.22 -19.27
C VAL A 231 34.82 -32.72 -20.09
N PHE A 232 34.62 -32.90 -21.39
CA PHE A 232 35.57 -33.51 -22.33
C PHE A 232 35.45 -32.91 -23.74
N ASP A 233 36.42 -33.16 -24.61
CA ASP A 233 36.37 -32.73 -26.02
C ASP A 233 35.60 -33.69 -26.93
N GLN A 234 35.53 -33.40 -28.23
CA GLN A 234 34.89 -34.27 -29.23
C GLN A 234 35.47 -35.70 -29.29
N SER A 235 36.73 -35.90 -28.87
CA SER A 235 37.39 -37.21 -28.86
C SER A 235 37.13 -38.02 -27.59
N GLY A 236 36.43 -37.45 -26.60
CA GLY A 236 36.23 -38.07 -25.29
C GLY A 236 37.35 -37.81 -24.28
N THR A 237 38.30 -36.90 -24.59
CA THR A 237 39.42 -36.57 -23.70
C THR A 237 38.95 -35.65 -22.57
N PRO A 238 39.12 -36.02 -21.29
CA PRO A 238 38.59 -35.25 -20.16
C PRO A 238 39.42 -34.00 -19.85
N TYR A 239 38.71 -32.92 -19.48
CA TYR A 239 39.28 -31.63 -19.10
C TYR A 239 39.06 -31.33 -17.63
N PHE A 240 37.83 -31.49 -17.12
CA PHE A 240 37.55 -31.41 -15.69
C PHE A 240 36.32 -32.23 -15.30
N ASP A 241 36.30 -32.67 -14.04
CA ASP A 241 35.21 -33.41 -13.43
C ASP A 241 34.70 -32.69 -12.18
N LEU A 242 33.38 -32.64 -12.03
CA LEU A 242 32.65 -32.17 -10.87
C LEU A 242 31.97 -33.38 -10.20
N SER A 243 32.22 -33.58 -8.91
CA SER A 243 31.57 -34.63 -8.13
C SER A 243 30.79 -34.04 -6.96
N GLY A 244 29.63 -34.63 -6.65
CA GLY A 244 28.81 -34.22 -5.50
C GLY A 244 28.26 -32.80 -5.63
N VAL A 245 27.93 -32.36 -6.85
CA VAL A 245 27.31 -31.06 -7.10
C VAL A 245 25.90 -31.08 -6.52
N THR A 246 25.66 -30.27 -5.49
CA THR A 246 24.40 -30.24 -4.75
C THR A 246 23.64 -28.95 -5.03
N PHE A 247 22.39 -29.08 -5.45
CA PHE A 247 21.44 -27.99 -5.57
C PHE A 247 20.38 -28.09 -4.48
N SER A 248 20.02 -26.96 -3.87
CA SER A 248 18.73 -26.84 -3.18
C SER A 248 17.67 -26.47 -4.19
N VAL A 249 16.56 -27.16 -4.16
CA VAL A 249 15.39 -26.84 -4.96
C VAL A 249 14.45 -26.01 -4.11
N LEU A 250 14.17 -24.81 -4.57
CA LEU A 250 13.16 -23.95 -4.02
C LEU A 250 11.89 -24.19 -4.81
N ASP A 251 10.80 -24.50 -4.12
CA ASP A 251 9.49 -24.39 -4.76
C ASP A 251 9.37 -22.96 -5.28
N ARG A 252 8.78 -22.78 -6.46
CA ARG A 252 8.36 -21.47 -6.95
C ARG A 252 7.74 -20.76 -5.76
N ALA A 253 8.37 -19.70 -5.26
CA ALA A 253 7.73 -18.84 -4.29
C ALA A 253 6.38 -18.49 -4.91
N ASP A 254 5.31 -18.98 -4.29
CA ASP A 254 4.00 -18.38 -4.42
C ASP A 254 3.49 -18.22 -5.86
N ALA A 255 3.33 -19.34 -6.60
CA ALA A 255 2.22 -19.43 -7.57
C ALA A 255 0.84 -19.55 -6.86
N ALA A 256 0.84 -19.52 -5.52
CA ALA A 256 -0.31 -19.10 -4.70
C ALA A 256 -0.37 -17.56 -4.50
N GLY A 257 0.56 -16.79 -5.08
CA GLY A 257 0.67 -15.34 -4.93
C GLY A 257 -0.45 -14.56 -5.60
N GLU A 258 -1.05 -15.06 -6.68
CA GLU A 258 -2.30 -14.48 -7.21
C GLU A 258 -3.51 -14.76 -6.30
N ALA A 259 -3.41 -15.74 -5.38
CA ALA A 259 -4.46 -16.07 -4.42
C ALA A 259 -4.21 -15.52 -3.00
N THR A 260 -3.07 -14.87 -2.73
CA THR A 260 -2.67 -14.41 -1.38
C THR A 260 -2.21 -12.96 -1.28
N ALA A 261 -2.05 -12.24 -2.39
CA ALA A 261 -1.72 -10.82 -2.36
C ALA A 261 -2.87 -9.98 -1.75
N ALA A 262 -2.53 -9.03 -0.90
CA ALA A 262 -3.50 -8.14 -0.28
C ALA A 262 -3.83 -6.98 -1.23
N ASN A 263 -5.03 -6.98 -1.81
CA ASN A 263 -5.56 -5.86 -2.58
C ASN A 263 -6.16 -4.78 -1.65
N LEU A 264 -5.65 -3.56 -1.78
CA LEU A 264 -6.17 -2.36 -1.12
C LEU A 264 -6.82 -1.48 -2.18
N VAL A 265 -8.00 -0.96 -1.87
CA VAL A 265 -8.58 0.16 -2.65
C VAL A 265 -8.55 1.42 -1.80
N ILE A 266 -7.86 2.45 -2.28
CA ILE A 266 -7.63 3.70 -1.54
C ILE A 266 -8.40 4.84 -2.18
N ALA A 267 -9.29 5.47 -1.42
CA ALA A 267 -9.95 6.72 -1.79
C ALA A 267 -9.41 7.86 -0.92
N SER A 268 -9.19 9.03 -1.52
CA SER A 268 -8.64 10.18 -0.80
C SER A 268 -9.10 11.51 -1.39
N ASN A 269 -9.03 12.59 -0.60
CA ASN A 269 -9.32 13.96 -1.03
C ASN A 269 -8.07 14.84 -1.21
N PHE A 270 -6.90 14.21 -1.22
CA PHE A 270 -5.59 14.77 -1.55
C PHE A 270 -4.81 13.70 -2.35
N THR A 271 -3.67 14.04 -2.93
CA THR A 271 -2.86 13.10 -3.73
C THR A 271 -2.22 12.06 -2.79
N ALA A 272 -2.64 10.80 -2.89
CA ALA A 272 -2.29 9.73 -1.95
C ALA A 272 -1.25 8.74 -2.47
N GLU A 273 -0.96 8.76 -3.77
CA GLU A 273 -0.08 7.87 -4.49
C GLU A 273 1.30 7.68 -3.82
N PRO A 274 1.94 8.73 -3.24
CA PRO A 274 3.22 8.56 -2.54
C PRO A 274 3.19 7.58 -1.34
N VAL A 275 2.01 7.22 -0.82
CA VAL A 275 1.88 6.21 0.25
C VAL A 275 2.15 4.79 -0.25
N GLU A 276 2.03 4.54 -1.56
CA GLU A 276 2.15 3.22 -2.18
C GLU A 276 3.49 2.55 -1.87
N ASP A 277 4.59 3.30 -1.90
CA ASP A 277 5.92 2.73 -1.61
C ASP A 277 6.02 2.18 -0.18
N SER A 278 5.38 2.86 0.76
CA SER A 278 5.33 2.41 2.15
C SER A 278 4.50 1.12 2.26
N LEU A 279 3.36 1.07 1.58
CA LEU A 279 2.49 -0.10 1.55
C LEU A 279 3.23 -1.30 0.96
N ARG A 280 3.89 -1.15 -0.19
CA ARG A 280 4.63 -2.23 -0.86
C ARG A 280 5.83 -2.70 -0.05
N PHE A 281 6.61 -1.76 0.50
CA PHE A 281 7.74 -2.08 1.38
C PHE A 281 7.31 -2.96 2.55
N TRP A 282 6.26 -2.56 3.27
CA TRP A 282 5.78 -3.35 4.40
C TRP A 282 5.13 -4.67 3.96
N GLY A 283 4.43 -4.69 2.81
CA GLY A 283 3.93 -5.93 2.23
C GLY A 283 5.05 -6.97 2.05
N ASP A 284 6.14 -6.55 1.40
CA ASP A 284 7.30 -7.42 1.17
C ASP A 284 8.02 -7.77 2.49
N HIS A 285 8.13 -6.82 3.44
CA HIS A 285 8.71 -7.06 4.78
C HIS A 285 8.01 -8.18 5.55
N PHE A 286 6.69 -8.31 5.40
CA PHE A 286 5.91 -9.39 6.02
C PHE A 286 5.62 -10.56 5.07
N GLY A 287 6.28 -10.62 3.91
CA GLY A 287 6.09 -11.70 2.92
C GLY A 287 4.67 -11.77 2.35
N THR A 288 3.94 -10.66 2.31
CA THR A 288 2.57 -10.57 1.77
C THR A 288 2.49 -9.41 0.78
N PRO A 289 2.64 -9.67 -0.53
CA PRO A 289 2.59 -8.62 -1.54
C PRO A 289 1.31 -7.77 -1.43
N ILE A 290 1.47 -6.45 -1.42
CA ILE A 290 0.34 -5.51 -1.39
C ILE A 290 0.13 -4.92 -2.79
N HIS A 291 -1.07 -5.11 -3.34
CA HIS A 291 -1.53 -4.43 -4.55
C HIS A 291 -2.44 -3.28 -4.16
N VAL A 292 -2.21 -2.11 -4.75
CA VAL A 292 -2.94 -0.89 -4.44
C VAL A 292 -3.68 -0.42 -5.69
N GLU A 293 -4.99 -0.25 -5.57
CA GLU A 293 -5.84 0.41 -6.55
C GLU A 293 -6.27 1.77 -5.98
N PHE A 294 -5.79 2.87 -6.55
CA PHE A 294 -6.24 4.21 -6.16
C PHE A 294 -7.54 4.56 -6.88
N ALA A 295 -8.56 4.93 -6.11
CA ALA A 295 -9.73 5.59 -6.66
C ALA A 295 -9.33 6.99 -7.19
N PRO A 296 -10.05 7.53 -8.19
CA PRO A 296 -9.71 8.84 -8.71
C PRO A 296 -9.78 9.92 -7.63
N TYR A 297 -8.95 10.95 -7.80
CA TYR A 297 -8.78 12.03 -6.85
C TYR A 297 -10.12 12.64 -6.38
N ASN A 298 -10.26 12.81 -5.05
CA ASN A 298 -11.42 13.43 -4.38
C ASN A 298 -12.77 12.77 -4.69
N GLN A 299 -12.78 11.44 -4.91
CA GLN A 299 -14.00 10.67 -5.17
C GLN A 299 -14.51 9.82 -3.98
N ILE A 300 -14.27 10.25 -2.74
CA ILE A 300 -14.63 9.47 -1.54
C ILE A 300 -16.14 9.16 -1.49
N PHE A 301 -17.01 10.16 -1.73
CA PHE A 301 -18.47 9.96 -1.71
C PHE A 301 -18.95 9.04 -2.82
N GLN A 302 -18.39 9.19 -4.03
CA GLN A 302 -18.71 8.34 -5.18
C GLN A 302 -18.36 6.89 -4.88
N GLN A 303 -17.20 6.64 -4.25
CA GLN A 303 -16.82 5.28 -3.87
C GLN A 303 -17.82 4.64 -2.90
N LEU A 304 -18.40 5.41 -1.97
CA LEU A 304 -19.40 4.90 -1.01
C LEU A 304 -20.80 4.72 -1.63
N LEU A 305 -21.21 5.62 -2.51
CA LEU A 305 -22.58 5.72 -3.00
C LEU A 305 -22.82 4.96 -4.31
N ASP A 306 -21.87 4.94 -5.24
CA ASP A 306 -22.04 4.31 -6.56
C ASP A 306 -21.90 2.79 -6.51
N ALA A 307 -22.90 2.09 -7.06
CA ALA A 307 -22.94 0.64 -7.24
C ALA A 307 -21.74 0.08 -8.03
N GLY A 308 -21.25 0.85 -9.01
CA GLY A 308 -20.14 0.48 -9.90
C GLY A 308 -18.74 0.80 -9.38
N SER A 309 -18.64 1.39 -8.18
CA SER A 309 -17.35 1.86 -7.64
C SER A 309 -16.37 0.72 -7.33
N ALA A 310 -15.08 1.03 -7.26
CA ALA A 310 -14.04 0.06 -6.83
C ALA A 310 -14.27 -0.42 -5.39
N PHE A 311 -14.87 0.43 -4.55
CA PHE A 311 -15.28 0.04 -3.19
C PHE A 311 -16.37 -1.04 -3.19
N ARG A 312 -17.29 -1.05 -4.16
CA ARG A 312 -18.36 -2.06 -4.23
C ARG A 312 -18.03 -3.28 -5.08
N THR A 313 -17.27 -3.11 -6.16
CA THR A 313 -16.95 -4.18 -7.10
C THR A 313 -15.86 -5.11 -6.58
N ARG A 314 -14.83 -4.58 -5.90
CA ARG A 314 -13.73 -5.36 -5.31
C ARG A 314 -14.11 -5.88 -3.92
N ARG A 315 -15.00 -6.88 -3.83
CA ARG A 315 -15.56 -7.34 -2.54
C ARG A 315 -14.55 -7.96 -1.58
N ASP A 316 -13.44 -8.41 -2.12
CA ASP A 316 -12.34 -9.03 -1.41
C ASP A 316 -11.39 -7.95 -0.84
N ALA A 317 -11.13 -6.86 -1.56
CA ALA A 317 -10.17 -5.83 -1.16
C ALA A 317 -10.48 -5.05 0.15
N VAL A 318 -9.45 -4.75 0.93
CA VAL A 318 -9.52 -3.82 2.08
C VAL A 318 -9.77 -2.40 1.57
N LYS A 319 -10.75 -1.71 2.15
CA LYS A 319 -11.09 -0.35 1.75
C LYS A 319 -10.39 0.65 2.66
N VAL A 320 -9.68 1.60 2.08
CA VAL A 320 -8.98 2.65 2.82
C VAL A 320 -9.50 3.99 2.37
N ILE A 321 -9.86 4.84 3.33
CA ILE A 321 -10.21 6.24 3.10
C ILE A 321 -9.13 7.09 3.78
N LEU A 322 -8.37 7.85 3.00
CA LEU A 322 -7.41 8.83 3.51
C LEU A 322 -8.04 10.22 3.43
N LEU A 323 -8.29 10.84 4.57
CA LEU A 323 -9.10 12.05 4.67
C LEU A 323 -8.30 13.21 5.27
N GLY A 324 -8.03 14.24 4.48
CA GLY A 324 -7.62 15.55 4.96
C GLY A 324 -8.85 16.42 5.25
N LEU A 325 -9.22 16.58 6.53
CA LEU A 325 -10.42 17.33 6.93
C LEU A 325 -10.41 18.80 6.50
N GLU A 326 -9.22 19.39 6.38
CA GLU A 326 -9.03 20.78 5.97
C GLU A 326 -9.58 21.06 4.57
N ALA A 327 -9.51 20.09 3.65
CA ALA A 327 -10.07 20.22 2.31
C ALA A 327 -11.61 20.35 2.32
N TRP A 328 -12.29 19.83 3.35
CA TRP A 328 -13.73 20.04 3.55
C TRP A 328 -14.03 21.32 4.33
N ALA A 329 -13.07 21.83 5.10
CA ALA A 329 -13.22 23.05 5.88
C ALA A 329 -13.10 24.30 5.00
N THR A 330 -12.12 24.38 4.11
CA THR A 330 -11.87 25.55 3.24
C THR A 330 -12.99 25.85 2.24
N GLY A 331 -14.10 25.10 2.31
CA GLY A 331 -15.24 25.26 1.44
C GLY A 331 -14.85 25.06 0.00
N ASP A 332 -13.84 24.23 -0.27
CA ASP A 332 -13.53 23.67 -1.59
C ASP A 332 -14.57 22.59 -1.86
N PRO A 333 -15.77 22.95 -2.34
CA PRO A 333 -16.81 21.99 -2.61
C PRO A 333 -16.51 21.57 -4.03
N ARG A 334 -15.34 20.94 -4.27
CA ARG A 334 -15.11 20.19 -5.49
C ARG A 334 -16.08 19.02 -5.44
N GLY A 335 -17.36 19.31 -5.65
CA GLY A 335 -18.23 18.42 -6.40
C GLY A 335 -17.49 18.25 -7.71
N VAL A 336 -16.59 17.26 -7.75
CA VAL A 336 -15.85 16.91 -8.94
C VAL A 336 -16.94 16.69 -9.97
N MET A 337 -16.95 17.57 -10.98
CA MET A 337 -17.79 17.41 -12.13
C MET A 337 -17.46 16.03 -12.68
N THR A 338 -18.38 15.09 -12.45
CA THR A 338 -18.08 13.66 -12.55
C THR A 338 -18.43 13.24 -13.95
N LEU A 339 -17.41 12.92 -14.74
CA LEU A 339 -17.60 12.44 -16.10
C LEU A 339 -17.52 10.92 -16.10
N THR A 340 -18.65 10.26 -16.36
CA THR A 340 -18.65 8.81 -16.61
C THR A 340 -18.05 8.54 -17.98
N ARG A 341 -17.41 7.37 -18.14
CA ARG A 341 -16.82 6.97 -19.42
C ARG A 341 -17.85 6.93 -20.56
N GLU A 342 -19.06 6.45 -20.27
CA GLU A 342 -20.18 6.45 -21.21
C GLU A 342 -20.55 7.86 -21.68
N ARG A 343 -20.57 8.83 -20.76
CA ARG A 343 -20.88 10.23 -21.07
C ARG A 343 -19.73 10.92 -21.78
N ALA A 344 -18.47 10.62 -21.42
CA ALA A 344 -17.29 11.07 -22.14
C ALA A 344 -17.34 10.59 -23.60
N ASP A 345 -17.62 9.30 -23.82
CA ASP A 345 -17.67 8.72 -25.17
C ASP A 345 -18.84 9.28 -25.98
N GLN A 346 -19.99 9.53 -25.35
CA GLN A 346 -21.14 10.17 -25.99
C GLN A 346 -20.87 11.63 -26.39
N CYS A 347 -20.26 12.43 -25.50
CA CYS A 347 -20.06 13.87 -25.72
C CYS A 347 -18.81 14.17 -26.57
N PHE A 348 -17.72 13.44 -26.35
CA PHE A 348 -16.43 13.74 -26.97
C PHE A 348 -16.22 13.05 -28.32
N GLY A 349 -16.74 11.83 -28.51
CA GLY A 349 -16.52 11.03 -29.72
C GLY A 349 -15.04 10.79 -30.00
N ASP A 350 -14.65 10.91 -31.28
CA ASP A 350 -13.28 10.70 -31.79
C ASP A 350 -12.37 11.94 -31.69
N ARG A 351 -12.85 13.02 -31.06
CA ARG A 351 -12.09 14.29 -30.95
C ARG A 351 -10.89 14.13 -30.03
N THR A 352 -9.85 14.94 -30.24
CA THR A 352 -8.63 14.92 -29.42
C THR A 352 -8.94 15.31 -27.97
N ARG A 353 -8.68 14.37 -27.05
CA ARG A 353 -8.95 14.52 -25.62
C ARG A 353 -7.68 14.93 -24.86
N CYS A 354 -7.89 15.67 -23.78
CA CYS A 354 -6.85 16.23 -22.95
C CYS A 354 -7.31 16.18 -21.49
N VAL A 355 -6.46 15.67 -20.59
CA VAL A 355 -6.70 15.77 -19.15
C VAL A 355 -5.99 17.02 -18.63
N LEU A 356 -6.76 17.90 -18.00
CA LEU A 356 -6.31 19.13 -17.35
C LEU A 356 -5.64 18.82 -16.01
N PRO A 357 -4.79 19.73 -15.47
CA PRO A 357 -4.11 19.52 -14.18
C PRO A 357 -5.06 19.26 -12.99
N ASN A 358 -6.30 19.76 -13.04
CA ASN A 358 -7.33 19.48 -12.02
C ASN A 358 -8.08 18.15 -12.23
N GLY A 359 -7.69 17.33 -13.19
CA GLY A 359 -8.27 16.02 -13.46
C GLY A 359 -9.50 16.02 -14.39
N LEU A 360 -9.95 17.19 -14.86
CA LEU A 360 -11.03 17.25 -15.86
C LEU A 360 -10.53 16.76 -17.23
N GLU A 361 -11.25 15.83 -17.84
CA GLU A 361 -11.05 15.40 -19.23
C GLU A 361 -11.87 16.29 -20.16
N ILE A 362 -11.25 16.89 -21.17
CA ILE A 362 -11.92 17.78 -22.14
C ILE A 362 -11.49 17.44 -23.56
N VAL A 363 -12.26 17.95 -24.54
CA VAL A 363 -11.82 18.05 -25.94
C VAL A 363 -11.24 19.44 -26.22
N HIS A 364 -10.19 19.50 -27.04
CA HIS A 364 -9.47 20.75 -27.30
C HIS A 364 -8.94 20.86 -28.74
N LEU A 365 -8.54 22.07 -29.15
CA LEU A 365 -7.89 22.31 -30.45
C LEU A 365 -6.40 21.99 -30.41
N ASN A 366 -5.68 22.56 -29.44
CA ASN A 366 -4.25 22.37 -29.29
C ASN A 366 -3.84 22.47 -27.81
N ARG A 367 -2.83 21.69 -27.43
CA ARG A 367 -2.39 21.57 -26.02
C ARG A 367 -1.83 22.87 -25.46
N TYR A 368 -1.02 23.59 -26.24
CA TYR A 368 -0.36 24.81 -25.80
C TYR A 368 -1.35 25.90 -25.35
N GLU A 369 -2.34 26.20 -26.17
CA GLU A 369 -3.38 27.18 -25.87
C GLU A 369 -4.25 26.73 -24.69
N THR A 370 -4.58 25.44 -24.65
CA THR A 370 -5.34 24.86 -23.52
C THR A 370 -4.61 25.06 -22.20
N ASP A 371 -3.30 24.79 -22.15
CA ASP A 371 -2.51 24.94 -20.93
C ASP A 371 -2.36 26.41 -20.52
N TYR A 372 -2.23 27.34 -21.48
CA TYR A 372 -2.19 28.78 -21.22
C TYR A 372 -3.51 29.30 -20.63
N VAL A 373 -4.63 29.04 -21.31
CA VAL A 373 -5.97 29.48 -20.86
C VAL A 373 -6.35 28.80 -19.54
N TYR A 374 -5.95 27.54 -19.33
CA TYR A 374 -6.14 26.87 -18.04
C TYR A 374 -5.40 27.59 -16.92
N LYS A 375 -4.13 27.93 -17.11
CA LYS A 375 -3.34 28.65 -16.12
C LYS A 375 -4.00 29.98 -15.77
N GLU A 376 -4.35 30.76 -16.78
CA GLU A 376 -4.95 32.09 -16.61
C GLU A 376 -6.26 32.04 -15.78
N ILE A 377 -7.13 31.08 -16.11
CA ILE A 377 -8.45 30.94 -15.49
C ILE A 377 -8.36 30.23 -14.13
N PHE A 378 -7.76 29.05 -14.06
CA PHE A 378 -7.81 28.19 -12.87
C PHE A 378 -6.75 28.55 -11.83
N GLU A 379 -5.52 28.82 -12.28
CA GLU A 379 -4.37 29.08 -11.40
C GLU A 379 -4.29 30.55 -11.02
N ASP A 380 -4.20 31.45 -12.02
CA ASP A 380 -4.03 32.89 -11.82
C ASP A 380 -5.34 33.59 -11.44
N ARG A 381 -6.49 32.95 -11.73
CA ARG A 381 -7.84 33.40 -11.39
C ARG A 381 -8.10 34.84 -11.86
N CYS A 382 -7.62 35.18 -13.05
CA CYS A 382 -7.67 36.54 -13.59
C CYS A 382 -9.06 37.18 -13.44
N TYR A 383 -10.12 36.47 -13.83
CA TYR A 383 -11.50 36.98 -13.83
C TYR A 383 -12.16 37.13 -12.44
N LEU A 384 -11.52 36.71 -11.33
CA LEU A 384 -12.09 36.85 -9.97
C LEU A 384 -11.36 37.89 -9.09
N LYS A 385 -10.51 38.72 -9.69
CA LYS A 385 -9.80 39.79 -8.97
C LYS A 385 -10.71 40.97 -8.64
N HIS A 386 -10.19 41.90 -7.84
CA HIS A 386 -10.85 43.18 -7.48
C HIS A 386 -12.28 43.07 -6.93
N GLY A 387 -12.57 41.98 -6.22
CA GLY A 387 -13.85 41.82 -5.52
C GLY A 387 -14.97 41.20 -6.35
N ILE A 388 -14.67 40.68 -7.54
CA ILE A 388 -15.61 39.86 -8.32
C ILE A 388 -15.91 38.55 -7.57
N ARG A 389 -17.20 38.23 -7.41
CA ARG A 389 -17.67 37.03 -6.71
C ARG A 389 -18.66 36.23 -7.55
N LEU A 390 -18.67 34.91 -7.33
CA LEU A 390 -19.65 33.99 -7.91
C LEU A 390 -20.52 33.42 -6.76
N PRO A 391 -21.72 33.99 -6.50
CA PRO A 391 -22.64 33.42 -5.53
C PRO A 391 -23.25 32.12 -6.05
N ASP A 392 -23.68 31.21 -5.16
CA ASP A 392 -24.45 30.03 -5.56
C ASP A 392 -25.71 30.41 -6.35
N GLY A 393 -26.01 29.67 -7.41
CA GLY A 393 -27.11 29.97 -8.34
C GLY A 393 -26.83 31.15 -9.29
N ALA A 394 -25.58 31.60 -9.42
CA ALA A 394 -25.23 32.74 -10.27
C ALA A 394 -25.68 32.57 -11.72
N THR A 395 -26.19 33.64 -12.31
CA THR A 395 -26.39 33.76 -13.76
C THR A 395 -25.18 34.43 -14.38
N VAL A 396 -24.42 33.70 -15.21
CA VAL A 396 -23.19 34.16 -15.86
C VAL A 396 -23.41 34.24 -17.37
N VAL A 397 -22.99 35.35 -17.97
CA VAL A 397 -22.92 35.51 -19.43
C VAL A 397 -21.45 35.58 -19.80
N ASP A 398 -20.98 34.60 -20.56
CA ASP A 398 -19.60 34.40 -20.96
C ASP A 398 -19.48 34.66 -22.47
N ILE A 399 -18.97 35.84 -22.83
CA ILE A 399 -18.78 36.26 -24.23
C ILE A 399 -17.33 36.01 -24.60
N GLY A 400 -17.12 35.20 -25.65
CA GLY A 400 -15.82 34.63 -26.01
C GLY A 400 -15.48 33.44 -25.12
N ALA A 401 -16.40 32.47 -25.06
CA ALA A 401 -16.26 31.32 -24.18
C ALA A 401 -15.16 30.35 -24.63
N ASN A 402 -14.68 30.46 -25.89
CA ASN A 402 -13.70 29.57 -26.50
C ASN A 402 -14.12 28.10 -26.28
N ILE A 403 -13.22 27.18 -25.92
CA ILE A 403 -13.53 25.77 -25.64
C ILE A 403 -14.27 25.53 -24.29
N GLY A 404 -14.66 26.57 -23.56
CA GLY A 404 -15.52 26.47 -22.37
C GLY A 404 -14.80 26.36 -21.02
N LEU A 405 -13.50 26.63 -20.95
CA LEU A 405 -12.74 26.51 -19.70
C LEU A 405 -13.26 27.44 -18.59
N PHE A 406 -13.66 28.67 -18.93
CA PHE A 406 -14.26 29.59 -17.95
C PHE A 406 -15.61 29.08 -17.45
N SER A 407 -16.43 28.54 -18.35
CA SER A 407 -17.72 27.93 -17.97
C SER A 407 -17.51 26.74 -17.01
N LEU A 408 -16.56 25.83 -17.29
CA LEU A 408 -16.22 24.73 -16.38
C LEU A 408 -15.65 25.24 -15.04
N PHE A 409 -14.86 26.31 -15.08
CA PHE A 409 -14.36 26.97 -13.88
C PHE A 409 -15.49 27.52 -13.01
N VAL A 410 -16.48 28.20 -13.59
CA VAL A 410 -17.67 28.68 -12.87
C VAL A 410 -18.43 27.51 -12.25
N MET A 411 -18.67 26.43 -13.01
CA MET A 411 -19.35 25.23 -12.51
C MET A 411 -18.58 24.53 -11.37
N SER A 412 -17.24 24.61 -11.37
CA SER A 412 -16.43 24.05 -10.30
C SER A 412 -16.48 24.85 -8.99
N ARG A 413 -17.01 26.08 -9.01
CA ARG A 413 -17.01 27.01 -7.86
C ARG A 413 -18.38 27.51 -7.41
N CYS A 414 -19.36 27.48 -8.29
CA CYS A 414 -20.74 27.91 -8.03
C CYS A 414 -21.67 26.71 -8.13
N ARG A 415 -22.53 26.50 -7.13
CA ARG A 415 -23.56 25.45 -7.20
C ARG A 415 -24.70 25.90 -8.12
N ASN A 416 -25.13 25.03 -9.04
CA ASN A 416 -26.23 25.25 -9.99
C ASN A 416 -26.18 26.61 -10.72
N PRO A 417 -25.07 26.98 -11.38
CA PRO A 417 -25.00 28.22 -12.14
C PRO A 417 -25.81 28.10 -13.43
N THR A 418 -26.42 29.21 -13.86
CA THR A 418 -26.99 29.33 -15.21
C THR A 418 -26.00 30.09 -16.08
N ILE A 419 -25.40 29.41 -17.07
CA ILE A 419 -24.31 29.98 -17.87
C ILE A 419 -24.76 30.11 -19.33
N TYR A 420 -24.62 31.30 -19.91
CA TYR A 420 -24.82 31.56 -21.33
C TYR A 420 -23.45 31.81 -21.98
N ALA A 421 -22.92 30.80 -22.67
CA ALA A 421 -21.58 30.81 -23.23
C ALA A 421 -21.63 31.06 -24.74
N CYS A 422 -21.05 32.16 -25.22
CA CYS A 422 -21.10 32.58 -26.62
C CYS A 422 -19.76 32.35 -27.29
N GLU A 423 -19.75 31.57 -28.38
CA GLU A 423 -18.58 31.33 -29.21
C GLU A 423 -18.98 31.38 -30.70
N PRO A 424 -18.52 32.38 -31.47
CA PRO A 424 -18.89 32.53 -32.88
C PRO A 424 -18.19 31.55 -33.82
N ALA A 425 -17.00 31.03 -33.50
CA ALA A 425 -16.25 30.16 -34.40
C ALA A 425 -16.85 28.74 -34.40
N PRO A 426 -17.35 28.22 -35.54
CA PRO A 426 -18.02 26.92 -35.56
C PRO A 426 -17.19 25.75 -35.03
N ALA A 427 -15.88 25.72 -35.34
CA ALA A 427 -14.98 24.67 -34.88
C ALA A 427 -14.77 24.69 -33.36
N VAL A 428 -14.67 25.88 -32.76
CA VAL A 428 -14.47 26.07 -31.32
C VAL A 428 -15.78 25.83 -30.56
N TYR A 429 -16.89 26.31 -31.11
CA TYR A 429 -18.23 26.12 -30.54
C TYR A 429 -18.60 24.64 -30.36
N GLU A 430 -18.23 23.76 -31.29
CA GLU A 430 -18.49 22.33 -31.14
C GLU A 430 -17.70 21.71 -29.98
N LEU A 431 -16.51 22.24 -29.67
CA LEU A 431 -15.71 21.83 -28.52
C LEU A 431 -16.28 22.40 -27.21
N LEU A 432 -16.65 23.68 -27.20
CA LEU A 432 -17.38 24.32 -26.10
C LEU A 432 -18.59 23.47 -25.70
N LYS A 433 -19.45 23.18 -26.68
CA LYS A 433 -20.67 22.41 -26.49
C LYS A 433 -20.37 21.02 -25.92
N ALA A 434 -19.42 20.30 -26.52
CA ALA A 434 -19.03 18.97 -26.05
C ALA A 434 -18.52 18.99 -24.60
N ASN A 435 -17.64 19.94 -24.27
CA ASN A 435 -17.08 20.10 -22.93
C ASN A 435 -18.18 20.46 -21.92
N CYS A 436 -19.06 21.40 -22.23
CA CYS A 436 -20.12 21.80 -21.32
C CYS A 436 -21.17 20.69 -21.11
N GLU A 437 -21.62 20.02 -22.17
CA GLU A 437 -22.61 18.92 -22.11
C GLU A 437 -22.10 17.71 -21.30
N ALA A 438 -20.80 17.43 -21.41
CA ALA A 438 -20.13 16.36 -20.67
C ALA A 438 -20.32 16.54 -19.16
N TYR A 439 -20.28 17.77 -18.67
CA TYR A 439 -20.26 18.08 -17.24
C TYR A 439 -21.58 18.62 -16.67
N GLY A 440 -22.52 19.14 -17.46
CA GLY A 440 -23.85 19.50 -16.94
C GLY A 440 -24.76 20.28 -17.89
N SER A 441 -26.07 20.25 -17.62
CA SER A 441 -27.12 20.75 -18.53
C SER A 441 -27.51 22.22 -18.37
N GLN A 442 -26.90 22.97 -17.43
CA GLN A 442 -27.24 24.37 -17.15
C GLN A 442 -26.35 25.38 -17.88
N VAL A 443 -25.42 24.90 -18.73
CA VAL A 443 -24.70 25.74 -19.67
C VAL A 443 -25.42 25.73 -21.01
N ARG A 444 -25.76 26.92 -21.49
CA ARG A 444 -26.33 27.13 -22.82
C ARG A 444 -25.22 27.66 -23.72
N ALA A 445 -24.55 26.76 -24.43
CA ALA A 445 -23.60 27.12 -25.49
C ALA A 445 -24.35 27.71 -26.69
N LEU A 446 -23.91 28.88 -27.16
CA LEU A 446 -24.54 29.64 -28.24
C LEU A 446 -23.52 29.90 -29.36
N ASN A 447 -23.81 29.43 -30.57
CA ASN A 447 -23.01 29.72 -31.77
C ASN A 447 -23.38 31.10 -32.33
N VAL A 448 -23.02 32.15 -31.60
CA VAL A 448 -23.25 33.55 -31.94
C VAL A 448 -22.09 34.40 -31.43
N GLY A 449 -21.75 35.46 -32.14
CA GLY A 449 -20.93 36.53 -31.57
C GLY A 449 -21.81 37.64 -30.98
N VAL A 450 -21.21 38.54 -30.23
CA VAL A 450 -21.92 39.67 -29.60
C VAL A 450 -21.32 40.99 -30.09
N SER A 451 -22.16 41.98 -30.35
CA SER A 451 -21.82 43.29 -30.90
C SER A 451 -22.87 44.34 -30.50
N ASP A 452 -22.85 45.49 -31.15
CA ASP A 452 -23.72 46.63 -30.90
C ASP A 452 -25.19 46.35 -31.27
N ARG A 453 -25.43 45.52 -32.28
CA ARG A 453 -26.76 45.15 -32.78
C ARG A 453 -26.74 43.81 -33.52
N PRO A 454 -27.90 43.15 -33.70
CA PRO A 454 -27.99 41.95 -34.52
C PRO A 454 -27.59 42.21 -35.98
N LYS A 455 -26.60 41.47 -36.48
CA LYS A 455 -26.09 41.53 -37.85
C LYS A 455 -25.39 40.22 -38.22
N THR A 456 -25.01 40.05 -39.48
CA THR A 456 -24.06 39.00 -39.89
C THR A 456 -22.72 39.67 -40.16
N ALA A 457 -21.63 39.04 -39.73
CA ALA A 457 -20.28 39.51 -39.99
C ALA A 457 -19.32 38.36 -40.26
N THR A 458 -18.26 38.64 -41.00
CA THR A 458 -17.21 37.67 -41.31
C THR A 458 -16.20 37.62 -40.16
N LEU A 459 -16.07 36.46 -39.52
CA LEU A 459 -15.06 36.17 -38.51
C LEU A 459 -13.78 35.66 -39.20
N THR A 460 -12.62 36.19 -38.83
CA THR A 460 -11.32 35.61 -39.22
C THR A 460 -10.87 34.62 -38.15
N PHE A 461 -10.75 33.34 -38.51
CA PHE A 461 -10.41 32.26 -37.60
C PHE A 461 -9.01 31.69 -37.88
N TYR A 462 -8.16 31.69 -36.85
CA TYR A 462 -6.81 31.14 -36.88
C TYR A 462 -6.77 29.78 -36.18
N GLU A 463 -6.81 28.69 -36.94
CA GLU A 463 -6.96 27.32 -36.41
C GLU A 463 -5.87 26.92 -35.39
N LYS A 464 -4.65 27.45 -35.54
CA LYS A 464 -3.51 27.15 -34.66
C LYS A 464 -3.22 28.24 -33.61
N SER A 465 -4.06 29.27 -33.55
CA SER A 465 -3.95 30.39 -32.62
C SER A 465 -5.35 30.97 -32.35
N SER A 466 -6.29 30.14 -31.89
CA SER A 466 -7.72 30.51 -31.89
C SER A 466 -8.04 31.71 -31.01
N VAL A 467 -7.28 31.93 -29.92
CA VAL A 467 -7.39 33.13 -29.05
C VAL A 467 -7.39 34.43 -29.87
N PHE A 468 -6.56 34.57 -30.90
CA PHE A 468 -6.46 35.83 -31.68
C PHE A 468 -7.51 35.98 -32.79
N SER A 469 -8.56 35.14 -32.79
CA SER A 469 -9.59 35.16 -33.83
C SER A 469 -10.65 36.22 -33.53
N GLY A 470 -10.93 37.11 -34.48
CA GLY A 470 -11.83 38.26 -34.24
C GLY A 470 -12.55 38.77 -35.50
N PHE A 471 -13.49 39.70 -35.28
CA PHE A 471 -14.29 40.35 -36.34
C PHE A 471 -13.62 41.60 -36.94
N HIS A 472 -12.61 42.15 -36.25
CA HIS A 472 -11.83 43.31 -36.67
C HIS A 472 -10.37 42.92 -36.94
N ALA A 473 -10.15 41.98 -37.86
CA ALA A 473 -8.83 41.46 -38.18
C ALA A 473 -7.99 42.48 -38.97
N ASP A 474 -6.76 42.73 -38.51
CA ASP A 474 -5.75 43.49 -39.24
C ASP A 474 -4.51 42.60 -39.40
N GLU A 475 -4.21 42.23 -40.64
CA GLU A 475 -3.14 41.27 -40.97
C GLU A 475 -1.75 41.71 -40.48
N THR A 476 -1.53 43.01 -40.31
CA THR A 476 -0.25 43.54 -39.80
C THR A 476 -0.22 43.45 -38.29
N GLU A 477 -1.28 43.92 -37.63
CA GLU A 477 -1.36 43.95 -36.17
C GLU A 477 -1.49 42.55 -35.56
N ASP A 478 -2.29 41.66 -36.15
CA ASP A 478 -2.54 40.31 -35.65
C ASP A 478 -1.26 39.47 -35.79
N ARG A 479 -0.52 39.67 -36.89
CA ARG A 479 0.82 39.08 -37.07
C ARG A 479 1.81 39.62 -36.05
N GLU A 480 1.82 40.92 -35.79
CA GLU A 480 2.68 41.52 -34.75
C GLU A 480 2.33 41.02 -33.35
N ALA A 481 1.05 40.82 -33.02
CA ALA A 481 0.60 40.28 -31.75
C ALA A 481 1.06 38.83 -31.57
N ILE A 482 0.84 37.98 -32.58
CA ILE A 482 1.33 36.58 -32.57
C ILE A 482 2.85 36.55 -32.47
N GLN A 483 3.56 37.41 -33.22
CA GLN A 483 5.02 37.54 -33.14
C GLN A 483 5.49 38.05 -31.78
N ALA A 484 4.80 38.99 -31.15
CA ALA A 484 5.14 39.52 -29.83
C ALA A 484 4.98 38.46 -28.75
N VAL A 485 3.92 37.65 -28.80
CA VAL A 485 3.74 36.52 -27.89
C VAL A 485 4.83 35.47 -28.10
N VAL A 486 5.10 35.07 -29.35
CA VAL A 486 6.19 34.14 -29.67
C VAL A 486 7.56 34.71 -29.23
N ARG A 487 7.79 36.01 -29.41
CA ARG A 487 9.02 36.71 -29.02
C ARG A 487 9.14 36.79 -27.50
N ASN A 488 8.09 37.10 -26.76
CA ASN A 488 8.13 37.18 -25.30
C ASN A 488 8.32 35.79 -24.66
N THR A 489 7.69 34.75 -25.20
CA THR A 489 7.94 33.37 -24.81
C THR A 489 9.43 33.02 -25.03
N LEU A 490 9.97 33.30 -26.23
CA LEU A 490 11.39 33.08 -26.54
C LEU A 490 12.35 33.94 -25.70
N SER A 491 12.00 35.19 -25.40
CA SER A 491 12.81 36.14 -24.61
C SER A 491 12.86 35.78 -23.12
N SER A 492 11.78 35.18 -22.60
CA SER A 492 11.75 34.60 -21.26
C SER A 492 12.56 33.29 -21.16
N GLU A 493 12.91 32.69 -22.31
CA GLU A 493 13.56 31.39 -22.41
C GLU A 493 15.01 31.42 -22.96
N THR A 494 15.49 32.51 -23.60
CA THR A 494 16.83 32.55 -24.23
C THR A 494 17.63 33.84 -24.02
N SER A 495 18.86 33.70 -23.51
CA SER A 495 19.92 34.72 -23.55
C SER A 495 20.73 34.62 -24.85
N VAL A 496 20.14 35.03 -25.98
CA VAL A 496 20.77 35.02 -27.32
C VAL A 496 20.74 36.42 -27.94
N ALA A 497 21.82 36.78 -28.65
CA ALA A 497 21.95 38.06 -29.36
C ALA A 497 20.87 38.22 -30.46
N GLY A 498 20.35 39.45 -30.59
CA GLY A 498 19.05 39.78 -31.18
C GLY A 498 18.79 39.37 -32.64
N ASP A 499 19.80 39.11 -33.47
CA ASP A 499 19.60 38.89 -34.91
C ASP A 499 19.13 37.46 -35.26
N ALA A 500 19.39 36.45 -34.40
CA ALA A 500 18.97 35.07 -34.63
C ALA A 500 17.53 34.75 -34.18
N VAL A 501 16.94 35.61 -33.34
CA VAL A 501 15.57 35.45 -32.82
C VAL A 501 14.54 35.81 -33.89
N GLU A 502 14.81 36.83 -34.72
CA GLU A 502 13.85 37.28 -35.74
C GLU A 502 13.64 36.28 -36.89
N GLU A 503 14.67 35.54 -37.28
CA GLU A 503 14.52 34.48 -38.29
C GLU A 503 13.66 33.32 -37.75
N TYR A 504 13.79 33.00 -36.46
CA TYR A 504 13.04 31.94 -35.77
C TYR A 504 11.58 32.33 -35.46
N VAL A 505 11.36 33.57 -35.04
CA VAL A 505 10.02 34.17 -34.85
C VAL A 505 9.27 34.18 -36.18
N THR A 506 9.93 34.54 -37.27
CA THR A 506 9.33 34.54 -38.61
C THR A 506 8.91 33.14 -39.06
N GLU A 507 9.76 32.12 -38.83
CA GLU A 507 9.47 30.72 -39.20
C GLU A 507 8.33 30.09 -38.38
N LEU A 508 8.28 30.35 -37.05
CA LEU A 508 7.21 29.86 -36.16
C LEU A 508 5.87 30.56 -36.41
N THR A 509 5.90 31.84 -36.78
CA THR A 509 4.69 32.63 -37.08
C THR A 509 4.08 32.23 -38.42
N ALA A 510 4.90 31.88 -39.43
CA ALA A 510 4.41 31.48 -40.75
C ALA A 510 3.44 30.29 -40.72
N ASN A 511 3.65 29.32 -39.81
CA ASN A 511 2.76 28.16 -39.65
C ASN A 511 1.49 28.45 -38.82
N ARG A 512 1.43 29.57 -38.10
CA ARG A 512 0.34 29.98 -37.20
C ARG A 512 -0.64 30.99 -37.81
N LEU A 513 -0.29 31.57 -38.97
CA LEU A 513 -1.12 32.53 -39.73
C LEU A 513 -2.09 31.88 -40.72
N SER A 514 -2.30 30.56 -40.67
CA SER A 514 -3.31 29.89 -41.50
C SER A 514 -4.70 30.35 -41.05
N ARG A 515 -5.35 31.17 -41.88
CA ARG A 515 -6.66 31.76 -41.61
C ARG A 515 -7.74 31.14 -42.48
N THR A 516 -8.90 30.96 -41.88
CA THR A 516 -10.17 30.71 -42.57
C THR A 516 -11.14 31.81 -42.19
N THR A 517 -12.18 32.00 -43.00
CA THR A 517 -13.22 32.99 -42.72
C THR A 517 -14.56 32.31 -42.61
N HIS A 518 -15.37 32.74 -41.64
CA HIS A 518 -16.68 32.19 -41.37
C HIS A 518 -17.71 33.30 -41.25
N GLU A 519 -18.84 33.17 -41.96
CA GLU A 519 -20.00 34.04 -41.77
C GLU A 519 -20.69 33.67 -40.46
N CYS A 520 -20.69 34.60 -39.50
CA CYS A 520 -21.23 34.37 -38.16
C CYS A 520 -22.37 35.35 -37.87
N ARG A 521 -23.38 34.86 -37.13
CA ARG A 521 -24.46 35.71 -36.62
C ARG A 521 -23.97 36.45 -35.38
N LEU A 522 -24.14 37.77 -35.38
CA LEU A 522 -23.93 38.64 -34.23
C LEU A 522 -25.28 39.02 -33.59
N THR A 523 -25.30 39.16 -32.27
CA THR A 523 -26.42 39.67 -31.47
C THR A 523 -25.94 40.78 -30.52
N SER A 524 -26.79 41.33 -29.65
CA SER A 524 -26.37 42.21 -28.56
C SER A 524 -26.72 41.62 -27.20
N VAL A 525 -26.04 42.05 -26.13
CA VAL A 525 -26.32 41.60 -24.74
C VAL A 525 -27.78 41.85 -24.37
N SER A 526 -28.32 43.02 -24.73
CA SER A 526 -29.72 43.36 -24.48
C SER A 526 -30.70 42.47 -25.26
N GLU A 527 -30.35 42.02 -26.46
CA GLU A 527 -31.17 41.06 -27.19
C GLU A 527 -31.12 39.68 -26.54
N MET A 528 -29.95 39.23 -26.07
CA MET A 528 -29.82 37.99 -25.29
C MET A 528 -30.66 38.04 -24.01
N ILE A 529 -30.65 39.16 -23.30
CA ILE A 529 -31.48 39.36 -22.11
C ILE A 529 -32.97 39.16 -22.42
N ARG A 530 -33.44 39.66 -23.57
CA ARG A 530 -34.84 39.52 -24.01
C ARG A 530 -35.15 38.10 -24.49
N GLU A 531 -34.32 37.56 -25.38
CA GLU A 531 -34.49 36.25 -26.02
C GLU A 531 -34.50 35.13 -24.98
N TYR A 532 -33.58 35.19 -24.02
CA TYR A 532 -33.42 34.17 -22.98
C TYR A 532 -34.11 34.51 -21.66
N ARG A 533 -34.81 35.66 -21.59
CA ARG A 533 -35.53 36.15 -20.40
C ARG A 533 -34.63 36.19 -19.16
N ILE A 534 -33.47 36.82 -19.29
CA ILE A 534 -32.49 36.93 -18.21
C ILE A 534 -32.92 38.06 -17.26
N ASP A 535 -33.34 37.70 -16.06
CA ASP A 535 -33.79 38.66 -15.04
C ASP A 535 -32.62 39.42 -14.40
N LYS A 536 -31.48 38.75 -14.24
CA LYS A 536 -30.25 39.29 -13.63
C LYS A 536 -29.02 38.59 -14.21
N ILE A 537 -27.93 39.34 -14.35
CA ILE A 537 -26.60 38.84 -14.69
C ILE A 537 -25.69 39.12 -13.49
N ASP A 538 -25.30 38.07 -12.76
CA ASP A 538 -24.40 38.16 -11.61
C ASP A 538 -22.97 38.47 -12.04
N LEU A 539 -22.56 37.94 -13.20
CA LEU A 539 -21.28 38.24 -13.84
C LEU A 539 -21.41 38.25 -15.37
N LEU A 540 -21.01 39.36 -15.98
CA LEU A 540 -20.83 39.48 -17.43
C LEU A 540 -19.33 39.45 -17.74
N LYS A 541 -18.84 38.38 -18.37
CA LYS A 541 -17.46 38.26 -18.87
C LYS A 541 -17.44 38.61 -20.35
N ILE A 542 -16.54 39.52 -20.74
CA ILE A 542 -16.36 39.96 -22.11
C ILE A 542 -14.90 39.82 -22.50
N ASP A 543 -14.65 39.02 -23.52
CA ASP A 543 -13.34 38.77 -24.09
C ASP A 543 -13.58 38.43 -25.56
N ALA A 544 -13.52 39.44 -26.42
CA ALA A 544 -14.06 39.35 -27.77
C ALA A 544 -13.14 40.01 -28.80
N GLU A 545 -11.84 40.02 -28.52
CA GLU A 545 -10.74 40.40 -29.40
C GLU A 545 -11.07 41.63 -30.27
N LYS A 546 -10.87 42.82 -29.69
CA LYS A 546 -11.09 44.16 -30.30
C LYS A 546 -12.57 44.54 -30.50
N SER A 547 -13.51 43.74 -30.01
CA SER A 547 -14.97 44.00 -30.15
C SER A 547 -15.64 44.47 -28.86
N GLU A 548 -14.88 44.69 -27.79
CA GLU A 548 -15.41 44.92 -26.44
C GLU A 548 -16.26 46.20 -26.37
N LEU A 549 -15.82 47.27 -27.03
CA LEU A 549 -16.53 48.54 -27.04
C LEU A 549 -17.87 48.45 -27.79
N ASP A 550 -17.93 47.67 -28.87
CA ASP A 550 -19.17 47.44 -29.62
C ASP A 550 -20.17 46.65 -28.77
N ILE A 551 -19.70 45.63 -28.04
CA ILE A 551 -20.52 44.83 -27.11
C ILE A 551 -21.10 45.72 -26.00
N ILE A 552 -20.28 46.58 -25.40
CA ILE A 552 -20.70 47.50 -24.35
C ILE A 552 -21.74 48.50 -24.87
N ARG A 553 -21.58 49.01 -26.09
CA ARG A 553 -22.55 49.90 -26.75
C ARG A 553 -23.86 49.20 -27.11
N GLY A 554 -23.87 47.87 -27.21
CA GLY A 554 -25.05 47.05 -27.47
C GLY A 554 -25.95 46.80 -26.25
N ILE A 555 -25.63 47.35 -25.07
CA ILE A 555 -26.45 47.24 -23.85
C ILE A 555 -27.36 48.47 -23.74
N ASP A 556 -28.67 48.24 -23.87
CA ASP A 556 -29.70 49.27 -23.69
C ASP A 556 -29.67 49.85 -22.25
N ASP A 557 -29.95 51.15 -22.12
CA ASP A 557 -29.99 51.86 -20.81
C ASP A 557 -30.85 51.17 -19.74
N ARG A 558 -31.94 50.52 -20.14
CA ARG A 558 -32.86 49.78 -19.26
C ARG A 558 -32.30 48.47 -18.71
N ASP A 559 -31.29 47.89 -19.35
CA ASP A 559 -30.75 46.57 -19.01
C ASP A 559 -29.49 46.66 -18.13
N TRP A 560 -28.80 47.81 -18.09
CA TRP A 560 -27.66 48.05 -17.20
C TRP A 560 -27.90 47.75 -15.71
N PRO A 561 -29.10 47.99 -15.12
CA PRO A 561 -29.39 47.60 -13.74
C PRO A 561 -29.43 46.10 -13.49
N LYS A 562 -29.57 45.26 -14.53
CA LYS A 562 -29.58 43.80 -14.40
C LYS A 562 -28.18 43.21 -14.24
N ILE A 563 -27.13 43.96 -14.60
CA ILE A 563 -25.73 43.51 -14.55
C ILE A 563 -25.14 43.95 -13.20
N ALA A 564 -24.80 42.97 -12.36
CA ALA A 564 -24.24 43.20 -11.03
C ALA A 564 -22.72 43.44 -11.06
N GLN A 565 -22.01 42.63 -11.84
CA GLN A 565 -20.55 42.65 -11.97
C GLN A 565 -20.16 42.43 -13.43
N ILE A 566 -19.06 43.04 -13.86
CA ILE A 566 -18.55 42.93 -15.23
C ILE A 566 -17.04 42.77 -15.19
N VAL A 567 -16.50 41.89 -16.04
CA VAL A 567 -15.07 41.75 -16.28
C VAL A 567 -14.84 41.75 -17.78
N ILE A 568 -13.90 42.59 -18.22
CA ILE A 568 -13.64 42.83 -19.64
C ILE A 568 -12.15 42.74 -19.88
N GLU A 569 -11.75 41.85 -20.78
CA GLU A 569 -10.41 41.85 -21.36
C GLU A 569 -10.42 42.74 -22.61
N ILE A 570 -9.69 43.86 -22.55
CA ILE A 570 -9.72 44.91 -23.56
C ILE A 570 -8.41 44.90 -24.33
N HIS A 571 -8.53 44.71 -25.63
CA HIS A 571 -7.43 44.77 -26.58
C HIS A 571 -7.32 46.17 -27.18
N ASP A 572 -6.43 47.00 -26.64
CA ASP A 572 -6.29 48.41 -27.01
C ASP A 572 -4.88 48.96 -26.80
N ARG A 573 -4.10 49.05 -27.88
CA ARG A 573 -2.76 49.68 -27.88
C ARG A 573 -2.77 51.19 -27.65
N THR A 574 -3.92 51.86 -27.80
CA THR A 574 -4.05 53.32 -27.71
C THR A 574 -4.55 53.82 -26.35
N GLU A 575 -4.96 52.90 -25.47
CA GLU A 575 -5.69 53.14 -24.21
C GLU A 575 -6.99 53.96 -24.35
N GLN A 576 -7.46 54.22 -25.58
CA GLN A 576 -8.69 55.00 -25.81
C GLN A 576 -9.94 54.18 -25.52
N ALA A 577 -10.00 52.92 -25.94
CA ALA A 577 -11.11 52.02 -25.67
C ALA A 577 -11.21 51.71 -24.18
N VAL A 578 -10.09 51.45 -23.50
CA VAL A 578 -10.08 51.22 -22.03
C VAL A 578 -10.67 52.42 -21.30
N LYS A 579 -10.22 53.64 -21.61
CA LYS A 579 -10.74 54.89 -21.00
C LYS A 579 -12.21 55.12 -21.32
N GLN A 580 -12.66 54.82 -22.54
CA GLN A 580 -14.06 54.95 -22.93
C GLN A 580 -14.96 53.95 -22.19
N ILE A 581 -14.54 52.69 -22.10
CA ILE A 581 -15.29 51.64 -21.41
C ILE A 581 -15.33 51.93 -19.91
N GLU A 582 -14.20 52.32 -19.30
CA GLU A 582 -14.14 52.71 -17.89
C GLU A 582 -15.08 53.89 -17.60
N ALA A 583 -15.02 54.97 -18.39
CA ALA A 583 -15.88 56.13 -18.22
C ALA A 583 -17.37 55.77 -18.34
N LEU A 584 -17.72 54.89 -19.28
CA LEU A 584 -19.09 54.41 -19.47
C LEU A 584 -19.55 53.57 -18.27
N LEU A 585 -18.74 52.62 -17.79
CA LEU A 585 -19.09 51.81 -16.62
C LEU A 585 -19.24 52.64 -15.35
N VAL A 586 -18.36 53.63 -15.14
CA VAL A 586 -18.49 54.59 -14.04
C VAL A 586 -19.78 55.41 -14.18
N GLN A 587 -20.10 55.92 -15.38
CA GLN A 587 -21.37 56.60 -15.64
C GLN A 587 -22.58 55.71 -15.35
N LYS A 588 -22.47 54.40 -15.61
CA LYS A 588 -23.51 53.42 -15.32
C LYS A 588 -23.53 52.98 -13.85
N GLY A 589 -22.63 53.46 -12.99
CA GLY A 589 -22.64 53.23 -11.54
C GLY A 589 -21.82 52.02 -11.08
N PHE A 590 -20.81 51.61 -11.83
CA PHE A 590 -19.80 50.63 -11.40
C PHE A 590 -18.59 51.33 -10.77
N ARG A 591 -17.96 50.66 -9.81
CA ARG A 591 -16.58 50.95 -9.40
C ARG A 591 -15.66 50.11 -10.26
N CYS A 592 -14.73 50.76 -10.95
CA CYS A 592 -13.82 50.11 -11.88
C CYS A 592 -12.42 49.96 -11.27
N ALA A 593 -11.75 48.87 -11.60
CA ALA A 593 -10.32 48.68 -11.41
C ALA A 593 -9.74 48.18 -12.74
N VAL A 594 -8.58 48.70 -13.15
CA VAL A 594 -7.89 48.31 -14.38
C VAL A 594 -6.52 47.75 -14.02
N GLU A 595 -6.22 46.52 -14.46
CA GLU A 595 -4.90 45.92 -14.36
C GLU A 595 -4.22 45.86 -15.73
N HIS A 596 -2.94 46.22 -15.75
CA HIS A 596 -2.05 45.95 -16.87
C HIS A 596 -1.39 44.58 -16.68
N GLU A 597 -1.40 43.75 -17.71
CA GLU A 597 -0.73 42.46 -17.65
C GLU A 597 0.79 42.62 -17.79
N ARG A 598 1.52 42.43 -16.68
CA ARG A 598 2.98 42.68 -16.56
C ARG A 598 3.86 41.88 -17.52
N LEU A 599 3.36 40.78 -18.11
CA LEU A 599 4.08 39.94 -19.08
C LEU A 599 3.85 40.36 -20.54
N LEU A 600 2.95 41.32 -20.77
CA LEU A 600 2.47 41.76 -22.09
C LEU A 600 2.41 43.30 -22.22
N GLU A 601 3.30 44.04 -21.54
CA GLU A 601 3.37 45.52 -21.59
C GLU A 601 3.51 46.11 -23.02
N HIS A 602 3.78 45.29 -24.03
CA HIS A 602 3.86 45.70 -25.45
C HIS A 602 2.73 45.15 -26.34
N ALA A 603 1.77 44.38 -25.80
CA ALA A 603 0.66 43.81 -26.57
C ALA A 603 -0.61 44.66 -26.54
N GLY A 604 -0.76 45.55 -25.55
CA GLY A 604 -1.93 46.43 -25.41
C GLY A 604 -3.16 45.74 -24.82
N LEU A 605 -2.98 44.80 -23.89
CA LEU A 605 -4.05 44.00 -23.28
C LEU A 605 -4.30 44.44 -21.84
N PHE A 606 -5.56 44.71 -21.50
CA PHE A 606 -5.98 45.29 -20.22
C PHE A 606 -7.15 44.50 -19.63
N ASN A 607 -7.09 44.20 -18.33
CA ASN A 607 -8.21 43.60 -17.62
C ASN A 607 -8.94 44.65 -16.79
N LEU A 608 -10.22 44.91 -17.12
CA LEU A 608 -11.09 45.86 -16.42
C LEU A 608 -12.15 45.12 -15.61
N TYR A 609 -12.23 45.45 -14.32
CA TYR A 609 -13.16 44.86 -13.36
C TYR A 609 -14.15 45.92 -12.88
N GLY A 610 -15.45 45.66 -12.99
CA GLY A 610 -16.52 46.54 -12.54
C GLY A 610 -17.45 45.89 -11.53
N THR A 611 -17.66 46.52 -10.36
CA THR A 611 -18.60 46.05 -9.32
C THR A 611 -19.59 47.14 -8.87
N ARG A 612 -20.81 46.76 -8.44
CA ARG A 612 -21.82 47.69 -7.90
C ARG A 612 -21.98 47.54 -6.38
N GLY A 613 -21.93 48.67 -5.63
CA GLY A 613 -22.29 48.77 -4.20
C GLY A 613 -21.20 48.43 -3.17
N ASP A 614 -21.40 48.90 -1.93
CA ASP A 614 -20.58 48.58 -0.74
C ASP A 614 -20.92 47.18 -0.22
N ALA A 615 -20.40 46.13 -0.84
CA ALA A 615 -20.31 44.86 -0.14
C ALA A 615 -19.27 45.03 0.99
N PRO A 616 -19.62 44.84 2.26
CA PRO A 616 -18.65 44.93 3.34
C PRO A 616 -17.54 43.91 3.08
N VAL A 617 -16.29 44.31 3.29
CA VAL A 617 -15.20 43.38 3.52
C VAL A 617 -15.57 42.60 4.79
N ALA A 618 -16.14 41.41 4.64
CA ALA A 618 -16.49 40.57 5.77
C ALA A 618 -15.24 40.35 6.62
N SER A 619 -15.29 40.75 7.88
CA SER A 619 -14.28 40.43 8.89
C SER A 619 -14.12 38.91 8.98
N GLY A 620 -12.89 38.42 9.15
CA GLY A 620 -12.56 36.99 9.17
C GLY A 620 -13.42 36.11 10.09
N LEU A 621 -14.07 36.69 11.11
CA LEU A 621 -14.96 35.99 12.03
C LEU A 621 -16.25 35.42 11.40
N ASP A 622 -16.76 36.02 10.31
CA ASP A 622 -18.01 35.56 9.67
C ASP A 622 -17.76 34.44 8.64
N GLN A 623 -16.56 34.40 8.06
CA GLN A 623 -16.10 33.28 7.23
C GLN A 623 -15.88 32.03 8.08
N SER A 624 -15.19 32.13 9.22
CA SER A 624 -14.91 30.98 10.10
C SER A 624 -16.18 30.26 10.57
N ARG A 625 -17.27 31.00 10.85
CA ARG A 625 -18.57 30.42 11.23
C ARG A 625 -19.29 29.71 10.08
N GLN A 626 -19.22 30.22 8.86
CA GLN A 626 -19.79 29.56 7.67
C GLN A 626 -18.98 28.30 7.28
N THR A 627 -17.66 28.40 7.34
CA THR A 627 -16.68 27.31 7.14
C THR A 627 -16.92 26.14 8.11
N ALA A 628 -17.09 26.43 9.41
CA ALA A 628 -17.38 25.42 10.43
C ALA A 628 -18.74 24.71 10.20
N GLY A 629 -19.79 25.47 9.85
CA GLY A 629 -21.11 24.91 9.54
C GLY A 629 -21.13 24.04 8.27
N GLY A 630 -20.36 24.40 7.24
CA GLY A 630 -20.20 23.61 6.02
C GLY A 630 -19.43 22.32 6.24
N LEU A 631 -18.34 22.38 7.03
CA LEU A 631 -17.55 21.21 7.42
C LEU A 631 -18.39 20.18 8.16
N GLN A 632 -19.13 20.61 9.19
CA GLN A 632 -19.95 19.69 10.00
C GLN A 632 -21.04 19.01 9.18
N ARG A 633 -21.68 19.74 8.27
CA ARG A 633 -22.68 19.15 7.36
C ARG A 633 -22.05 18.09 6.46
N THR A 634 -20.89 18.39 5.87
CA THR A 634 -20.16 17.44 5.00
C THR A 634 -19.75 16.18 5.75
N VAL A 635 -19.30 16.32 7.00
CA VAL A 635 -18.98 15.20 7.89
C VAL A 635 -20.21 14.35 8.20
N GLN A 636 -21.37 14.96 8.46
CA GLN A 636 -22.63 14.25 8.70
C GLN A 636 -23.11 13.49 7.45
N ASP A 637 -23.02 14.11 6.27
CA ASP A 637 -23.34 13.48 4.99
C ASP A 637 -22.42 12.28 4.74
N PHE A 638 -21.11 12.44 5.00
CA PHE A 638 -20.15 11.35 4.89
C PHE A 638 -20.47 10.21 5.85
N CYS A 639 -20.78 10.49 7.12
CA CYS A 639 -21.16 9.47 8.09
C CYS A 639 -22.43 8.71 7.67
N THR A 640 -23.36 9.39 6.99
CA THR A 640 -24.59 8.79 6.47
C THR A 640 -24.28 7.88 5.28
N ALA A 641 -23.47 8.35 4.33
CA ALA A 641 -23.01 7.56 3.19
C ALA A 641 -22.23 6.32 3.63
N LEU A 642 -21.33 6.46 4.61
CA LEU A 642 -20.54 5.35 5.15
C LEU A 642 -21.44 4.31 5.84
N ARG A 643 -22.42 4.74 6.65
CA ARG A 643 -23.42 3.83 7.24
C ARG A 643 -24.21 3.07 6.19
N SER A 644 -24.69 3.78 5.16
CA SER A 644 -25.42 3.18 4.05
C SER A 644 -24.57 2.15 3.30
N PHE A 645 -23.30 2.45 3.04
CA PHE A 645 -22.35 1.53 2.42
C PHE A 645 -22.14 0.26 3.28
N MET A 646 -21.88 0.44 4.58
CA MET A 646 -21.61 -0.67 5.50
C MET A 646 -22.83 -1.55 5.81
N SER A 647 -24.05 -1.09 5.54
CA SER A 647 -25.25 -1.94 5.63
C SER A 647 -25.23 -3.11 4.63
N GLN A 648 -24.43 -3.01 3.56
CA GLN A 648 -24.34 -4.00 2.48
C GLN A 648 -22.93 -4.57 2.32
N ALA A 649 -21.89 -3.85 2.75
CA ALA A 649 -20.50 -4.25 2.63
C ALA A 649 -20.08 -5.19 3.77
N THR A 650 -19.35 -6.25 3.42
CA THR A 650 -18.80 -7.21 4.41
C THR A 650 -17.30 -7.01 4.66
N ALA A 651 -16.60 -6.29 3.78
CA ALA A 651 -15.17 -6.03 3.89
C ALA A 651 -14.87 -4.90 4.91
N PRO A 652 -13.73 -4.94 5.61
CA PRO A 652 -13.34 -3.88 6.54
C PRO A 652 -13.01 -2.58 5.82
N VAL A 653 -13.37 -1.46 6.46
CA VAL A 653 -13.02 -0.10 6.03
C VAL A 653 -12.08 0.52 7.05
N VAL A 654 -10.92 1.00 6.60
CA VAL A 654 -10.00 1.80 7.40
C VAL A 654 -10.16 3.28 7.02
N LEU A 655 -10.75 4.06 7.93
CA LEU A 655 -10.87 5.51 7.82
C LEU A 655 -9.69 6.18 8.52
N CYS A 656 -8.73 6.65 7.74
CA CYS A 656 -7.59 7.41 8.24
C CYS A 656 -7.84 8.92 8.08
N VAL A 657 -8.04 9.61 9.19
CA VAL A 657 -7.97 11.07 9.21
C VAL A 657 -6.48 11.42 9.24
N CYS A 658 -6.00 12.12 8.22
CA CYS A 658 -4.58 12.39 8.05
C CYS A 658 -4.10 13.58 8.91
N PRO A 659 -2.78 13.70 9.18
CA PRO A 659 -2.24 14.77 10.01
C PRO A 659 -2.58 16.15 9.48
N ARG A 660 -2.91 17.06 10.40
CA ARG A 660 -3.29 18.43 10.07
C ARG A 660 -2.10 19.25 9.59
N THR A 661 -2.32 20.20 8.71
CA THR A 661 -1.22 21.08 8.26
C THR A 661 -0.81 22.05 9.38
N PRO A 662 0.48 22.45 9.47
CA PRO A 662 0.93 23.43 10.47
C PRO A 662 0.15 24.76 10.46
N PRO A 663 -0.29 25.31 9.30
CA PRO A 663 -1.19 26.46 9.28
C PRO A 663 -2.54 26.20 9.96
N ALA A 664 -3.14 25.03 9.76
CA ALA A 664 -4.42 24.67 10.39
C ALA A 664 -4.30 24.47 11.90
N GLU A 665 -3.15 23.98 12.38
CA GLU A 665 -2.83 23.88 13.81
C GLU A 665 -2.62 25.25 14.48
N GLY A 666 -2.18 26.26 13.70
CA GLY A 666 -1.95 27.63 14.16
C GLY A 666 -3.21 28.49 14.24
N ASP A 667 -4.30 28.13 13.56
CA ASP A 667 -5.59 28.82 13.60
C ASP A 667 -6.51 28.16 14.64
N ALA A 668 -6.76 28.85 15.76
CA ALA A 668 -7.52 28.32 16.88
C ALA A 668 -8.98 27.98 16.53
N ASP A 669 -9.63 28.78 15.68
CA ASP A 669 -11.03 28.58 15.30
C ASP A 669 -11.16 27.40 14.33
N LEU A 670 -10.27 27.33 13.33
CA LEU A 670 -10.22 26.22 12.39
C LEU A 670 -9.87 24.91 13.10
N LYS A 671 -8.88 24.93 14.00
CA LYS A 671 -8.50 23.77 14.81
C LYS A 671 -9.67 23.23 15.63
N ALA A 672 -10.40 24.12 16.31
CA ALA A 672 -11.58 23.71 17.08
C ALA A 672 -12.67 23.08 16.21
N ALA A 673 -12.92 23.64 15.01
CA ALA A 673 -13.87 23.07 14.06
C ALA A 673 -13.43 21.69 13.52
N LEU A 674 -12.13 21.52 13.24
CA LEU A 674 -11.55 20.24 12.82
C LEU A 674 -11.59 19.18 13.94
N ASP A 675 -11.34 19.58 15.20
CA ASP A 675 -11.47 18.71 16.37
C ASP A 675 -12.90 18.21 16.54
N GLU A 676 -13.89 19.09 16.42
CA GLU A 676 -15.30 18.74 16.51
C GLU A 676 -15.74 17.83 15.35
N ALA A 677 -15.26 18.09 14.14
CA ALA A 677 -15.50 17.28 12.95
C ALA A 677 -14.93 15.86 13.11
N GLU A 678 -13.67 15.74 13.54
CA GLU A 678 -13.01 14.46 13.78
C GLU A 678 -13.69 13.67 14.92
N GLN A 679 -14.11 14.36 15.98
CA GLN A 679 -14.87 13.76 17.08
C GLN A 679 -16.21 13.19 16.60
N THR A 680 -16.90 13.90 15.71
CA THR A 680 -18.17 13.47 15.11
C THR A 680 -17.96 12.23 14.24
N LEU A 681 -16.96 12.25 13.35
CA LEU A 681 -16.56 11.10 12.54
C LEU A 681 -16.28 9.87 13.41
N ARG A 682 -15.49 10.04 14.47
CA ARG A 682 -15.10 8.94 15.36
C ARG A 682 -16.30 8.34 16.08
N THR A 683 -17.17 9.20 16.61
CA THR A 683 -18.37 8.76 17.34
C THR A 683 -19.31 7.99 16.43
N ALA A 684 -19.53 8.49 15.20
CA ALA A 684 -20.34 7.79 14.22
C ALA A 684 -19.70 6.47 13.79
N ALA A 685 -18.42 6.47 13.40
CA ALA A 685 -17.71 5.28 12.94
C ALA A 685 -17.64 4.17 14.00
N ALA A 686 -17.50 4.51 15.29
CA ALA A 686 -17.48 3.54 16.38
C ALA A 686 -18.79 2.73 16.52
N THR A 687 -19.91 3.24 16.00
CA THR A 687 -21.19 2.52 15.99
C THR A 687 -21.38 1.62 14.77
N ILE A 688 -20.47 1.68 13.80
CA ILE A 688 -20.57 0.94 12.53
C ILE A 688 -19.65 -0.29 12.60
N PRO A 689 -20.18 -1.52 12.48
CA PRO A 689 -19.35 -2.72 12.43
C PRO A 689 -18.33 -2.67 11.30
N ASN A 690 -17.13 -3.24 11.52
CA ASN A 690 -16.04 -3.34 10.54
C ASN A 690 -15.49 -2.01 10.00
N VAL A 691 -15.76 -0.88 10.67
CA VAL A 691 -15.11 0.41 10.39
C VAL A 691 -14.04 0.68 11.46
N HIS A 692 -12.81 0.89 11.00
CA HIS A 692 -11.66 1.16 11.86
C HIS A 692 -11.11 2.55 11.60
N THR A 693 -10.91 3.34 12.64
CA THR A 693 -10.49 4.75 12.52
C THR A 693 -9.05 4.98 12.97
N ILE A 694 -8.27 5.71 12.17
CA ILE A 694 -6.98 6.29 12.56
C ILE A 694 -7.19 7.80 12.71
N ARG A 695 -6.76 8.36 13.85
CA ARG A 695 -6.90 9.78 14.19
C ARG A 695 -5.83 10.62 13.49
N SER A 696 -6.11 11.90 13.26
CA SER A 696 -5.17 12.86 12.65
C SER A 696 -3.82 12.91 13.37
N ALA A 697 -3.85 12.87 14.71
CA ALA A 697 -2.64 12.89 15.52
C ALA A 697 -1.90 11.54 15.58
N SER A 698 -2.56 10.41 15.26
CA SER A 698 -1.98 9.07 15.47
C SER A 698 -0.68 8.83 14.69
N PRO A 699 -0.59 9.12 13.37
CA PRO A 699 0.64 8.85 12.61
C PRO A 699 1.87 9.58 13.17
N LEU A 700 1.74 10.86 13.54
CA LEU A 700 2.85 11.66 14.05
C LEU A 700 3.16 11.41 15.53
N GLN A 701 2.16 11.03 16.35
CA GLN A 701 2.42 10.58 17.72
C GLN A 701 3.19 9.25 17.72
N GLN A 702 2.84 8.36 16.79
CA GLN A 702 3.47 7.06 16.68
C GLN A 702 4.83 7.16 15.99
N TYR A 703 4.95 7.95 14.95
CA TYR A 703 6.18 8.17 14.18
C TYR A 703 6.43 9.68 14.06
N PRO A 704 7.08 10.30 15.06
CA PRO A 704 7.37 11.73 15.03
C PRO A 704 8.23 12.10 13.83
N VAL A 705 7.80 13.11 13.08
CA VAL A 705 8.50 13.68 11.93
C VAL A 705 8.59 15.18 12.14
N ASP A 706 9.80 15.74 12.10
CA ASP A 706 10.04 17.17 12.34
C ASP A 706 9.40 18.04 11.25
N GLU A 707 9.62 17.70 9.97
CA GLU A 707 9.05 18.38 8.80
C GLU A 707 8.18 17.42 7.99
N TYR A 708 6.91 17.30 8.36
CA TYR A 708 5.96 16.37 7.71
C TYR A 708 5.12 17.00 6.59
N TYR A 709 5.07 18.34 6.48
CA TYR A 709 4.23 19.08 5.54
C TYR A 709 5.06 19.81 4.47
N ASP A 710 4.64 19.72 3.21
CA ASP A 710 5.25 20.41 2.06
C ASP A 710 4.27 21.41 1.43
N PRO A 711 4.32 22.70 1.79
CA PRO A 711 3.37 23.70 1.30
C PRO A 711 3.43 23.93 -0.21
N HIS A 712 4.59 23.70 -0.84
CA HIS A 712 4.77 23.95 -2.27
C HIS A 712 4.15 22.82 -3.08
N SER A 713 4.42 21.58 -2.70
CA SER A 713 3.84 20.41 -3.35
C SER A 713 2.33 20.32 -3.11
N ASP A 714 1.84 20.80 -1.96
CA ASP A 714 0.41 20.90 -1.68
C ASP A 714 -0.27 21.91 -2.61
N GLN A 715 0.29 23.11 -2.75
CA GLN A 715 -0.27 24.16 -3.61
C GLN A 715 -0.25 23.77 -5.09
N ALA A 716 0.81 23.08 -5.55
CA ALA A 716 1.00 22.76 -6.97
C ALA A 716 0.26 21.48 -7.41
N GLY A 717 0.05 20.51 -6.51
CA GLY A 717 -0.46 19.20 -6.89
C GLY A 717 -1.25 18.46 -5.80
N HIS A 718 -1.69 19.15 -4.75
CA HIS A 718 -2.38 18.57 -3.59
C HIS A 718 -1.61 17.41 -2.95
N ILE A 719 -0.27 17.52 -2.91
CA ILE A 719 0.63 16.59 -2.22
C ILE A 719 1.07 17.25 -0.90
N PRO A 720 0.28 17.14 0.19
CA PRO A 720 0.52 17.88 1.41
C PRO A 720 1.72 17.40 2.21
N TYR A 721 2.12 16.13 2.10
CA TYR A 721 3.10 15.55 3.01
C TYR A 721 4.49 15.38 2.37
N THR A 722 5.53 15.49 3.19
CA THR A 722 6.89 15.11 2.78
C THR A 722 7.00 13.59 2.64
N SER A 723 8.09 13.08 2.05
CA SER A 723 8.30 11.63 1.93
C SER A 723 8.31 10.92 3.29
N GLN A 724 8.88 11.54 4.34
CA GLN A 724 8.82 11.04 5.72
C GLN A 724 7.38 11.10 6.27
N GLY A 725 6.63 12.16 5.97
CA GLY A 725 5.22 12.28 6.32
C GLY A 725 4.36 11.15 5.72
N TYR A 726 4.52 10.85 4.43
CA TYR A 726 3.86 9.71 3.78
C TYR A 726 4.34 8.37 4.33
N ALA A 727 5.62 8.22 4.66
CA ALA A 727 6.14 7.02 5.33
C ALA A 727 5.46 6.80 6.68
N ALA A 728 5.23 7.85 7.47
CA ALA A 728 4.55 7.75 8.76
C ALA A 728 3.08 7.34 8.60
N ILE A 729 2.37 7.96 7.67
CA ILE A 729 0.97 7.62 7.35
C ILE A 729 0.86 6.18 6.84
N GLY A 730 1.70 5.80 5.86
CA GLY A 730 1.70 4.47 5.27
C GLY A 730 2.07 3.38 6.28
N THR A 731 3.07 3.62 7.12
CA THR A 731 3.45 2.68 8.19
C THR A 731 2.32 2.50 9.21
N THR A 732 1.66 3.58 9.62
CA THR A 732 0.52 3.54 10.54
C THR A 732 -0.67 2.78 9.93
N LEU A 733 -0.90 2.98 8.63
CA LEU A 733 -1.94 2.29 7.88
C LEU A 733 -1.67 0.78 7.81
N VAL A 734 -0.46 0.35 7.39
CA VAL A 734 -0.14 -1.08 7.32
C VAL A 734 -0.13 -1.72 8.70
N ARG A 735 0.40 -1.03 9.73
CA ARG A 735 0.33 -1.49 11.12
C ARG A 735 -1.11 -1.73 11.57
N THR A 736 -2.02 -0.83 11.21
CA THR A 736 -3.46 -0.99 11.48
C THR A 736 -4.03 -2.21 10.73
N ILE A 737 -3.78 -2.33 9.43
CA ILE A 737 -4.27 -3.46 8.61
C ILE A 737 -3.70 -4.80 9.11
N TYR A 738 -2.42 -4.85 9.45
CA TYR A 738 -1.75 -6.00 10.05
C TYR A 738 -2.45 -6.45 11.33
N ASN A 739 -2.78 -5.51 12.23
CA ASN A 739 -3.50 -5.79 13.46
C ASN A 739 -4.92 -6.31 13.23
N LEU A 740 -5.59 -5.86 12.16
CA LEU A 740 -6.95 -6.30 11.81
C LEU A 740 -6.98 -7.70 11.21
N GLN A 741 -5.92 -8.08 10.49
CA GLN A 741 -5.88 -9.33 9.75
C GLN A 741 -5.21 -10.48 10.53
N ARG A 742 -4.36 -10.17 11.50
CA ARG A 742 -3.71 -11.20 12.32
C ARG A 742 -4.66 -11.80 13.36
N PRO A 743 -4.49 -13.07 13.75
CA PRO A 743 -5.02 -13.58 15.00
C PRO A 743 -4.52 -12.74 16.19
N PRO A 744 -5.37 -12.37 17.15
CA PRO A 744 -4.96 -11.56 18.29
C PRO A 744 -4.09 -12.37 19.25
N PHE A 745 -3.00 -11.77 19.73
CA PHE A 745 -2.23 -12.29 20.85
C PHE A 745 -3.04 -12.15 22.15
N LYS A 746 -2.91 -13.13 23.04
CA LYS A 746 -3.67 -13.19 24.29
C LYS A 746 -2.80 -13.42 25.52
N VAL A 747 -1.61 -14.01 25.35
CA VAL A 747 -0.73 -14.38 26.47
C VAL A 747 0.66 -13.82 26.23
N ILE A 748 1.24 -13.22 27.27
CA ILE A 748 2.66 -12.86 27.32
C ILE A 748 3.32 -13.76 28.36
N VAL A 749 4.36 -14.49 27.94
CA VAL A 749 5.20 -15.34 28.77
C VAL A 749 6.54 -14.65 28.93
N LEU A 750 6.94 -14.39 30.17
CA LEU A 750 8.15 -13.64 30.51
C LEU A 750 9.16 -14.57 31.19
N ASP A 751 10.43 -14.49 30.81
CA ASP A 751 11.51 -14.89 31.70
C ASP A 751 11.69 -13.91 32.87
N CYS A 752 12.53 -14.24 33.85
CA CYS A 752 12.75 -13.49 35.08
C CYS A 752 14.12 -12.80 35.10
N ASP A 753 15.21 -13.57 35.17
CA ASP A 753 16.57 -13.04 35.32
C ASP A 753 17.01 -12.36 34.03
N ASN A 754 17.63 -11.18 34.13
CA ASN A 754 17.99 -10.30 33.01
C ASN A 754 16.84 -9.88 32.07
N THR A 755 15.59 -10.28 32.37
CA THR A 755 14.37 -9.93 31.63
C THR A 755 13.45 -9.01 32.44
N LEU A 756 13.06 -9.39 33.66
CA LEU A 756 12.25 -8.57 34.58
C LEU A 756 13.09 -7.67 35.50
N TRP A 757 14.32 -8.07 35.75
CA TRP A 757 15.34 -7.39 36.53
C TRP A 757 16.71 -7.77 35.99
N LYS A 758 17.77 -7.10 36.45
CA LYS A 758 19.15 -7.46 36.14
C LYS A 758 19.76 -8.29 37.28
N GLY A 759 20.51 -9.32 36.94
CA GLY A 759 21.11 -10.25 37.91
C GLY A 759 20.41 -11.60 37.94
N VAL A 760 21.02 -12.58 38.63
CA VAL A 760 20.55 -13.97 38.73
C VAL A 760 20.06 -14.22 40.15
N CYS A 761 18.75 -14.37 40.34
CA CYS A 761 18.17 -14.41 41.68
C CYS A 761 18.68 -15.57 42.56
N GLY A 762 19.00 -16.73 41.98
CA GLY A 762 19.58 -17.86 42.70
C GLY A 762 21.02 -17.64 43.19
N GLU A 763 21.76 -16.71 42.59
CA GLU A 763 23.15 -16.39 42.98
C GLU A 763 23.22 -15.11 43.83
N ASP A 764 22.54 -14.06 43.39
CA ASP A 764 22.58 -12.73 43.99
C ASP A 764 21.58 -12.57 45.16
N GLY A 765 20.59 -13.45 45.24
CA GLY A 765 19.47 -13.37 46.16
C GLY A 765 18.52 -12.19 45.86
N PRO A 766 17.36 -12.11 46.57
CA PRO A 766 16.34 -11.09 46.30
C PRO A 766 16.80 -9.64 46.41
N GLN A 767 17.74 -9.34 47.31
CA GLN A 767 18.25 -7.99 47.53
C GLN A 767 19.45 -7.63 46.63
N GLY A 768 20.11 -8.62 46.02
CA GLY A 768 21.27 -8.41 45.15
C GLY A 768 20.91 -8.05 43.70
N ILE A 769 19.69 -8.38 43.25
CA ILE A 769 19.21 -8.04 41.91
C ILE A 769 18.92 -6.53 41.75
N GLU A 770 18.96 -6.02 40.52
CA GLU A 770 18.74 -4.61 40.20
C GLU A 770 17.49 -4.40 39.35
N VAL A 771 16.51 -3.66 39.86
CA VAL A 771 15.32 -3.21 39.12
C VAL A 771 15.54 -1.76 38.65
N SER A 772 16.39 -1.58 37.65
CA SER A 772 16.71 -0.26 37.10
C SER A 772 15.54 0.31 36.28
N ALA A 773 15.63 1.59 35.91
CA ALA A 773 14.53 2.30 35.23
C ALA A 773 14.01 1.59 33.96
N PRO A 774 14.84 1.01 33.07
CA PRO A 774 14.35 0.27 31.91
C PRO A 774 13.55 -1.00 32.26
N PHE A 775 14.00 -1.80 33.23
CA PHE A 775 13.29 -3.01 33.68
C PHE A 775 11.97 -2.65 34.37
N ARG A 776 11.98 -1.61 35.21
CA ARG A 776 10.74 -1.06 35.77
C ARG A 776 9.75 -0.63 34.69
N ARG A 777 10.24 0.02 33.63
CA ARG A 777 9.41 0.44 32.50
C ARG A 777 8.84 -0.74 31.72
N LEU A 778 9.60 -1.83 31.57
CA LEU A 778 9.10 -3.10 31.01
C LEU A 778 7.96 -3.65 31.88
N GLN A 779 8.14 -3.72 33.20
CA GLN A 779 7.10 -4.21 34.11
C GLN A 779 5.81 -3.36 34.04
N GLU A 780 5.93 -2.03 34.02
CA GLU A 780 4.79 -1.12 33.82
C GLU A 780 4.10 -1.34 32.46
N PHE A 781 4.88 -1.57 31.40
CA PHE A 781 4.34 -1.88 30.08
C PHE A 781 3.55 -3.19 30.09
N MET A 782 4.09 -4.26 30.69
CA MET A 782 3.41 -5.56 30.79
C MET A 782 2.12 -5.45 31.62
N LEU A 783 2.15 -4.71 32.73
CA LEU A 783 0.95 -4.44 33.52
C LEU A 783 -0.09 -3.65 32.71
N GLY A 784 0.34 -2.69 31.89
CA GLY A 784 -0.52 -1.99 30.94
C GLY A 784 -1.17 -2.93 29.92
N ARG A 785 -0.44 -3.92 29.40
CA ARG A 785 -0.97 -4.95 28.49
C ARG A 785 -1.93 -5.89 29.19
N MET A 786 -1.68 -6.23 30.44
CA MET A 786 -2.62 -6.99 31.27
C MET A 786 -3.93 -6.24 31.46
N ASN A 787 -3.87 -4.95 31.78
CA ASN A 787 -5.06 -4.09 31.91
C ASN A 787 -5.80 -3.89 30.57
N ALA A 788 -5.13 -4.13 29.44
CA ALA A 788 -5.73 -4.17 28.12
C ALA A 788 -6.29 -5.55 27.74
N GLY A 789 -6.19 -6.55 28.63
CA GLY A 789 -6.81 -7.87 28.51
C GLY A 789 -5.89 -9.03 28.11
N MET A 790 -4.57 -8.83 28.14
CA MET A 790 -3.59 -9.92 27.96
C MET A 790 -3.35 -10.68 29.29
N LEU A 791 -3.06 -11.97 29.20
CA LEU A 791 -2.67 -12.80 30.33
C LEU A 791 -1.14 -12.75 30.50
N LEU A 792 -0.66 -12.60 31.73
CA LEU A 792 0.78 -12.66 32.03
C LEU A 792 1.14 -14.01 32.65
N CYS A 793 2.19 -14.64 32.13
CA CYS A 793 2.75 -15.89 32.65
C CYS A 793 4.26 -15.77 32.85
N LEU A 794 4.82 -16.61 33.73
CA LEU A 794 6.28 -16.75 33.87
C LEU A 794 6.77 -18.08 33.29
N CYS A 795 7.90 -18.05 32.60
CA CYS A 795 8.65 -19.23 32.18
C CYS A 795 10.13 -18.98 32.45
N SER A 796 10.65 -19.50 33.56
CA SER A 796 12.03 -19.22 33.99
C SER A 796 12.78 -20.49 34.41
N LYS A 797 14.08 -20.53 34.10
CA LYS A 797 14.98 -21.62 34.48
C LYS A 797 15.62 -21.31 35.83
N ASN A 798 14.85 -21.54 36.89
CA ASN A 798 15.24 -21.19 38.26
C ASN A 798 14.62 -22.15 39.29
N ASN A 799 15.07 -22.03 40.54
CA ASN A 799 14.30 -22.54 41.67
C ASN A 799 13.08 -21.66 41.91
N GLU A 800 11.91 -22.26 42.06
CA GLU A 800 10.66 -21.54 42.27
C GLU A 800 10.69 -20.65 43.52
N GLN A 801 11.32 -21.10 44.61
CA GLN A 801 11.34 -20.34 45.85
C GLN A 801 12.17 -19.06 45.72
N ASP A 802 13.30 -19.11 45.02
CA ASP A 802 14.18 -17.94 44.85
C ASP A 802 13.46 -16.83 44.07
N VAL A 803 12.77 -17.19 42.98
CA VAL A 803 11.95 -16.25 42.21
C VAL A 803 10.80 -15.69 43.05
N LEU A 804 10.13 -16.55 43.83
CA LEU A 804 9.03 -16.10 44.70
C LEU A 804 9.50 -15.13 45.78
N ASP A 805 10.67 -15.37 46.37
CA ASP A 805 11.27 -14.49 47.37
C ASP A 805 11.58 -13.10 46.77
N VAL A 806 11.95 -13.02 45.48
CA VAL A 806 12.05 -11.71 44.79
C VAL A 806 10.71 -10.99 44.78
N PHE A 807 9.64 -11.64 44.32
CA PHE A 807 8.32 -11.02 44.23
C PHE A 807 7.74 -10.61 45.60
N ASP A 808 8.06 -11.37 46.65
CA ASP A 808 7.54 -11.14 48.00
C ASP A 808 8.36 -10.09 48.77
N GLN A 809 9.69 -10.03 48.57
CA GLN A 809 10.58 -9.16 49.35
C GLN A 809 10.91 -7.82 48.67
N ARG A 810 10.79 -7.71 47.34
CA ARG A 810 11.11 -6.47 46.62
C ARG A 810 9.92 -5.50 46.52
N THR A 811 10.11 -4.30 47.08
CA THR A 811 9.09 -3.24 47.07
C THR A 811 9.15 -2.36 45.83
N ASP A 812 10.29 -2.31 45.15
CA ASP A 812 10.53 -1.52 43.94
C ASP A 812 10.04 -2.19 42.64
N MET A 813 9.67 -3.47 42.69
CA MET A 813 8.96 -4.16 41.61
C MET A 813 7.51 -3.69 41.45
N VAL A 814 7.09 -3.51 40.21
CA VAL A 814 5.73 -3.12 39.81
C VAL A 814 4.85 -4.34 39.58
N LEU A 815 5.40 -5.40 38.96
CA LEU A 815 4.69 -6.67 38.85
C LEU A 815 4.64 -7.38 40.20
N LYS A 816 3.49 -7.99 40.50
CA LYS A 816 3.17 -8.71 41.73
C LYS A 816 2.58 -10.07 41.38
N ARG A 817 2.58 -11.00 42.33
CA ARG A 817 2.10 -12.38 42.11
C ARG A 817 0.66 -12.44 41.61
N GLU A 818 -0.20 -11.55 42.10
CA GLU A 818 -1.61 -11.43 41.70
C GLU A 818 -1.80 -11.03 40.23
N HIS A 819 -0.78 -10.45 39.59
CA HIS A 819 -0.83 -10.13 38.16
C HIS A 819 -0.55 -11.33 37.25
N LEU A 820 -0.06 -12.45 37.80
CA LEU A 820 0.35 -13.63 37.04
C LEU A 820 -0.78 -14.67 37.04
N VAL A 821 -1.06 -15.24 35.87
CA VAL A 821 -2.13 -16.23 35.68
C VAL A 821 -1.60 -17.65 35.86
N ALA A 822 -0.42 -17.93 35.30
CA ALA A 822 0.26 -19.22 35.41
C ALA A 822 1.77 -19.04 35.38
N ARG A 823 2.53 -20.03 35.83
CA ARG A 823 3.99 -20.00 35.86
C ARG A 823 4.61 -21.38 35.71
N ARG A 824 5.80 -21.43 35.11
CA ARG A 824 6.70 -22.58 35.04
C ARG A 824 8.09 -22.11 35.44
N ILE A 825 8.46 -22.39 36.68
CA ILE A 825 9.78 -22.07 37.22
C ILE A 825 10.43 -23.40 37.61
N ASN A 826 11.24 -23.92 36.70
CA ASN A 826 11.89 -25.23 36.82
C ASN A 826 13.03 -25.32 35.79
N TRP A 827 13.76 -26.45 35.77
CA TRP A 827 14.92 -26.64 34.89
C TRP A 827 14.61 -27.31 33.53
N ASN A 828 13.34 -27.44 33.16
CA ASN A 828 12.95 -27.98 31.84
C ASN A 828 13.24 -26.97 30.72
N SER A 829 13.13 -27.39 29.45
CA SER A 829 13.28 -26.46 28.33
C SER A 829 12.18 -25.38 28.35
N LYS A 830 12.47 -24.22 27.76
CA LYS A 830 11.49 -23.12 27.70
C LYS A 830 10.33 -23.50 26.80
N SER A 831 10.63 -24.19 25.69
CA SER A 831 9.63 -24.71 24.76
C SER A 831 8.63 -25.66 25.44
N GLU A 832 9.11 -26.64 26.23
CA GLU A 832 8.25 -27.57 26.99
C GLU A 832 7.35 -26.83 27.98
N ASN A 833 7.92 -25.86 28.70
CA ASN A 833 7.19 -25.05 29.65
C ASN A 833 6.12 -24.17 28.99
N VAL A 834 6.42 -23.57 27.83
CA VAL A 834 5.45 -22.78 27.06
C VAL A 834 4.32 -23.66 26.52
N MET A 835 4.63 -24.86 26.00
CA MET A 835 3.59 -25.83 25.58
C MET A 835 2.71 -26.26 26.76
N SER A 836 3.30 -26.47 27.94
CA SER A 836 2.56 -26.77 29.16
C SER A 836 1.62 -25.63 29.58
N LEU A 837 2.07 -24.37 29.48
CA LEU A 837 1.24 -23.19 29.73
C LEU A 837 0.09 -23.07 28.72
N ALA A 838 0.35 -23.33 27.44
CA ALA A 838 -0.67 -23.32 26.39
C ALA A 838 -1.77 -24.37 26.65
N HIS A 839 -1.37 -25.56 27.08
CA HIS A 839 -2.30 -26.62 27.47
C HIS A 839 -3.14 -26.25 28.70
N GLU A 840 -2.51 -25.73 29.76
CA GLU A 840 -3.22 -25.30 30.98
C GLU A 840 -4.24 -24.18 30.69
N LEU A 841 -3.87 -23.21 29.85
CA LEU A 841 -4.74 -22.10 29.48
C LEU A 841 -5.76 -22.47 28.38
N ASN A 842 -5.67 -23.67 27.79
CA ASN A 842 -6.51 -24.09 26.66
C ASN A 842 -6.52 -23.05 25.53
N LEU A 843 -5.33 -22.56 25.16
CA LEU A 843 -5.11 -21.58 24.10
C LEU A 843 -4.07 -22.11 23.12
N GLY A 844 -4.27 -21.86 21.82
CA GLY A 844 -3.29 -22.24 20.80
C GLY A 844 -2.01 -21.40 20.90
N LEU A 845 -0.87 -22.00 20.52
CA LEU A 845 0.46 -21.39 20.59
C LEU A 845 0.55 -20.08 19.79
N GLU A 846 -0.24 -19.93 18.73
CA GLU A 846 -0.37 -18.72 17.92
C GLU A 846 -0.90 -17.48 18.67
N SER A 847 -1.45 -17.68 19.87
CA SER A 847 -1.91 -16.62 20.76
C SER A 847 -0.84 -16.16 21.76
N PHE A 848 0.36 -16.77 21.77
CA PHE A 848 1.40 -16.53 22.77
C PHE A 848 2.51 -15.61 22.24
N ILE A 849 3.00 -14.74 23.12
CA ILE A 849 4.23 -13.98 22.96
C ILE A 849 5.19 -14.46 24.05
N PHE A 850 6.38 -14.93 23.68
CA PHE A 850 7.47 -15.27 24.60
C PHE A 850 8.55 -14.19 24.54
N ILE A 851 9.00 -13.72 25.71
CA ILE A 851 10.02 -12.67 25.85
C ILE A 851 11.11 -13.17 26.78
N ASP A 852 12.35 -13.15 26.31
CA ASP A 852 13.55 -13.59 27.01
C ASP A 852 14.75 -12.77 26.49
N ASP A 853 15.77 -12.51 27.30
CA ASP A 853 17.00 -11.85 26.85
C ASP A 853 18.00 -12.85 26.25
N ASN A 854 17.92 -14.11 26.66
CA ASN A 854 18.84 -15.16 26.26
C ASN A 854 18.54 -15.67 24.83
N PRO A 855 19.48 -15.51 23.88
CA PRO A 855 19.27 -15.94 22.49
C PRO A 855 19.09 -17.46 22.35
N VAL A 856 19.67 -18.27 23.24
CA VAL A 856 19.56 -19.74 23.19
C VAL A 856 18.15 -20.19 23.55
N ASP A 857 17.57 -19.58 24.59
CA ASP A 857 16.20 -19.86 25.04
C ASP A 857 15.17 -19.34 24.02
N CYS A 858 15.44 -18.19 23.40
CA CYS A 858 14.64 -17.72 22.26
C CYS A 858 14.70 -18.69 21.07
N ALA A 859 15.88 -19.23 20.74
CA ALA A 859 16.02 -20.18 19.64
C ALA A 859 15.30 -21.52 19.92
N ASP A 860 15.37 -22.02 21.17
CA ASP A 860 14.62 -23.20 21.61
C ASP A 860 13.12 -23.03 21.35
N VAL A 861 12.52 -21.92 21.79
CA VAL A 861 11.09 -21.67 21.59
C VAL A 861 10.74 -21.46 20.11
N ARG A 862 11.55 -20.75 19.31
CA ARG A 862 11.29 -20.58 17.87
C ARG A 862 11.28 -21.90 17.11
N ILE A 863 12.23 -22.79 17.41
CA ILE A 863 12.36 -24.08 16.73
C ILE A 863 11.25 -25.05 17.16
N ASN A 864 11.03 -25.17 18.47
CA ASN A 864 10.15 -26.20 19.02
C ASN A 864 8.70 -25.72 19.19
N CYS A 865 8.43 -24.42 19.12
CA CYS A 865 7.10 -23.82 19.23
C CYS A 865 6.91 -22.72 18.17
N PRO A 866 6.97 -23.01 16.86
CA PRO A 866 6.95 -22.00 15.78
C PRO A 866 5.68 -21.14 15.72
N GLY A 867 4.59 -21.56 16.37
CA GLY A 867 3.39 -20.73 16.53
C GLY A 867 3.56 -19.58 17.52
N VAL A 868 4.51 -19.67 18.46
CA VAL A 868 4.74 -18.66 19.51
C VAL A 868 5.56 -17.50 18.94
N LEU A 869 5.07 -16.28 19.10
CA LEU A 869 5.86 -15.10 18.76
C LEU A 869 7.00 -14.95 19.78
N THR A 870 8.26 -15.12 19.35
CA THR A 870 9.41 -15.10 20.25
C THR A 870 10.27 -13.85 20.06
N LEU A 871 10.19 -12.94 21.01
CA LEU A 871 10.90 -11.65 20.99
C LEU A 871 12.12 -11.71 21.91
N GLN A 872 13.30 -11.41 21.36
CA GLN A 872 14.50 -11.28 22.18
C GLN A 872 14.60 -9.84 22.69
N LEU A 873 14.85 -9.65 23.99
CA LEU A 873 15.10 -8.30 24.50
C LEU A 873 16.45 -7.74 24.00
N PRO A 874 16.55 -6.42 23.74
CA PRO A 874 17.81 -5.80 23.36
C PRO A 874 18.89 -6.00 24.43
N GLN A 875 20.10 -6.35 24.00
CA GLN A 875 21.28 -6.51 24.88
C GLN A 875 21.58 -5.26 25.72
N ARG A 876 21.24 -4.07 25.21
CA ARG A 876 21.32 -2.80 25.94
C ARG A 876 19.97 -2.51 26.60
N SER A 877 19.94 -2.60 27.92
CA SER A 877 18.70 -2.40 28.70
C SER A 877 18.01 -1.06 28.42
N GLU A 878 18.76 0.01 28.10
CA GLU A 878 18.22 1.33 27.79
C GLU A 878 17.34 1.35 26.54
N SER A 879 17.51 0.38 25.63
CA SER A 879 16.72 0.24 24.40
C SER A 879 15.39 -0.48 24.60
N ILE A 880 15.18 -1.16 25.75
CA ILE A 880 13.97 -1.94 26.04
C ILE A 880 12.69 -1.10 25.88
N PRO A 881 12.57 0.12 26.45
CA PRO A 881 11.34 0.90 26.32
C PRO A 881 11.01 1.28 24.87
N ALA A 882 12.03 1.60 24.07
CA ALA A 882 11.85 1.93 22.65
C ALA A 882 11.42 0.69 21.86
N PHE A 883 12.07 -0.46 22.08
CA PHE A 883 11.73 -1.74 21.49
C PHE A 883 10.25 -2.10 21.72
N LEU A 884 9.80 -2.12 22.98
CA LEU A 884 8.43 -2.52 23.34
C LEU A 884 7.34 -1.62 22.74
N ASN A 885 7.57 -0.29 22.68
CA ASN A 885 6.62 0.64 22.09
C ASN A 885 6.48 0.49 20.56
N ARG A 886 7.47 -0.13 19.92
CA ARG A 886 7.58 -0.18 18.46
C ARG A 886 7.20 -1.53 17.88
N VAL A 887 7.27 -2.61 18.63
CA VAL A 887 6.80 -3.93 18.20
C VAL A 887 5.27 -3.95 18.03
N TRP A 888 4.80 -4.27 16.81
CA TRP A 888 3.38 -4.19 16.46
C TRP A 888 2.51 -5.24 17.15
N ALA A 889 3.12 -6.33 17.65
CA ALA A 889 2.42 -7.43 18.33
C ALA A 889 1.65 -6.99 19.58
N PHE A 890 2.09 -5.93 20.25
CA PHE A 890 1.46 -5.43 21.47
C PHE A 890 0.27 -4.50 21.20
N ASP A 891 0.01 -4.13 19.95
CA ASP A 891 -1.15 -3.33 19.59
C ASP A 891 -2.45 -4.10 19.81
N HIS A 892 -3.41 -3.46 20.47
CA HIS A 892 -4.72 -4.03 20.75
C HIS A 892 -5.81 -3.04 20.31
N ALA A 893 -6.79 -3.54 19.57
CA ALA A 893 -7.94 -2.76 19.12
C ALA A 893 -8.99 -2.67 20.22
N GLY A 894 -8.75 -1.82 21.24
CA GLY A 894 -9.74 -1.48 22.28
C GLY A 894 -10.09 -2.62 23.24
N ALA A 895 -9.84 -2.43 24.53
CA ALA A 895 -10.22 -3.41 25.55
C ALA A 895 -11.74 -3.37 25.79
N THR A 896 -12.44 -4.48 25.54
CA THR A 896 -13.81 -4.65 26.02
C THR A 896 -13.81 -4.87 27.54
N GLU A 897 -14.94 -4.65 28.23
CA GLU A 897 -15.05 -4.99 29.66
C GLU A 897 -14.78 -6.48 29.92
N GLU A 898 -15.13 -7.36 28.97
CA GLU A 898 -14.83 -8.80 29.04
C GLU A 898 -13.32 -9.08 28.91
N ASP A 899 -12.58 -8.31 28.10
CA ASP A 899 -11.12 -8.43 28.01
C ASP A 899 -10.44 -8.06 29.33
N ARG A 900 -10.96 -7.03 30.02
CA ARG A 900 -10.47 -6.63 31.36
C ARG A 900 -10.81 -7.66 32.45
N ALA A 901 -11.93 -8.37 32.31
CA ALA A 901 -12.35 -9.43 33.23
C ALA A 901 -11.67 -10.79 32.96
N ARG A 902 -10.99 -10.95 31.81
CA ARG A 902 -10.42 -12.22 31.36
C ARG A 902 -9.37 -12.79 32.30
N THR A 903 -8.45 -11.96 32.80
CA THR A 903 -7.41 -12.38 33.77
C THR A 903 -8.02 -13.03 35.01
N ARG A 904 -9.06 -12.39 35.58
CA ARG A 904 -9.79 -12.91 36.75
C ARG A 904 -10.49 -14.23 36.42
N MET A 905 -11.21 -14.29 35.30
CA MET A 905 -11.89 -15.52 34.87
C MET A 905 -10.93 -16.72 34.70
N TYR A 906 -9.72 -16.48 34.17
CA TYR A 906 -8.70 -17.52 34.03
C TYR A 906 -8.13 -17.95 35.38
N GLN A 907 -7.89 -17.02 36.31
CA GLN A 907 -7.48 -17.32 37.68
C GLN A 907 -8.54 -18.17 38.41
N GLU A 908 -9.81 -17.78 38.33
CA GLU A 908 -10.92 -18.55 38.90
C GLU A 908 -11.07 -19.93 38.24
N ASN A 909 -10.87 -20.05 36.92
CA ASN A 909 -10.90 -21.33 36.22
C ASN A 909 -9.75 -22.25 36.64
N ALA A 910 -8.55 -21.71 36.85
CA ALA A 910 -7.42 -22.47 37.38
C ALA A 910 -7.70 -22.96 38.81
N GLU A 911 -8.43 -22.20 39.63
CA GLU A 911 -8.91 -22.66 40.94
C GLU A 911 -9.96 -23.75 40.82
N ARG A 912 -10.93 -23.63 39.90
CA ARG A 912 -11.92 -24.68 39.60
C ARG A 912 -11.26 -25.98 39.16
N GLN A 913 -10.22 -25.90 38.33
CA GLN A 913 -9.48 -27.07 37.85
C GLN A 913 -8.67 -27.74 38.98
N ARG A 914 -7.97 -26.95 39.81
CA ARG A 914 -7.29 -27.47 41.01
C ARG A 914 -8.28 -28.14 41.97
N PHE A 915 -9.47 -27.56 42.14
CA PHE A 915 -10.51 -28.19 42.95
C PHE A 915 -11.02 -29.49 42.34
N ARG A 916 -11.18 -29.54 41.00
CA ARG A 916 -11.54 -30.78 40.29
C ARG A 916 -10.54 -31.90 40.54
N GLU A 917 -9.24 -31.60 40.47
CA GLU A 917 -8.16 -32.56 40.72
C GLU A 917 -8.13 -33.06 42.18
N GLN A 918 -8.66 -32.27 43.11
CA GLN A 918 -8.75 -32.63 44.54
C GLN A 918 -10.03 -33.42 44.89
N THR A 919 -11.01 -33.50 43.97
CA THR A 919 -12.29 -34.20 44.19
C THR A 919 -12.29 -35.62 43.63
N LEU A 920 -12.91 -36.55 44.36
CA LEU A 920 -12.90 -37.99 44.04
C LEU A 920 -13.91 -38.41 42.97
N SER A 921 -14.96 -37.61 42.71
CA SER A 921 -16.00 -37.89 41.71
C SER A 921 -16.56 -36.63 41.05
N LEU A 922 -17.14 -36.76 39.86
CA LEU A 922 -17.81 -35.65 39.15
C LEU A 922 -18.97 -35.08 39.98
N LYS A 923 -19.68 -35.93 40.73
CA LYS A 923 -20.76 -35.53 41.63
C LYS A 923 -20.26 -34.66 42.78
N ASP A 924 -19.14 -35.04 43.40
CA ASP A 924 -18.53 -34.25 44.48
C ASP A 924 -18.03 -32.91 43.96
N PHE A 925 -17.49 -32.89 42.73
CA PHE A 925 -17.09 -31.67 42.05
C PHE A 925 -18.28 -30.73 41.81
N VAL A 926 -19.34 -31.19 41.14
CA VAL A 926 -20.51 -30.34 40.80
C VAL A 926 -21.23 -29.85 42.07
N ASN A 927 -21.42 -30.71 43.07
CA ASN A 927 -22.01 -30.31 44.34
C ASN A 927 -21.12 -29.30 45.08
N GLY A 928 -19.79 -29.50 45.02
CA GLY A 928 -18.80 -28.63 45.60
C GLY A 928 -18.70 -27.24 44.94
N LEU A 929 -19.07 -27.10 43.67
CA LEU A 929 -19.12 -25.80 42.98
C LEU A 929 -20.19 -24.86 43.57
N GLN A 930 -21.28 -25.41 44.12
CA GLN A 930 -22.43 -24.62 44.62
C GLN A 930 -22.99 -23.67 43.54
N LEU A 931 -23.29 -24.23 42.37
CA LEU A 931 -23.79 -23.47 41.23
C LEU A 931 -25.14 -22.80 41.52
N ARG A 932 -25.24 -21.52 41.20
CA ARG A 932 -26.47 -20.74 41.20
C ARG A 932 -26.77 -20.31 39.76
N VAL A 933 -27.90 -20.79 39.24
CA VAL A 933 -28.41 -20.44 37.90
C VAL A 933 -29.54 -19.44 38.06
N GLU A 934 -29.42 -18.29 37.41
CA GLU A 934 -30.43 -17.25 37.34
C GLU A 934 -30.92 -17.11 35.89
N ILE A 935 -32.23 -17.10 35.71
CA ILE A 935 -32.88 -17.00 34.39
C ILE A 935 -33.90 -15.87 34.50
N ALA A 936 -33.77 -14.88 33.63
CA ALA A 936 -34.59 -13.67 33.61
C ALA A 936 -34.83 -13.19 32.17
N GLU A 937 -35.81 -12.31 31.96
CA GLU A 937 -36.01 -11.64 30.67
C GLU A 937 -34.84 -10.70 30.36
N ALA A 938 -34.45 -10.66 29.08
CA ALA A 938 -33.37 -9.81 28.59
C ALA A 938 -33.73 -8.33 28.71
N THR A 939 -32.83 -7.53 29.30
CA THR A 939 -32.94 -6.07 29.28
C THR A 939 -32.33 -5.47 28.01
N ASP A 940 -32.70 -4.24 27.66
CA ASP A 940 -32.23 -3.57 26.43
C ASP A 940 -30.69 -3.45 26.35
N ASP A 941 -30.03 -3.22 27.48
CA ASP A 941 -28.57 -3.15 27.60
C ASP A 941 -27.88 -4.51 27.39
N GLN A 942 -28.62 -5.61 27.53
CA GLN A 942 -28.10 -6.97 27.32
C GLN A 942 -28.23 -7.45 25.88
N LEU A 943 -29.00 -6.78 25.01
CA LEU A 943 -29.25 -7.23 23.63
C LEU A 943 -27.97 -7.32 22.79
N ALA A 944 -27.03 -6.39 22.99
CA ALA A 944 -25.70 -6.44 22.37
C ALA A 944 -24.96 -7.74 22.74
N ARG A 945 -25.06 -8.16 24.01
CA ARG A 945 -24.45 -9.40 24.51
C ARG A 945 -25.17 -10.65 24.00
N VAL A 946 -26.50 -10.61 23.94
CA VAL A 946 -27.32 -11.68 23.34
C VAL A 946 -26.92 -11.91 21.89
N SER A 947 -26.82 -10.84 21.10
CA SER A 947 -26.31 -10.86 19.72
C SER A 947 -24.95 -11.57 19.64
N GLN A 948 -23.95 -11.12 20.41
CA GLN A 948 -22.62 -11.75 20.43
C GLN A 948 -22.66 -13.26 20.71
N LEU A 949 -23.49 -13.72 21.63
CA LEU A 949 -23.60 -15.14 21.94
C LEU A 949 -24.17 -15.96 20.79
N THR A 950 -25.11 -15.42 20.00
CA THR A 950 -25.63 -16.09 18.79
C THR A 950 -24.54 -16.27 17.72
N PHE A 951 -23.60 -15.33 17.60
CA PHE A 951 -22.49 -15.43 16.64
C PHE A 951 -21.36 -16.36 17.10
N ARG A 952 -21.10 -16.44 18.41
CA ARG A 952 -19.95 -17.18 18.98
C ARG A 952 -20.27 -18.62 19.38
N THR A 953 -21.51 -18.93 19.76
CA THR A 953 -21.87 -20.23 20.34
C THR A 953 -22.36 -21.20 19.28
N ASN A 954 -21.54 -22.21 18.95
CA ASN A 954 -21.85 -23.18 17.88
C ASN A 954 -22.06 -24.63 18.38
N GLN A 955 -21.54 -25.00 19.56
CA GLN A 955 -21.57 -26.40 20.04
C GLN A 955 -22.89 -26.80 20.70
N PHE A 956 -23.36 -26.00 21.66
CA PHE A 956 -24.68 -26.19 22.27
C PHE A 956 -25.59 -25.06 21.82
N ASN A 957 -25.95 -25.10 20.53
CA ASN A 957 -26.86 -24.16 19.89
C ASN A 957 -27.82 -24.95 19.01
N PHE A 958 -29.11 -24.89 19.33
CA PHE A 958 -30.14 -25.72 18.71
C PHE A 958 -30.34 -25.39 17.23
N THR A 959 -30.24 -24.13 16.81
CA THR A 959 -30.56 -23.70 15.43
C THR A 959 -29.40 -23.04 14.69
N THR A 960 -28.35 -22.58 15.41
CA THR A 960 -27.19 -21.86 14.87
C THR A 960 -27.51 -20.55 14.13
N ILE A 961 -28.73 -20.03 14.33
CA ILE A 961 -29.16 -18.76 13.76
C ILE A 961 -28.41 -17.62 14.46
N ARG A 962 -27.83 -16.73 13.65
CA ARG A 962 -27.08 -15.55 14.11
C ARG A 962 -27.97 -14.32 13.96
N ARG A 963 -28.02 -13.48 14.99
CA ARG A 963 -28.88 -12.28 15.00
C ARG A 963 -28.09 -11.08 15.47
N SER A 964 -28.16 -10.02 14.69
CA SER A 964 -27.71 -8.69 15.10
C SER A 964 -28.58 -8.15 16.24
N GLU A 965 -28.07 -7.16 16.96
CA GLU A 965 -28.82 -6.50 18.03
C GLU A 965 -30.14 -5.92 17.52
N GLN A 966 -30.14 -5.32 16.32
CA GLN A 966 -31.34 -4.73 15.75
C GLN A 966 -32.37 -5.79 15.35
N GLU A 967 -31.95 -6.91 14.76
CA GLU A 967 -32.88 -8.01 14.44
C GLU A 967 -33.53 -8.59 15.70
N ILE A 968 -32.79 -8.69 16.81
CA ILE A 968 -33.35 -9.14 18.09
C ILE A 968 -34.40 -8.14 18.59
N ARG A 969 -34.07 -6.83 18.54
CA ARG A 969 -34.99 -5.76 18.93
C ARG A 969 -36.26 -5.78 18.07
N ASP A 970 -36.13 -5.95 16.76
CA ASP A 970 -37.26 -6.01 15.84
C ASP A 970 -38.15 -7.23 16.12
N ILE A 971 -37.55 -8.40 16.40
CA ILE A 971 -38.30 -9.63 16.73
C ILE A 971 -39.09 -9.46 18.02
N LEU A 972 -38.49 -8.86 19.05
CA LEU A 972 -39.14 -8.59 20.34
C LEU A 972 -40.28 -7.56 20.24
N GLN A 973 -40.20 -6.63 19.28
CA GLN A 973 -41.22 -5.60 19.08
C GLN A 973 -42.36 -6.03 18.15
N GLN A 974 -42.07 -6.89 17.16
CA GLN A 974 -43.01 -7.26 16.10
C GLN A 974 -43.74 -8.59 16.35
N ASN A 975 -43.20 -9.47 17.19
CA ASN A 975 -43.74 -10.80 17.46
C ASN A 975 -43.98 -10.98 18.97
N ASP A 976 -44.90 -11.88 19.35
CA ASP A 976 -45.12 -12.28 20.76
C ASP A 976 -43.99 -13.25 21.21
N VAL A 977 -42.75 -12.76 21.12
CA VAL A 977 -41.52 -13.51 21.38
C VAL A 977 -40.87 -13.00 22.65
N THR A 978 -40.57 -13.90 23.56
CA THR A 978 -39.84 -13.62 24.80
C THR A 978 -38.38 -14.02 24.65
N CYS A 979 -37.45 -13.18 25.13
CA CYS A 979 -36.02 -13.50 25.21
C CYS A 979 -35.60 -13.61 26.68
N LEU A 980 -35.13 -14.79 27.08
CA LEU A 980 -34.54 -15.05 28.38
C LEU A 980 -33.01 -15.12 28.28
N VAL A 981 -32.34 -14.60 29.30
CA VAL A 981 -30.90 -14.71 29.49
C VAL A 981 -30.60 -15.62 30.67
N VAL A 982 -29.51 -16.38 30.55
CA VAL A 982 -29.06 -17.32 31.59
C VAL A 982 -27.75 -16.82 32.18
N HIS A 983 -27.75 -16.60 33.49
CA HIS A 983 -26.59 -16.18 34.27
C HIS A 983 -26.20 -17.29 35.26
N VAL A 984 -24.90 -17.55 35.43
CA VAL A 984 -24.42 -18.64 36.29
C VAL A 984 -23.27 -18.16 37.16
N VAL A 985 -23.36 -18.44 38.46
CA VAL A 985 -22.32 -18.13 39.45
C VAL A 985 -21.97 -19.40 40.22
N ASP A 986 -20.70 -19.59 40.58
CA ASP A 986 -20.27 -20.61 41.54
C ASP A 986 -19.50 -19.99 42.71
N ARG A 987 -19.03 -20.83 43.63
CA ARG A 987 -18.28 -20.36 44.81
C ARG A 987 -16.95 -19.67 44.50
N PHE A 988 -16.39 -19.91 43.30
CA PHE A 988 -15.09 -19.35 42.90
C PHE A 988 -15.27 -18.04 42.14
N GLY A 989 -16.40 -17.87 41.44
CA GLY A 989 -16.71 -16.62 40.78
C GLY A 989 -17.83 -16.73 39.74
N ASP A 990 -17.92 -15.69 38.92
CA ASP A 990 -19.05 -15.44 38.04
C ASP A 990 -18.75 -15.93 36.60
N TYR A 991 -19.62 -16.79 36.05
CA TYR A 991 -19.51 -17.17 34.65
C TYR A 991 -20.11 -16.11 33.71
N GLY A 992 -20.88 -15.15 34.24
CA GLY A 992 -21.56 -14.10 33.49
C GLY A 992 -22.78 -14.62 32.72
N LEU A 993 -23.20 -13.85 31.72
CA LEU A 993 -24.27 -14.25 30.79
C LEU A 993 -23.76 -15.40 29.90
N VAL A 994 -24.28 -16.61 30.12
CA VAL A 994 -23.81 -17.86 29.51
C VAL A 994 -24.79 -18.48 28.53
N GLY A 995 -26.04 -18.02 28.50
CA GLY A 995 -27.08 -18.63 27.67
C GLY A 995 -28.18 -17.67 27.26
N VAL A 996 -28.88 -18.05 26.20
CA VAL A 996 -30.00 -17.31 25.62
C VAL A 996 -31.10 -18.30 25.25
N VAL A 997 -32.34 -17.96 25.59
CA VAL A 997 -33.54 -18.65 25.10
C VAL A 997 -34.46 -17.63 24.43
N MET A 998 -34.90 -17.88 23.20
CA MET A 998 -35.96 -17.10 22.56
C MET A 998 -37.09 -18.03 22.14
N TYR A 999 -38.31 -17.70 22.55
CA TYR A 999 -39.48 -18.50 22.23
C TYR A 999 -40.71 -17.65 21.92
N GLU A 1000 -41.55 -18.17 21.04
CA GLU A 1000 -42.86 -17.63 20.70
C GLU A 1000 -43.94 -18.34 21.52
N THR A 1001 -44.91 -17.58 22.03
CA THR A 1001 -46.02 -18.13 22.82
C THR A 1001 -47.21 -18.46 21.92
N ALA A 1002 -47.47 -19.75 21.71
CA ALA A 1002 -48.65 -20.23 20.96
C ALA A 1002 -49.77 -20.67 21.92
N THR A 1003 -50.96 -21.00 21.39
CA THR A 1003 -52.15 -21.32 22.19
C THR A 1003 -51.93 -22.48 23.17
N ASP A 1004 -51.27 -23.56 22.72
CA ASP A 1004 -51.08 -24.80 23.50
C ASP A 1004 -49.62 -25.09 23.89
N ARG A 1005 -48.66 -24.30 23.40
CA ARG A 1005 -47.22 -24.57 23.52
C ARG A 1005 -46.34 -23.33 23.57
N TYR A 1006 -45.12 -23.49 24.05
CA TYR A 1006 -44.01 -22.60 23.68
C TYR A 1006 -43.24 -23.16 22.50
N LYS A 1007 -42.96 -22.32 21.51
CA LYS A 1007 -42.10 -22.67 20.39
C LYS A 1007 -40.77 -21.97 20.54
N VAL A 1008 -39.78 -22.72 21.01
CA VAL A 1008 -38.42 -22.23 21.22
C VAL A 1008 -37.69 -22.24 19.89
N ASP A 1009 -37.34 -21.04 19.42
CA ASP A 1009 -36.57 -20.84 18.20
C ASP A 1009 -35.06 -20.82 18.49
N THR A 1010 -34.66 -20.22 19.61
CA THR A 1010 -33.26 -20.12 20.00
C THR A 1010 -33.08 -20.69 21.38
N LEU A 1011 -32.19 -21.67 21.49
CA LEU A 1011 -31.68 -22.15 22.77
C LEU A 1011 -30.18 -22.40 22.58
N LEU A 1012 -29.37 -21.65 23.33
CA LEU A 1012 -27.93 -21.81 23.32
C LEU A 1012 -27.35 -21.65 24.72
N LEU A 1013 -26.28 -22.41 24.98
CA LEU A 1013 -25.49 -22.33 26.21
C LEU A 1013 -24.01 -22.37 25.87
N SER A 1014 -23.23 -21.58 26.59
CA SER A 1014 -21.77 -21.58 26.50
C SER A 1014 -21.18 -22.91 26.98
N CYS A 1015 -20.13 -23.39 26.32
CA CYS A 1015 -19.45 -24.65 26.67
C CYS A 1015 -18.94 -24.70 28.13
N ARG A 1016 -18.66 -23.54 28.74
CA ARG A 1016 -18.14 -23.42 30.12
C ARG A 1016 -19.10 -23.89 31.23
N VAL A 1017 -20.40 -24.02 30.92
CA VAL A 1017 -21.44 -24.46 31.87
C VAL A 1017 -22.08 -25.80 31.54
N LEU A 1018 -21.70 -26.42 30.41
CA LEU A 1018 -22.29 -27.68 29.97
C LEU A 1018 -21.87 -28.85 30.86
N GLY A 1019 -22.80 -29.78 31.09
CA GLY A 1019 -22.56 -30.98 31.88
C GLY A 1019 -22.42 -30.70 33.38
N LYS A 1020 -22.87 -29.52 33.82
CA LYS A 1020 -22.95 -29.12 35.23
C LYS A 1020 -24.40 -28.99 35.71
N GLY A 1021 -25.38 -29.41 34.90
CA GLY A 1021 -26.80 -29.33 35.21
C GLY A 1021 -27.48 -28.02 34.80
N VAL A 1022 -26.76 -27.08 34.17
CA VAL A 1022 -27.35 -25.81 33.72
C VAL A 1022 -28.34 -26.04 32.57
N GLU A 1023 -28.02 -26.94 31.64
CA GLU A 1023 -28.95 -27.34 30.57
C GLU A 1023 -30.27 -27.92 31.09
N HIS A 1024 -30.21 -28.69 32.19
CA HIS A 1024 -31.38 -29.25 32.85
C HIS A 1024 -32.20 -28.15 33.54
N ALA A 1025 -31.55 -27.23 34.24
CA ALA A 1025 -32.19 -26.10 34.90
C ALA A 1025 -32.94 -25.18 33.93
N VAL A 1026 -32.36 -24.91 32.75
CA VAL A 1026 -32.99 -24.08 31.72
C VAL A 1026 -34.25 -24.73 31.16
N LEU A 1027 -34.20 -26.03 30.81
CA LEU A 1027 -35.40 -26.73 30.34
C LEU A 1027 -36.46 -26.88 31.43
N ALA A 1028 -36.05 -27.11 32.68
CA ALA A 1028 -36.97 -27.17 33.81
C ALA A 1028 -37.68 -25.84 34.05
N HIS A 1029 -36.96 -24.72 33.94
CA HIS A 1029 -37.54 -23.39 34.02
C HIS A 1029 -38.60 -23.16 32.92
N LEU A 1030 -38.28 -23.50 31.66
CA LEU A 1030 -39.24 -23.39 30.55
C LEU A 1030 -40.48 -24.26 30.77
N GLY A 1031 -40.32 -25.49 31.26
CA GLY A 1031 -41.44 -26.38 31.58
C GLY A 1031 -42.32 -25.83 32.72
N GLN A 1032 -41.71 -25.30 33.78
CA GLN A 1032 -42.42 -24.68 34.89
C GLN A 1032 -43.17 -23.42 34.45
N GLN A 1033 -42.56 -22.59 33.62
CA GLN A 1033 -43.20 -21.38 33.08
C GLN A 1033 -44.37 -21.75 32.17
N ALA A 1034 -44.16 -22.69 31.23
CA ALA A 1034 -45.20 -23.21 30.35
C ALA A 1034 -46.39 -23.75 31.15
N ALA A 1035 -46.14 -24.54 32.20
CA ALA A 1035 -47.19 -25.09 33.05
C ALA A 1035 -47.96 -24.01 33.84
N ARG A 1036 -47.27 -22.98 34.35
CA ARG A 1036 -47.90 -21.83 35.04
C ARG A 1036 -48.81 -21.03 34.12
N GLU A 1037 -48.43 -20.89 32.86
CA GLU A 1037 -49.19 -20.17 31.83
C GLU A 1037 -50.21 -21.06 31.08
N GLY A 1038 -50.43 -22.29 31.56
CA GLY A 1038 -51.42 -23.22 31.00
C GLY A 1038 -51.05 -23.85 29.65
N LYS A 1039 -49.78 -23.74 29.24
CA LYS A 1039 -49.25 -24.39 28.03
C LYS A 1039 -48.95 -25.86 28.33
N ARG A 1040 -49.35 -26.73 27.41
CA ARG A 1040 -49.22 -28.19 27.58
C ARG A 1040 -47.88 -28.71 27.06
N LEU A 1041 -47.27 -28.02 26.10
CA LEU A 1041 -46.11 -28.50 25.36
C LEU A 1041 -45.00 -27.44 25.27
N VAL A 1042 -43.76 -27.90 25.15
CA VAL A 1042 -42.59 -27.08 24.79
C VAL A 1042 -41.93 -27.71 23.57
N GLU A 1043 -41.88 -26.96 22.48
CA GLU A 1043 -41.31 -27.36 21.20
C GLU A 1043 -39.92 -26.70 21.03
N LEU A 1044 -38.88 -27.50 20.91
CA LEU A 1044 -37.49 -27.08 20.73
C LEU A 1044 -37.12 -27.22 19.26
N SER A 1045 -37.00 -26.09 18.55
CA SER A 1045 -36.58 -26.08 17.15
C SER A 1045 -35.12 -26.50 17.02
N HIS A 1046 -34.78 -27.34 16.04
CA HIS A 1046 -33.42 -27.82 15.82
C HIS A 1046 -33.06 -27.81 14.33
N ARG A 1047 -31.87 -27.27 14.03
CA ARG A 1047 -31.26 -27.34 12.70
C ARG A 1047 -29.96 -28.13 12.81
N PRO A 1048 -29.89 -29.35 12.28
CA PRO A 1048 -28.69 -30.19 12.43
C PRO A 1048 -27.50 -29.58 11.69
N THR A 1049 -26.36 -29.53 12.37
CA THR A 1049 -25.05 -29.19 11.80
C THR A 1049 -23.99 -30.16 12.33
N GLU A 1050 -22.81 -30.18 11.72
CA GLU A 1050 -21.67 -30.94 12.25
C GLU A 1050 -21.22 -30.44 13.62
N LYS A 1051 -21.43 -29.15 13.92
CA LYS A 1051 -20.93 -28.48 15.14
C LYS A 1051 -21.85 -28.62 16.35
N ASN A 1052 -23.16 -28.76 16.15
CA ASN A 1052 -24.14 -28.86 17.26
C ASN A 1052 -24.50 -30.29 17.67
N ALA A 1053 -23.62 -31.26 17.41
CA ALA A 1053 -23.79 -32.64 17.84
C ALA A 1053 -24.09 -32.83 19.35
N PRO A 1054 -23.50 -32.05 20.29
CA PRO A 1054 -23.79 -32.17 21.73
C PRO A 1054 -25.27 -31.95 22.10
N VAL A 1055 -26.01 -31.17 21.31
CA VAL A 1055 -27.45 -30.93 21.55
C VAL A 1055 -28.25 -32.23 21.41
N ARG A 1056 -27.94 -33.05 20.39
CA ARG A 1056 -28.65 -34.31 20.12
C ARG A 1056 -28.44 -35.32 21.23
N GLU A 1057 -27.21 -35.39 21.74
CA GLU A 1057 -26.85 -36.29 22.84
C GLU A 1057 -27.60 -35.91 24.13
N PHE A 1058 -27.64 -34.62 24.46
CA PHE A 1058 -28.40 -34.13 25.59
C PHE A 1058 -29.91 -34.46 25.48
N ILE A 1059 -30.52 -34.22 24.32
CA ILE A 1059 -31.94 -34.52 24.08
C ILE A 1059 -32.23 -36.02 24.21
N ARG A 1060 -31.33 -36.89 23.75
CA ARG A 1060 -31.44 -38.33 23.95
C ARG A 1060 -31.40 -38.70 25.44
N ASN A 1061 -30.48 -38.11 26.19
CA ASN A 1061 -30.28 -38.40 27.61
C ASN A 1061 -31.49 -38.02 28.49
N ILE A 1062 -32.21 -36.96 28.14
CA ILE A 1062 -33.46 -36.59 28.84
C ILE A 1062 -34.68 -37.40 28.37
N GLY A 1063 -34.48 -38.40 27.50
CA GLY A 1063 -35.50 -39.31 26.98
C GLY A 1063 -36.38 -38.69 25.90
N GLY A 1064 -35.81 -37.88 25.01
CA GLY A 1064 -36.48 -37.47 23.76
C GLY A 1064 -36.85 -38.67 22.89
N PRO A 1065 -37.87 -38.57 22.01
CA PRO A 1065 -38.30 -39.68 21.17
C PRO A 1065 -37.16 -40.20 20.26
N ASP A 1066 -36.99 -41.53 20.20
CA ASP A 1066 -35.99 -42.19 19.34
C ASP A 1066 -36.41 -42.13 17.86
N GLY A 1067 -35.69 -41.32 17.09
CA GLY A 1067 -35.87 -41.16 15.65
C GLY A 1067 -35.38 -39.79 15.21
N ASP A 1068 -34.66 -39.71 14.10
CA ASP A 1068 -34.33 -38.43 13.45
C ASP A 1068 -35.61 -37.96 12.75
N PRO A 1069 -36.36 -36.97 13.27
CA PRO A 1069 -37.48 -36.47 12.51
C PRO A 1069 -36.85 -35.75 11.33
N ALA A 1070 -37.19 -36.18 10.10
CA ALA A 1070 -36.83 -35.49 8.87
C ALA A 1070 -37.41 -34.04 8.77
N GLY A 1071 -37.75 -33.40 9.90
CA GLY A 1071 -38.30 -32.05 10.03
C GLY A 1071 -38.17 -31.48 11.47
N ALA A 1072 -36.99 -30.97 11.80
CA ALA A 1072 -36.74 -29.68 12.48
C ALA A 1072 -37.15 -29.37 13.95
N SER A 1073 -37.81 -30.22 14.75
CA SER A 1073 -38.06 -29.89 16.18
C SER A 1073 -38.33 -31.11 17.11
N TRP A 1074 -38.12 -30.93 18.42
CA TRP A 1074 -38.51 -31.89 19.47
C TRP A 1074 -39.58 -31.31 20.38
N THR A 1075 -40.63 -32.07 20.65
CA THR A 1075 -41.73 -31.61 21.52
C THR A 1075 -41.77 -32.41 22.82
N PHE A 1076 -41.84 -31.70 23.95
CA PHE A 1076 -41.95 -32.27 25.29
C PHE A 1076 -43.21 -31.79 26.00
N ALA A 1077 -43.73 -32.59 26.91
CA ALA A 1077 -44.80 -32.16 27.81
C ALA A 1077 -44.22 -31.19 28.86
N ALA A 1078 -44.93 -30.09 29.13
CA ALA A 1078 -44.46 -29.03 30.02
C ALA A 1078 -44.24 -29.52 31.45
N ASP A 1079 -45.10 -30.41 31.94
CA ASP A 1079 -45.01 -31.07 33.25
C ASP A 1079 -43.80 -32.00 33.37
N ARG A 1080 -43.46 -32.70 32.29
CA ARG A 1080 -42.25 -33.53 32.23
C ARG A 1080 -41.00 -32.67 32.34
N LEU A 1081 -40.90 -31.59 31.55
CA LEU A 1081 -39.76 -30.68 31.63
C LEU A 1081 -39.69 -30.01 33.00
N ALA A 1082 -40.83 -29.58 33.57
CA ALA A 1082 -40.87 -28.90 34.87
C ALA A 1082 -40.24 -29.71 36.02
N ASN A 1083 -40.26 -31.04 35.91
CA ASN A 1083 -39.69 -31.99 36.87
C ASN A 1083 -38.33 -32.56 36.44
N LEU A 1084 -37.70 -32.01 35.41
CA LEU A 1084 -36.39 -32.45 34.95
C LEU A 1084 -35.33 -32.13 36.01
N ALA A 1085 -34.64 -33.16 36.49
CA ALA A 1085 -33.57 -33.05 37.46
C ALA A 1085 -32.25 -33.53 36.86
N TYR A 1086 -31.16 -32.85 37.21
CA TYR A 1086 -29.82 -33.28 36.82
C TYR A 1086 -29.31 -34.34 37.81
N ASP A 1087 -28.92 -35.50 37.28
CA ASP A 1087 -28.26 -36.57 38.04
C ASP A 1087 -26.83 -36.76 37.50
N PRO A 1088 -25.79 -36.28 38.21
CA PRO A 1088 -24.39 -36.40 37.77
C PRO A 1088 -23.94 -37.85 37.53
N ASP A 1089 -24.52 -38.83 38.24
CA ASP A 1089 -24.10 -40.23 38.21
C ASP A 1089 -24.70 -40.99 37.00
N GLN A 1090 -25.93 -40.65 36.58
CA GLN A 1090 -26.56 -41.24 35.38
C GLN A 1090 -26.01 -40.67 34.07
N THR A 1091 -25.46 -39.46 34.11
CA THR A 1091 -24.82 -38.82 32.95
C THR A 1091 -23.33 -39.21 32.77
N ALA A 1092 -22.77 -40.02 33.67
CA ALA A 1092 -21.38 -40.47 33.59
C ALA A 1092 -21.27 -41.81 32.83
N HIS A 1093 -21.13 -41.73 31.49
CA HIS A 1093 -20.69 -42.86 30.67
C HIS A 1093 -19.40 -42.56 29.90
N PRO A 1094 -18.54 -43.59 29.69
CA PRO A 1094 -17.17 -43.44 29.21
C PRO A 1094 -17.19 -43.12 27.72
N GLY A 1095 -16.92 -41.86 27.41
CA GLY A 1095 -17.08 -41.25 26.08
C GLY A 1095 -17.02 -39.72 26.14
N LEU A 1096 -17.28 -39.17 27.33
CA LEU A 1096 -16.90 -37.82 27.76
C LEU A 1096 -15.66 -37.85 28.68
N GLU A 1097 -14.72 -38.79 28.45
CA GLU A 1097 -13.32 -38.41 28.69
C GLU A 1097 -13.07 -37.17 27.84
N ALA A 1098 -12.32 -36.19 28.37
CA ALA A 1098 -11.97 -34.98 27.64
C ALA A 1098 -11.72 -35.36 26.17
N PRO A 1099 -12.38 -34.72 25.19
CA PRO A 1099 -12.08 -35.02 23.81
C PRO A 1099 -10.56 -34.99 23.72
N ALA A 1100 -9.94 -36.06 23.20
CA ALA A 1100 -8.56 -35.95 22.74
C ALA A 1100 -8.52 -34.59 22.04
N PRO A 1101 -7.64 -33.66 22.49
CA PRO A 1101 -7.73 -32.26 22.11
C PRO A 1101 -8.01 -32.27 20.63
N PRO A 1102 -9.13 -31.64 20.16
CA PRO A 1102 -9.50 -31.76 18.77
C PRO A 1102 -8.20 -31.53 18.02
N HIS A 1103 -7.75 -32.51 17.23
CA HIS A 1103 -6.69 -32.24 16.28
C HIS A 1103 -7.08 -30.89 15.71
N PRO A 1104 -6.28 -29.82 15.90
CA PRO A 1104 -6.65 -28.55 15.35
C PRO A 1104 -6.83 -28.86 13.88
N ASP A 1105 -8.08 -28.93 13.41
CA ASP A 1105 -8.35 -29.05 11.99
C ASP A 1105 -7.56 -27.86 11.45
N PRO A 1106 -6.49 -28.08 10.66
CA PRO A 1106 -5.49 -27.06 10.40
C PRO A 1106 -6.03 -25.94 9.50
N ARG A 1107 -7.35 -25.84 9.38
CA ARG A 1107 -8.07 -24.88 8.58
C ARG A 1107 -8.82 -23.96 9.53
N PRO A 1108 -8.21 -22.82 9.92
CA PRO A 1108 -8.99 -21.65 10.33
C PRO A 1108 -10.16 -21.43 9.33
N PRO A 1109 -11.26 -20.78 9.76
CA PRO A 1109 -12.28 -20.32 8.80
C PRO A 1109 -11.55 -19.69 7.64
N ARG A 1110 -11.80 -20.22 6.43
CA ARG A 1110 -11.02 -19.95 5.21
C ARG A 1110 -10.61 -18.48 5.22
N GLN A 1111 -9.34 -18.22 5.56
CA GLN A 1111 -8.81 -16.87 5.60
C GLN A 1111 -8.95 -16.37 4.17
N VAL A 1112 -9.86 -15.44 3.96
CA VAL A 1112 -10.02 -14.83 2.65
C VAL A 1112 -8.78 -13.94 2.38
N TRP A 1113 -8.02 -13.57 3.44
CA TRP A 1113 -6.93 -12.59 3.48
C TRP A 1113 -5.98 -12.88 4.67
N GLY A 1114 -4.65 -12.70 4.54
CA GLY A 1114 -3.79 -12.57 5.73
C GLY A 1114 -2.27 -12.63 5.54
N PHE A 1115 -1.55 -11.77 6.27
CA PHE A 1115 -0.15 -11.98 6.65
C PHE A 1115 -0.04 -13.34 7.36
N GLY A 1116 0.57 -14.32 6.68
CA GLY A 1116 0.48 -15.75 6.99
C GLY A 1116 1.03 -16.20 8.35
N VAL A 1117 0.93 -17.51 8.59
CA VAL A 1117 1.40 -18.22 9.80
C VAL A 1117 2.92 -18.55 9.72
N GLY A 1118 3.66 -17.92 8.79
CA GLY A 1118 5.13 -18.01 8.76
C GLY A 1118 5.77 -17.44 10.02
N ASP A 1119 7.07 -17.66 10.24
CA ASP A 1119 7.79 -17.17 11.43
C ASP A 1119 7.57 -15.67 11.62
N ARG A 1120 6.64 -15.31 12.53
CA ARG A 1120 6.27 -13.92 12.81
C ARG A 1120 7.35 -13.20 13.61
N SER A 1121 8.26 -13.96 14.21
CA SER A 1121 9.23 -13.45 15.17
C SER A 1121 10.24 -12.56 14.50
N GLU A 1122 10.83 -13.00 13.39
CA GLU A 1122 11.90 -12.27 12.73
C GLU A 1122 11.42 -10.90 12.16
N PRO A 1123 10.33 -10.80 11.37
CA PRO A 1123 9.87 -9.50 10.87
C PRO A 1123 9.51 -8.51 11.99
N LEU A 1124 8.94 -8.98 13.09
CA LEU A 1124 8.59 -8.14 14.23
C LEU A 1124 9.79 -7.76 15.10
N GLN A 1125 10.79 -8.65 15.24
CA GLN A 1125 12.06 -8.38 15.90
C GLN A 1125 12.81 -7.27 15.16
N VAL A 1126 12.93 -7.39 13.82
CA VAL A 1126 13.58 -6.39 12.96
C VAL A 1126 12.93 -5.01 13.10
N ILE A 1127 11.61 -4.95 13.28
CA ILE A 1127 10.93 -3.67 13.54
C ILE A 1127 11.41 -3.03 14.85
N GLY A 1128 11.49 -3.81 15.92
CA GLY A 1128 11.95 -3.34 17.22
C GLY A 1128 13.44 -2.94 17.23
N GLU A 1129 14.28 -3.59 16.44
CA GLU A 1129 15.75 -3.42 16.46
C GLU A 1129 16.30 -2.46 15.40
N HIS A 1130 15.68 -2.44 14.21
CA HIS A 1130 16.25 -1.78 13.03
C HIS A 1130 15.30 -0.77 12.38
N LEU A 1131 13.97 -0.89 12.59
CA LEU A 1131 12.97 0.00 12.01
C LEU A 1131 12.11 0.69 13.09
N TYR A 1132 12.74 1.03 14.22
CA TYR A 1132 12.07 1.59 15.39
C TYR A 1132 11.81 3.10 15.32
N ASP A 1133 12.37 3.80 14.32
CA ASP A 1133 12.14 5.21 14.06
C ASP A 1133 11.81 5.46 12.58
N ILE A 1134 11.19 6.61 12.31
CA ILE A 1134 10.67 6.91 10.97
C ILE A 1134 11.77 7.23 9.97
N ASP A 1135 12.93 7.72 10.40
CA ASP A 1135 14.04 8.03 9.50
C ASP A 1135 14.63 6.75 8.93
N ARG A 1136 14.76 5.71 9.76
CA ARG A 1136 15.19 4.37 9.33
C ARG A 1136 14.16 3.74 8.41
N VAL A 1137 12.87 3.83 8.75
CA VAL A 1137 11.80 3.33 7.89
C VAL A 1137 11.79 4.05 6.54
N ALA A 1138 11.86 5.38 6.52
CA ALA A 1138 11.89 6.16 5.28
C ALA A 1138 13.11 5.82 4.42
N LYS A 1139 14.30 5.67 5.02
CA LYS A 1139 15.52 5.22 4.32
C LYS A 1139 15.37 3.80 3.76
N ALA A 1140 14.76 2.89 4.52
CA ALA A 1140 14.52 1.53 4.08
C ALA A 1140 13.54 1.48 2.90
N ILE A 1141 12.45 2.27 2.95
CA ILE A 1141 11.49 2.44 1.85
C ILE A 1141 12.17 3.03 0.62
N GLU A 1142 13.04 4.03 0.79
CA GLU A 1142 13.78 4.62 -0.33
C GLU A 1142 14.75 3.62 -0.96
N ALA A 1143 15.52 2.90 -0.14
CA ALA A 1143 16.41 1.83 -0.61
C ALA A 1143 15.62 0.71 -1.33
N TYR A 1144 14.47 0.35 -0.81
CA TYR A 1144 13.55 -0.62 -1.41
C TYR A 1144 13.02 -0.14 -2.78
N ARG A 1145 12.57 1.11 -2.87
CA ARG A 1145 12.13 1.72 -4.14
C ARG A 1145 13.26 1.70 -5.18
N LEU A 1146 14.51 1.91 -4.76
CA LEU A 1146 15.67 1.85 -5.66
C LEU A 1146 15.99 0.42 -6.14
N ARG A 1147 15.73 -0.61 -5.33
CA ARG A 1147 15.99 -2.03 -5.67
C ARG A 1147 14.98 -2.62 -6.66
N ARG A 1148 13.70 -2.23 -6.61
CA ARG A 1148 12.63 -2.78 -7.48
C ARG A 1148 12.60 -2.19 -8.91
N GLN A 1149 13.62 -1.45 -9.32
CA GLN A 1149 13.65 -0.78 -10.63
C GLN A 1149 14.22 -1.71 -11.71
N PRO A 1150 13.60 -1.83 -12.90
CA PRO A 1150 14.17 -2.57 -14.02
C PRO A 1150 15.54 -1.99 -14.43
N LEU A 1151 16.50 -2.86 -14.75
CA LEU A 1151 17.84 -2.52 -15.27
C LEU A 1151 17.83 -1.99 -16.73
N ASP A 1152 16.66 -1.66 -17.28
CA ASP A 1152 16.48 -1.24 -18.66
C ASP A 1152 16.80 0.25 -18.86
N ALA A 1153 18.09 0.61 -18.80
CA ALA A 1153 18.70 1.66 -19.62
C ALA A 1153 20.23 1.66 -19.44
N PRO A 1154 21.03 1.45 -20.50
CA PRO A 1154 22.46 1.74 -20.46
C PRO A 1154 22.68 3.25 -20.26
N VAL A 1155 23.41 3.63 -19.21
CA VAL A 1155 23.88 5.02 -19.03
C VAL A 1155 25.06 5.24 -19.97
N ASP A 1156 24.78 5.66 -21.20
CA ASP A 1156 25.80 5.84 -22.26
C ASP A 1156 26.80 6.98 -21.98
N VAL A 1157 26.48 7.93 -21.08
CA VAL A 1157 27.33 9.11 -20.81
C VAL A 1157 27.26 9.55 -19.33
N ALA A 1158 28.42 9.62 -18.66
CA ALA A 1158 28.53 10.11 -17.28
C ALA A 1158 28.25 11.62 -17.18
N PRO A 1159 27.65 12.10 -16.07
CA PRO A 1159 27.42 13.53 -15.87
C PRO A 1159 28.74 14.31 -15.84
N SER A 1160 28.85 15.31 -16.72
CA SER A 1160 30.05 16.14 -16.88
C SER A 1160 30.16 17.29 -15.86
N SER A 1161 29.23 17.37 -14.90
CA SER A 1161 29.21 18.43 -13.90
C SER A 1161 28.42 18.08 -12.64
N THR A 1162 28.75 18.75 -11.53
CA THR A 1162 28.04 18.63 -10.25
C THR A 1162 26.56 18.96 -10.37
N LEU A 1163 26.20 19.92 -11.22
CA LEU A 1163 24.80 20.29 -11.48
C LEU A 1163 24.07 19.19 -12.27
N GLN A 1164 24.70 18.61 -13.30
CA GLN A 1164 24.12 17.47 -14.01
C GLN A 1164 23.97 16.27 -13.08
N ALA A 1165 24.95 15.98 -12.21
CA ALA A 1165 24.86 14.89 -11.25
C ALA A 1165 23.72 15.10 -10.24
N ALA A 1166 23.54 16.32 -9.73
CA ALA A 1166 22.47 16.64 -8.80
C ALA A 1166 21.08 16.57 -9.46
N LEU A 1167 20.92 17.11 -10.68
CA LEU A 1167 19.68 16.99 -11.44
C LEU A 1167 19.37 15.53 -11.81
N LEU A 1168 20.38 14.76 -12.21
CA LEU A 1168 20.24 13.34 -12.51
C LEU A 1168 19.75 12.56 -11.29
N ASN A 1169 20.27 12.88 -10.10
CA ASN A 1169 19.85 12.28 -8.85
C ASN A 1169 18.40 12.65 -8.52
N ILE A 1170 18.04 13.94 -8.61
CA ILE A 1170 16.67 14.41 -8.38
C ILE A 1170 15.69 13.72 -9.33
N TRP A 1171 16.00 13.68 -10.63
CA TRP A 1171 15.12 13.06 -11.63
C TRP A 1171 15.01 11.55 -11.42
N SER A 1172 16.12 10.86 -11.16
CA SER A 1172 16.11 9.40 -10.91
C SER A 1172 15.29 9.05 -9.67
N ARG A 1173 15.40 9.85 -8.60
CA ARG A 1173 14.63 9.68 -7.36
C ARG A 1173 13.13 9.90 -7.56
N VAL A 1174 12.75 10.90 -8.36
CA VAL A 1174 11.34 11.23 -8.62
C VAL A 1174 10.69 10.28 -9.63
N LEU A 1175 11.41 9.90 -10.68
CA LEU A 1175 10.91 8.97 -11.70
C LEU A 1175 10.91 7.52 -11.22
N GLY A 1176 11.66 7.21 -10.17
CA GLY A 1176 11.80 5.85 -9.65
C GLY A 1176 12.45 4.92 -10.67
N ARG A 1177 13.42 5.42 -11.45
CA ARG A 1177 14.24 4.63 -12.38
C ARG A 1177 15.59 5.32 -12.61
N ARG A 1178 16.61 4.56 -13.02
CA ARG A 1178 17.84 5.15 -13.57
C ARG A 1178 17.55 5.76 -14.94
N ILE A 1179 18.10 6.95 -15.17
CA ILE A 1179 18.03 7.67 -16.44
C ILE A 1179 19.44 8.17 -16.80
N GLY A 1180 19.73 8.30 -18.10
CA GLY A 1180 20.91 8.96 -18.62
C GLY A 1180 20.74 10.48 -18.70
N ILE A 1181 21.85 11.21 -18.81
CA ILE A 1181 21.81 12.68 -18.89
C ILE A 1181 21.11 13.22 -20.16
N HIS A 1182 20.94 12.38 -21.17
CA HIS A 1182 20.29 12.69 -22.44
C HIS A 1182 18.89 12.08 -22.58
N ASP A 1183 18.43 11.36 -21.55
CA ASP A 1183 17.11 10.75 -21.58
C ASP A 1183 16.05 11.84 -21.42
N ASN A 1184 15.04 11.76 -22.28
CA ASN A 1184 13.89 12.65 -22.21
C ASN A 1184 13.00 12.23 -21.04
N PHE A 1185 12.76 13.16 -20.12
CA PHE A 1185 11.96 13.01 -18.91
C PHE A 1185 10.63 12.29 -19.14
N PHE A 1186 9.93 12.65 -20.22
CA PHE A 1186 8.60 12.10 -20.52
C PHE A 1186 8.69 10.72 -21.17
N ASP A 1187 9.68 10.50 -22.04
CA ASP A 1187 9.88 9.22 -22.73
C ASP A 1187 10.28 8.10 -21.74
N VAL A 1188 10.91 8.45 -20.63
CA VAL A 1188 11.29 7.50 -19.57
C VAL A 1188 10.23 7.35 -18.47
N GLY A 1189 9.01 7.87 -18.67
CA GLY A 1189 7.89 7.69 -17.73
C GLY A 1189 7.71 8.84 -16.74
N GLY A 1190 8.18 10.03 -17.08
CA GLY A 1190 7.81 11.27 -16.42
C GLY A 1190 6.38 11.67 -16.77
N THR A 1191 5.58 11.97 -15.75
CA THR A 1191 4.24 12.54 -15.87
C THR A 1191 4.26 13.98 -15.40
N SER A 1192 3.18 14.74 -15.65
CA SER A 1192 3.06 16.12 -15.13
C SER A 1192 3.19 16.17 -13.60
N LEU A 1193 2.68 15.16 -12.88
CA LEU A 1193 2.83 15.05 -11.43
C LEU A 1193 4.29 14.87 -11.01
N ARG A 1194 5.03 13.98 -11.70
CA ARG A 1194 6.46 13.76 -11.46
C ARG A 1194 7.29 15.00 -11.83
N ALA A 1195 6.88 15.76 -12.85
CA ALA A 1195 7.55 17.02 -13.20
C ALA A 1195 7.44 18.06 -12.06
N VAL A 1196 6.25 18.17 -11.44
CA VAL A 1196 6.04 19.04 -10.26
C VAL A 1196 6.94 18.62 -9.10
N GLN A 1197 7.03 17.32 -8.82
CA GLN A 1197 7.90 16.77 -7.76
C GLN A 1197 9.39 17.06 -8.03
N VAL A 1198 9.84 16.93 -9.28
CA VAL A 1198 11.20 17.29 -9.69
C VAL A 1198 11.46 18.78 -9.44
N ILE A 1199 10.53 19.66 -9.79
CA ILE A 1199 10.69 21.11 -9.63
C ILE A 1199 10.77 21.50 -8.15
N ALA A 1200 9.90 20.92 -7.33
CA ALA A 1200 9.92 21.13 -5.89
C ALA A 1200 11.27 20.68 -5.30
N ALA A 1201 11.79 19.52 -5.70
CA ALA A 1201 13.10 19.02 -5.29
C ALA A 1201 14.26 19.92 -5.76
N ILE A 1202 14.25 20.40 -7.01
CA ILE A 1202 15.26 21.34 -7.53
C ILE A 1202 15.25 22.65 -6.75
N LYS A 1203 14.07 23.21 -6.46
CA LYS A 1203 13.96 24.42 -5.64
C LYS A 1203 14.48 24.21 -4.23
N ARG A 1204 14.19 23.07 -3.62
CA ARG A 1204 14.62 22.76 -2.26
C ARG A 1204 16.13 22.55 -2.16
N GLU A 1205 16.68 21.72 -3.04
CA GLU A 1205 18.06 21.20 -2.99
C GLU A 1205 19.05 22.10 -3.73
N LEU A 1206 18.65 22.69 -4.85
CA LEU A 1206 19.51 23.53 -5.68
C LEU A 1206 19.20 25.03 -5.55
N LYS A 1207 18.15 25.40 -4.80
CA LYS A 1207 17.69 26.80 -4.64
C LYS A 1207 17.39 27.51 -5.97
N GLN A 1208 17.04 26.74 -7.00
CA GLN A 1208 16.71 27.23 -8.34
C GLN A 1208 15.21 27.17 -8.58
N HIS A 1209 14.64 28.26 -9.10
CA HIS A 1209 13.21 28.33 -9.43
C HIS A 1209 12.98 27.93 -10.88
N LEU A 1210 12.15 26.91 -11.11
CA LEU A 1210 11.81 26.42 -12.43
C LEU A 1210 10.29 26.31 -12.57
N SER A 1211 9.77 26.64 -13.74
CA SER A 1211 8.38 26.33 -14.12
C SER A 1211 8.29 24.90 -14.64
N ILE A 1212 7.09 24.32 -14.66
CA ILE A 1212 6.84 23.02 -15.31
C ILE A 1212 7.18 23.05 -16.80
N VAL A 1213 6.96 24.18 -17.44
CA VAL A 1213 7.32 24.45 -18.83
C VAL A 1213 8.82 24.28 -19.08
N SER A 1214 9.67 24.63 -18.11
CA SER A 1214 11.12 24.46 -18.22
C SER A 1214 11.56 23.00 -18.38
N LEU A 1215 10.80 22.05 -17.82
CA LEU A 1215 11.03 20.61 -18.01
C LEU A 1215 10.55 20.11 -19.39
N PHE A 1216 9.55 20.76 -20.00
CA PHE A 1216 9.11 20.46 -21.36
C PHE A 1216 10.06 21.03 -22.42
N GLU A 1217 10.59 22.23 -22.21
CA GLU A 1217 11.57 22.86 -23.11
C GLU A 1217 12.94 22.19 -23.02
N CYS A 1218 13.36 21.80 -21.81
CA CYS A 1218 14.63 21.13 -21.54
C CYS A 1218 14.37 19.73 -20.98
N PRO A 1219 13.85 18.80 -21.80
CA PRO A 1219 13.38 17.51 -21.31
C PRO A 1219 14.49 16.54 -20.93
N THR A 1220 15.77 16.94 -20.96
CA THR A 1220 16.88 16.10 -20.53
C THR A 1220 17.69 16.80 -19.44
N VAL A 1221 18.33 16.02 -18.56
CA VAL A 1221 19.20 16.55 -17.50
C VAL A 1221 20.31 17.44 -18.08
N SER A 1222 20.85 17.06 -19.24
CA SER A 1222 21.89 17.85 -19.93
C SER A 1222 21.38 19.21 -20.39
N LEU A 1223 20.19 19.27 -21.01
CA LEU A 1223 19.55 20.51 -21.43
C LEU A 1223 19.16 21.38 -20.24
N LEU A 1224 18.59 20.78 -19.20
CA LEU A 1224 18.15 21.52 -18.01
C LEU A 1224 19.35 22.09 -17.24
N ALA A 1225 20.44 21.33 -17.12
CA ALA A 1225 21.69 21.81 -16.53
C ALA A 1225 22.30 22.97 -17.34
N ALA A 1226 22.19 22.92 -18.68
CA ALA A 1226 22.66 24.00 -19.54
C ALA A 1226 21.81 25.27 -19.34
N LYS A 1227 20.47 25.16 -19.25
CA LYS A 1227 19.56 26.26 -18.95
C LYS A 1227 19.86 26.89 -17.59
N LEU A 1228 20.02 26.09 -16.55
CA LEU A 1228 20.35 26.56 -15.20
C LEU A 1228 21.73 27.23 -15.11
N ARG A 1229 22.72 26.75 -15.89
CA ARG A 1229 24.04 27.39 -16.02
C ARG A 1229 23.96 28.74 -16.73
N ALA A 1230 23.19 28.83 -17.81
CA ALA A 1230 22.98 30.10 -18.52
C ALA A 1230 22.29 31.14 -17.63
N ALA A 1231 21.36 30.71 -16.77
CA ALA A 1231 20.72 31.57 -15.76
C ALA A 1231 21.67 31.99 -14.62
N SER A 1232 22.71 31.19 -14.32
CA SER A 1232 23.67 31.45 -13.23
C SER A 1232 24.96 32.13 -13.66
N GLY A 1233 25.25 32.21 -14.97
CA GLY A 1233 26.55 32.58 -15.53
C GLY A 1233 26.50 33.77 -16.48
N GLY A 1234 26.52 34.99 -15.93
CA GLY A 1234 26.99 36.16 -16.67
C GLY A 1234 28.53 36.19 -16.68
N ARG A 1235 29.12 36.13 -17.89
CA ARG A 1235 30.56 36.18 -18.26
C ARG A 1235 31.32 34.84 -18.20
N ASP A 1236 31.34 34.11 -19.32
CA ASP A 1236 32.53 33.86 -20.16
C ASP A 1236 32.28 32.74 -21.20
N GLY A 1237 32.89 32.90 -22.38
CA GLY A 1237 32.49 32.25 -23.63
C GLY A 1237 32.84 30.77 -23.79
N ALA A 1238 31.84 29.98 -24.17
CA ALA A 1238 31.99 28.64 -24.77
C ALA A 1238 30.79 28.30 -25.68
N GLY A 1239 30.48 29.14 -26.67
CA GLY A 1239 29.27 29.04 -27.52
C GLY A 1239 29.35 28.10 -28.74
N SER A 1240 30.47 27.40 -28.99
CA SER A 1240 30.68 26.72 -30.28
C SER A 1240 30.20 25.26 -30.34
N ALA A 1241 30.24 24.51 -29.22
CA ALA A 1241 29.95 23.07 -29.22
C ALA A 1241 28.44 22.72 -29.26
N ALA A 1242 27.60 23.55 -28.63
CA ALA A 1242 26.14 23.30 -28.54
C ALA A 1242 25.42 23.46 -29.90
N ALA A 1243 25.88 24.40 -30.73
CA ALA A 1243 25.32 24.62 -32.07
C ALA A 1243 25.63 23.48 -33.06
N ALA A 1244 26.71 22.72 -32.83
CA ALA A 1244 27.11 21.59 -33.67
C ALA A 1244 26.28 20.32 -33.35
N ALA A 1245 25.97 20.08 -32.07
CA ALA A 1245 25.15 18.95 -31.64
C ALA A 1245 23.68 19.07 -32.12
N LEU A 1246 23.09 20.27 -32.06
CA LEU A 1246 21.73 20.54 -32.57
C LEU A 1246 21.60 20.33 -34.09
N ARG A 1247 22.63 20.66 -34.88
CA ARG A 1247 22.64 20.42 -36.33
C ARG A 1247 22.75 18.92 -36.66
N GLY A 1248 23.44 18.14 -35.83
CA GLY A 1248 23.59 16.68 -35.99
C GLY A 1248 22.28 15.90 -35.74
N GLN A 1249 21.51 16.29 -34.72
CA GLN A 1249 20.23 15.66 -34.40
C GLN A 1249 19.13 15.96 -35.43
N ARG A 1250 19.07 17.20 -35.96
CA ARG A 1250 18.12 17.57 -37.03
C ARG A 1250 18.30 16.74 -38.32
N ARG A 1251 19.54 16.38 -38.68
CA ARG A 1251 19.79 15.51 -39.85
C ARG A 1251 19.29 14.07 -39.65
N ARG A 1252 19.33 13.51 -38.44
CA ARG A 1252 18.87 12.14 -38.14
C ARG A 1252 17.34 12.01 -38.10
N ASN A 1253 16.63 13.06 -37.64
CA ASN A 1253 15.16 13.02 -37.57
C ASN A 1253 14.49 13.15 -38.94
N VAL A 1254 15.13 13.83 -39.91
CA VAL A 1254 14.62 13.91 -41.30
C VAL A 1254 14.78 12.58 -42.04
N THR A 1255 15.78 11.77 -41.70
CA THR A 1255 16.01 10.45 -42.34
C THR A 1255 15.04 9.38 -41.83
N ARG A 1256 14.63 9.42 -40.56
CA ARG A 1256 13.67 8.45 -39.99
C ARG A 1256 12.23 8.67 -40.46
N ARG A 1257 11.81 9.92 -40.73
CA ARG A 1257 10.46 10.23 -41.22
C ARG A 1257 10.19 9.85 -42.69
N LYS A 1258 11.21 9.44 -43.44
CA LYS A 1258 11.05 8.91 -44.82
C LYS A 1258 10.94 7.38 -44.89
N ALA A 1259 11.03 6.69 -43.74
CA ALA A 1259 11.01 5.22 -43.68
C ALA A 1259 9.90 4.64 -42.79
N SER A 1260 8.89 5.44 -42.41
CA SER A 1260 7.66 4.98 -41.76
C SER A 1260 6.44 5.30 -42.63
#